data_AF-A0A0E0BX83-F1
#
_entry.id   AF-A0A0E0BX83-F1
#
_cell.length_a   1.000
_cell.length_b   1.000
_cell.length_c   1.000
_cell.angle_alpha   90.00
_cell.angle_beta   90.00
_cell.angle_gamma   90.00
#
_symmetry.space_group_name_H-M   'P 1'
#
loop_
_entity.id
_entity.type
_entity.pdbx_description
1 polymer ?
#
loop_
_entity_poly.entity_id
_entity_poly.type
_entity_poly.pdbx_seq_one_letter_code
_entity_poly.pdbx_strand_id
1 'polypeptide(L)'
;MEIEEEGEEVFGEAAAAGSNILLSLSDNGPYFVLASNSLGLYTGPNPVANHGLRANLLVGLLLVLWAHQNAISTARPIHCWTDRSRARFRRGLVLTSGHRLAASPPLAPPPECAVTGSRAQPQLFSGDSEFSVCALRGADGEDAAALLAFKAAVVGNGGGNGVLASWNGSAGPCSWEGVACGRHGRVVALSLPGHDLSGTLSPAVSNLTSLRKLDLSYNWLHGGIPASLGQLHRLRELDLSFNTFSGEVPSNLTSCTSLEYLALGSNKFAGHIPSELGNTLTRLQVLGLDNNSFVGHWPASLANLTSLGYLSLRMNSLEGTIPPEFGSNMPSFHILDVCSNNLSGALPSSLYNLSSLTDFDAGNNKLNGNIPTDIDEKFPHLRSFAVFNNQFSGEIPSSFTNLTNLTSLQLSENGFSGFVPRDLGRLNALQNLQLGVNMLEAGDIKGWEFVESLTNCSKLETLVLSDNNFTGQFPISIVNLSTTLQTLYLGGSRISGSIPSDFGNLVGLRSLYLFSTDISGVIPESIGKLENLTTLYLNNNSLSGHVPSSVGNLTNLMKLFMQGNNLEGPIPANLGKLESLNVLDLSRNHFNGSIPKEILELPSISQYLNLSYNSLSGLLPSEVGSLTSLNELVLSGNQLSGQIPSSIKNCIVLTVLLLDSNSFQGTIPVFLGDIKGLRVLNLTMNKFSGVIPDALGSIHNLQELYLAYNNLSGPIPAVLQNLTSLSMLDLSFNDLQGEVPKEAGNSELCGGISHLNLPPCSMHAVRKRSKGWLRSLKIALASIAVVLFLALVMVIIMLIRRRKPVHRKKGQSLTPVVEEQFERVSYQELSNGTKGFSQNSLIGQGSYGVVYKCTLFDEEIIVAVKVFKLEQSGSTRSFVTECEALRSVRHRCLLKIITCCSSINNQGQDFKALVFEFMPNGSLNGWLHPKSDMPIVDNTLSLTQRLDIAIDIVDALEYLHIHCQPPIVHCDLKPSNILLAEDMSARVGDFGISRILTESASKTQQNSINTIGIRGSIGYVAPEYGEGSAVSTLGDVYSLGILLLEMFTGMSPTDDMFRDSLDLHSFSEAAHPDRILEIADPTLWVHVDAEDSITRSRMQECLISVIGLGLSCSKHQPRERMPIQDAALKMHAIRDDAYLMFSGSLSVDMEEETKQISSDLKQHGKSPTDDVFRDSLDLNKFTKDALPDITLEIADSTIWLHVEPRDNIIQSRIQECLVSVFMLGISCSKQQPQERASIRDVAVEMHAIRDAYLISEAWN
;
A
#
# COMPACT_ATOMS: atom_id res chain seq x y z
N MET A 1 -25.71 -30.55 -48.28
CA MET A 1 -25.63 -32.03 -48.27
C MET A 1 -26.12 -32.45 -46.90
N GLU A 2 -27.03 -33.45 -46.89
CA GLU A 2 -27.57 -34.29 -45.79
C GLU A 2 -27.47 -33.77 -44.33
N ILE A 3 -28.56 -33.59 -43.54
CA ILE A 3 -29.70 -34.51 -43.17
C ILE A 3 -29.14 -35.72 -42.38
N GLU A 4 -29.53 -36.02 -41.12
CA GLU A 4 -30.81 -36.51 -40.55
C GLU A 4 -30.96 -36.07 -39.04
N GLU A 5 -32.15 -35.68 -38.55
CA GLU A 5 -33.15 -36.44 -37.72
C GLU A 5 -32.67 -36.85 -36.31
N GLU A 6 -33.43 -36.89 -35.21
CA GLU A 6 -34.83 -36.52 -34.84
C GLU A 6 -34.80 -35.96 -33.37
N GLY A 7 -35.85 -35.51 -32.68
CA GLY A 7 -37.30 -35.49 -32.91
C GLY A 7 -38.03 -34.66 -31.82
N GLU A 8 -39.23 -35.09 -31.38
CA GLU A 8 -40.14 -34.36 -30.47
C GLU A 8 -40.32 -35.02 -29.08
N GLU A 9 -40.64 -34.24 -28.04
CA GLU A 9 -41.86 -34.49 -27.26
C GLU A 9 -42.45 -33.18 -26.71
N VAL A 10 -43.78 -33.03 -26.80
CA VAL A 10 -44.53 -31.82 -26.40
C VAL A 10 -45.59 -32.20 -25.39
N PHE A 11 -45.60 -31.48 -24.25
CA PHE A 11 -46.83 -31.25 -23.49
C PHE A 11 -46.84 -29.82 -22.98
N GLY A 12 -47.90 -29.09 -23.30
CA GLY A 12 -48.15 -27.75 -22.76
C GLY A 12 -49.54 -27.70 -22.13
N GLU A 13 -49.70 -26.81 -21.15
CA GLU A 13 -50.98 -26.19 -20.86
C GLU A 13 -50.75 -24.81 -20.24
N ALA A 14 -51.73 -23.92 -20.38
CA ALA A 14 -51.59 -22.47 -20.20
C ALA A 14 -52.60 -21.88 -19.20
N ALA A 15 -52.56 -20.55 -19.08
CA ALA A 15 -53.45 -19.67 -18.29
C ALA A 15 -53.03 -19.46 -16.81
N ALA A 16 -53.23 -18.29 -16.19
CA ALA A 16 -53.91 -17.07 -16.66
C ALA A 16 -53.25 -15.78 -16.12
N ALA A 17 -53.48 -14.66 -16.81
CA ALA A 17 -53.15 -13.32 -16.32
C ALA A 17 -54.16 -12.81 -15.28
N GLY A 18 -53.76 -11.85 -14.44
CA GLY A 18 -54.61 -11.32 -13.36
C GLY A 18 -54.12 -10.02 -12.74
N SER A 19 -53.91 -8.97 -13.54
CA SER A 19 -53.61 -7.63 -13.04
C SER A 19 -54.85 -6.97 -12.41
N ASN A 20 -54.73 -6.38 -11.22
CA ASN A 20 -55.49 -5.17 -10.88
C ASN A 20 -54.84 -4.35 -9.75
N ILE A 21 -55.04 -3.03 -9.84
CA ILE A 21 -54.42 -1.97 -9.03
C ILE A 21 -55.53 -1.24 -8.23
N LEU A 22 -55.12 -0.38 -7.28
CA LEU A 22 -55.86 0.64 -6.51
C LEU A 22 -56.28 0.26 -5.07
N LEU A 23 -56.22 1.15 -4.07
CA LEU A 23 -55.36 2.34 -3.79
C LEU A 23 -55.73 2.91 -2.39
N SER A 24 -54.75 3.50 -1.68
CA SER A 24 -54.94 4.51 -0.60
C SER A 24 -55.50 4.00 0.76
N LEU A 25 -55.21 4.58 1.94
CA LEU A 25 -54.37 5.74 2.32
C LEU A 25 -54.11 5.74 3.86
N SER A 26 -53.04 6.41 4.34
CA SER A 26 -52.85 7.00 5.70
C SER A 26 -52.88 6.09 6.96
N ASP A 27 -52.16 6.35 8.07
CA ASP A 27 -51.14 7.39 8.38
C ASP A 27 -50.29 7.01 9.62
N ASN A 28 -49.27 7.83 9.91
CA ASN A 28 -48.43 7.92 11.12
C ASN A 28 -47.17 7.04 11.22
N GLY A 29 -46.03 7.66 10.89
CA GLY A 29 -44.75 7.44 11.58
C GLY A 29 -44.65 8.27 12.89
N PRO A 30 -43.47 8.71 13.36
CA PRO A 30 -42.24 8.92 12.60
C PRO A 30 -41.01 8.15 13.07
N TYR A 31 -40.00 8.14 12.20
CA TYR A 31 -38.62 7.76 12.47
C TYR A 31 -37.96 8.72 13.47
N PHE A 32 -37.02 8.22 14.27
CA PHE A 32 -36.00 9.08 14.90
C PHE A 32 -34.74 9.09 14.04
N VAL A 33 -34.42 10.28 13.54
CA VAL A 33 -33.11 10.61 12.98
C VAL A 33 -32.19 10.94 14.15
N LEU A 34 -31.00 10.33 14.20
CA LEU A 34 -29.89 10.84 15.02
C LEU A 34 -28.87 11.52 14.10
N ALA A 35 -28.98 12.84 14.02
CA ALA A 35 -27.89 13.68 13.59
C ALA A 35 -26.94 13.89 14.78
N SER A 36 -25.63 13.71 14.57
CA SER A 36 -24.60 14.16 15.51
C SER A 36 -23.81 15.30 14.88
N ASN A 37 -24.25 16.53 15.13
CA ASN A 37 -23.46 17.72 14.89
C ASN A 37 -23.44 18.57 16.17
N SER A 38 -22.32 19.26 16.42
CA SER A 38 -22.01 20.12 17.59
C SER A 38 -21.64 19.45 18.93
N LEU A 39 -20.34 19.23 19.12
CA LEU A 39 -19.65 19.96 20.20
C LEU A 39 -18.69 20.96 19.53
N GLY A 40 -18.69 22.22 19.96
CA GLY A 40 -17.98 23.30 19.26
C GLY A 40 -16.50 23.41 19.63
N LEU A 41 -15.65 23.61 18.63
CA LEU A 41 -14.27 24.08 18.80
C LEU A 41 -14.24 25.61 18.97
N TYR A 42 -13.59 26.10 20.03
CA TYR A 42 -13.26 27.51 20.20
C TYR A 42 -11.73 27.67 20.37
N THR A 43 -11.05 27.89 19.24
CA THR A 43 -9.84 28.72 19.03
C THR A 43 -8.68 28.74 20.05
N GLY A 44 -7.67 27.87 19.83
CA GLY A 44 -6.21 28.16 19.84
C GLY A 44 -5.46 28.54 21.15
N PRO A 45 -4.11 28.70 21.12
CA PRO A 45 -3.14 28.36 20.06
C PRO A 45 -1.88 27.57 20.53
N ASN A 46 -0.94 27.33 19.59
CA ASN A 46 0.46 26.86 19.68
C ASN A 46 0.79 25.33 19.67
N PRO A 47 1.55 24.85 18.66
CA PRO A 47 2.11 23.48 18.56
C PRO A 47 3.63 23.42 18.83
N VAL A 48 4.17 22.22 19.06
CA VAL A 48 5.61 21.88 18.88
C VAL A 48 5.76 20.39 18.51
N ALA A 49 6.31 20.10 17.31
CA ALA A 49 6.93 18.83 16.84
C ALA A 49 6.07 17.53 16.83
N ASN A 50 6.23 16.57 15.90
CA ASN A 50 7.20 16.44 14.81
C ASN A 50 6.61 15.65 13.61
N HIS A 51 7.23 15.74 12.43
CA HIS A 51 6.77 15.11 11.18
C HIS A 51 6.82 13.57 11.18
N GLY A 52 5.84 12.93 10.52
CA GLY A 52 5.88 11.48 10.26
C GLY A 52 4.57 10.82 9.79
N LEU A 53 3.76 11.47 8.94
CA LEU A 53 2.38 11.00 8.67
C LEU A 53 1.87 11.30 7.23
N ARG A 54 2.48 10.68 6.22
CA ARG A 54 1.90 10.53 4.87
C ARG A 54 1.94 9.09 4.33
N ALA A 55 1.76 8.11 5.22
CA ALA A 55 1.54 6.69 4.89
C ALA A 55 0.17 6.14 5.33
N ASN A 56 -0.58 6.85 6.19
CA ASN A 56 -1.74 6.27 6.89
C ASN A 56 -3.12 6.52 6.23
N LEU A 57 -3.22 7.16 5.07
CA LEU A 57 -4.51 7.20 4.35
C LEU A 57 -4.84 5.85 3.66
N LEU A 58 -3.83 5.11 3.18
CA LEU A 58 -4.05 3.77 2.62
C LEU A 58 -4.31 2.73 3.73
N VAL A 59 -3.55 2.79 4.83
CA VAL A 59 -3.75 1.94 6.01
C VAL A 59 -5.09 2.25 6.69
N GLY A 60 -5.49 3.52 6.75
CA GLY A 60 -6.81 3.94 7.25
C GLY A 60 -7.97 3.39 6.42
N LEU A 61 -7.87 3.39 5.08
CA LEU A 61 -8.90 2.79 4.21
C LEU A 61 -8.94 1.26 4.32
N LEU A 62 -7.80 0.59 4.50
CA LEU A 62 -7.75 -0.85 4.74
C LEU A 62 -8.35 -1.24 6.10
N LEU A 63 -8.09 -0.46 7.16
CA LEU A 63 -8.72 -0.65 8.48
C LEU A 63 -10.22 -0.35 8.46
N VAL A 64 -10.66 0.70 7.73
CA VAL A 64 -12.09 0.99 7.56
C VAL A 64 -12.76 -0.11 6.74
N LEU A 65 -12.14 -0.66 5.69
CA LEU A 65 -12.70 -1.79 4.93
C LEU A 65 -12.72 -3.09 5.74
N TRP A 66 -11.72 -3.34 6.59
CA TRP A 66 -11.72 -4.48 7.52
C TRP A 66 -12.81 -4.35 8.60
N ALA A 67 -13.06 -3.12 9.09
CA ALA A 67 -14.16 -2.84 10.01
C ALA A 67 -15.54 -2.90 9.32
N HIS A 68 -15.69 -2.40 8.10
CA HIS A 68 -16.97 -2.38 7.37
C HIS A 68 -17.38 -3.77 6.85
N GLN A 69 -16.42 -4.65 6.53
CA GLN A 69 -16.72 -6.03 6.13
C GLN A 69 -17.36 -6.83 7.29
N ASN A 70 -17.10 -6.44 8.54
CA ASN A 70 -17.69 -7.03 9.74
C ASN A 70 -19.06 -6.42 10.14
N ALA A 71 -19.57 -5.44 9.38
CA ALA A 71 -20.83 -4.75 9.69
C ALA A 71 -22.05 -5.19 8.85
N ILE A 72 -21.86 -5.96 7.76
CA ILE A 72 -22.96 -6.40 6.88
C ILE A 72 -22.81 -7.89 6.49
N SER A 73 -23.20 -8.79 7.40
CA SER A 73 -23.45 -10.22 7.10
C SER A 73 -24.41 -10.89 8.09
N THR A 74 -25.53 -10.24 8.41
CA THR A 74 -26.59 -10.80 9.27
C THR A 74 -27.45 -11.85 8.58
N ALA A 75 -26.91 -13.06 8.36
CA ALA A 75 -27.71 -14.29 8.22
C ALA A 75 -26.91 -15.59 8.43
N ARG A 76 -27.16 -16.27 9.55
CA ARG A 76 -26.75 -17.65 9.93
C ARG A 76 -25.25 -17.88 10.29
N PRO A 77 -24.94 -18.23 11.56
CA PRO A 77 -23.59 -18.61 11.97
C PRO A 77 -23.29 -20.10 11.67
N ILE A 78 -22.04 -20.40 11.30
CA ILE A 78 -21.51 -21.78 11.26
C ILE A 78 -20.25 -21.86 12.14
N HIS A 79 -20.38 -22.67 13.20
CA HIS A 79 -19.41 -23.13 14.21
C HIS A 79 -17.90 -22.90 14.03
N CYS A 80 -17.29 -22.29 15.06
CA CYS A 80 -16.09 -22.73 15.84
C CYS A 80 -15.73 -21.59 16.84
N TRP A 81 -15.54 -21.75 18.16
CA TRP A 81 -15.67 -22.86 19.12
C TRP A 81 -16.44 -22.36 20.37
N THR A 82 -17.67 -22.82 20.61
CA THR A 82 -18.37 -22.66 21.89
C THR A 82 -19.12 -23.93 22.30
N ASP A 83 -18.46 -25.09 22.22
CA ASP A 83 -18.92 -26.28 22.97
C ASP A 83 -17.78 -27.24 23.34
N ARG A 84 -16.98 -26.90 24.36
CA ARG A 84 -16.07 -27.87 24.99
C ARG A 84 -15.69 -27.63 26.47
N SER A 85 -16.59 -27.05 27.26
CA SER A 85 -16.38 -26.84 28.70
C SER A 85 -17.51 -27.39 29.61
N ARG A 86 -18.46 -28.18 29.09
CA ARG A 86 -19.45 -28.91 29.93
C ARG A 86 -19.41 -30.45 29.89
N ALA A 87 -18.44 -31.06 29.19
CA ALA A 87 -18.37 -32.52 29.05
C ALA A 87 -16.95 -33.11 29.17
N ARG A 88 -16.29 -32.99 30.34
CA ARG A 88 -15.13 -33.84 30.69
C ARG A 88 -14.85 -34.07 32.19
N PHE A 89 -15.90 -34.31 32.98
CA PHE A 89 -15.75 -34.90 34.33
C PHE A 89 -16.58 -36.20 34.48
N ARG A 90 -16.30 -37.21 33.65
CA ARG A 90 -16.71 -38.62 33.90
C ARG A 90 -15.98 -39.65 33.01
N ARG A 91 -15.01 -40.33 33.64
CA ARG A 91 -14.47 -41.69 33.38
C ARG A 91 -13.79 -42.00 32.03
N GLY A 92 -12.66 -42.71 32.14
CA GLY A 92 -11.94 -43.31 31.02
C GLY A 92 -10.71 -44.13 31.45
N LEU A 93 -10.81 -44.94 32.51
CA LEU A 93 -9.73 -45.85 32.92
C LEU A 93 -10.19 -47.29 32.65
N VAL A 94 -9.73 -47.87 31.55
CA VAL A 94 -9.97 -49.27 31.17
C VAL A 94 -8.62 -49.90 30.81
N LEU A 95 -8.15 -50.78 31.69
CA LEU A 95 -7.04 -51.69 31.38
C LEU A 95 -7.59 -52.92 30.66
N THR A 96 -6.84 -53.40 29.68
CA THR A 96 -7.17 -54.55 28.84
C THR A 96 -6.82 -55.89 29.51
N SER A 97 -7.69 -56.90 29.42
CA SER A 97 -7.33 -58.27 28.95
C SER A 97 -8.45 -59.31 29.13
N GLY A 98 -8.51 -60.28 28.20
CA GLY A 98 -8.36 -61.69 28.58
C GLY A 98 -9.59 -62.55 28.93
N HIS A 99 -10.24 -63.09 27.89
CA HIS A 99 -10.85 -64.44 27.84
C HIS A 99 -12.13 -64.81 28.63
N ARG A 100 -12.81 -65.82 28.07
CA ARG A 100 -14.14 -66.36 28.43
C ARG A 100 -14.06 -67.37 29.58
N LEU A 101 -15.16 -67.51 30.33
CA LEU A 101 -15.84 -68.80 30.61
C LEU A 101 -17.28 -68.54 31.12
N ALA A 102 -18.17 -69.54 31.04
CA ALA A 102 -19.62 -69.36 31.16
C ALA A 102 -20.25 -70.13 32.33
N ALA A 103 -21.36 -69.62 32.91
CA ALA A 103 -22.43 -70.41 33.53
C ALA A 103 -23.72 -69.59 33.81
N SER A 104 -24.85 -70.30 33.84
CA SER A 104 -26.27 -69.89 33.90
C SER A 104 -26.83 -69.82 35.36
N PRO A 105 -28.14 -69.54 35.62
CA PRO A 105 -29.03 -68.42 35.21
C PRO A 105 -29.82 -67.86 36.46
N PRO A 106 -31.09 -67.34 36.42
CA PRO A 106 -31.58 -66.36 37.43
C PRO A 106 -32.54 -66.91 38.50
N LEU A 107 -32.92 -66.08 39.49
CA LEU A 107 -34.12 -66.25 40.33
C LEU A 107 -34.63 -64.91 40.93
N ALA A 108 -35.89 -64.91 41.38
CA ALA A 108 -36.73 -63.72 41.64
C ALA A 108 -37.03 -63.51 43.16
N PRO A 109 -37.85 -62.51 43.60
CA PRO A 109 -37.94 -61.98 44.98
C PRO A 109 -38.88 -62.84 45.90
N PRO A 110 -39.11 -62.58 47.22
CA PRO A 110 -39.75 -61.37 47.84
C PRO A 110 -39.32 -61.15 49.34
N PRO A 111 -40.12 -60.71 50.36
CA PRO A 111 -41.34 -59.86 50.45
C PRO A 111 -41.27 -58.73 51.53
N GLU A 112 -42.44 -58.11 51.82
CA GLU A 112 -42.76 -57.07 52.83
C GLU A 112 -42.85 -57.58 54.30
N CYS A 113 -42.95 -56.64 55.28
CA CYS A 113 -43.86 -56.75 56.46
C CYS A 113 -43.96 -55.43 57.27
N ALA A 114 -45.01 -55.31 58.12
CA ALA A 114 -45.34 -54.09 58.89
C ALA A 114 -45.94 -54.38 60.31
N VAL A 115 -46.19 -53.29 61.07
CA VAL A 115 -47.08 -53.14 62.27
C VAL A 115 -46.53 -53.41 63.69
N THR A 116 -46.67 -52.40 64.57
CA THR A 116 -47.20 -52.39 65.98
C THR A 116 -46.85 -51.02 66.65
N GLY A 117 -47.55 -50.43 67.63
CA GLY A 117 -48.89 -50.70 68.19
C GLY A 117 -49.13 -50.16 69.62
N SER A 118 -49.73 -48.97 69.81
CA SER A 118 -50.24 -48.38 71.10
C SER A 118 -49.17 -47.99 72.17
N ARG A 119 -49.41 -47.19 73.23
CA ARG A 119 -50.62 -46.64 73.91
C ARG A 119 -50.23 -45.40 74.76
N ALA A 120 -51.18 -44.52 75.13
CA ALA A 120 -50.91 -43.31 75.95
C ALA A 120 -51.84 -43.18 77.19
N GLN A 121 -51.52 -42.15 78.01
CA GLN A 121 -52.34 -41.32 78.94
C GLN A 121 -52.37 -41.63 80.46
N PRO A 122 -52.73 -40.67 81.36
CA PRO A 122 -52.84 -39.18 81.26
C PRO A 122 -52.35 -38.39 82.52
N GLN A 123 -52.78 -37.12 82.66
CA GLN A 123 -52.87 -36.20 83.85
C GLN A 123 -51.83 -35.04 83.87
N LEU A 124 -52.15 -33.77 84.16
CA LEU A 124 -53.42 -33.07 84.53
C LEU A 124 -53.33 -31.53 84.19
N PHE A 125 -54.46 -30.84 83.93
CA PHE A 125 -54.81 -29.37 83.91
C PHE A 125 -53.72 -28.27 84.08
N SER A 126 -53.80 -27.02 83.57
CA SER A 126 -54.81 -26.13 82.91
C SER A 126 -54.02 -24.92 82.31
N GLY A 127 -54.42 -24.09 81.35
CA GLY A 127 -55.68 -23.75 80.63
C GLY A 127 -55.37 -22.60 79.62
N ASP A 128 -56.37 -22.13 78.88
CA ASP A 128 -56.55 -20.87 78.09
C ASP A 128 -55.31 -19.99 77.70
N SER A 129 -55.14 -19.44 76.49
CA SER A 129 -55.92 -19.44 75.23
C SER A 129 -55.14 -18.76 74.08
N GLU A 130 -55.30 -19.26 72.84
CA GLU A 130 -54.97 -18.64 71.53
C GLU A 130 -53.51 -18.28 71.13
N PHE A 131 -53.28 -18.31 69.80
CA PHE A 131 -52.03 -18.06 69.04
C PHE A 131 -50.88 -19.09 69.23
N SER A 132 -50.17 -19.55 68.19
CA SER A 132 -50.05 -19.08 66.80
C SER A 132 -49.78 -20.21 65.79
N VAL A 133 -50.54 -20.28 64.70
CA VAL A 133 -50.23 -21.10 63.50
C VAL A 133 -49.54 -20.19 62.48
N CYS A 134 -48.22 -19.96 62.61
CA CYS A 134 -47.53 -19.03 61.70
C CYS A 134 -46.04 -19.27 61.43
N ALA A 135 -45.46 -20.43 61.77
CA ALA A 135 -44.00 -20.66 61.65
C ALA A 135 -43.52 -21.27 60.30
N LEU A 136 -44.42 -21.84 59.48
CA LEU A 136 -44.05 -22.55 58.23
C LEU A 136 -44.38 -21.79 56.93
N ARG A 137 -44.86 -20.54 57.01
CA ARG A 137 -45.14 -19.68 55.84
C ARG A 137 -44.12 -18.53 55.64
N GLY A 138 -43.15 -18.36 56.54
CA GLY A 138 -42.23 -17.21 56.51
C GLY A 138 -41.21 -17.26 55.35
N ALA A 139 -40.43 -18.34 55.28
CA ALA A 139 -39.27 -18.40 54.38
C ALA A 139 -39.62 -18.48 52.88
N ASP A 140 -40.73 -19.14 52.52
CA ASP A 140 -41.22 -19.17 51.13
C ASP A 140 -41.73 -17.79 50.69
N GLY A 141 -42.23 -16.98 51.63
CA GLY A 141 -42.68 -15.61 51.38
C GLY A 141 -41.53 -14.63 51.13
N GLU A 142 -40.40 -14.79 51.84
CA GLU A 142 -39.20 -13.96 51.66
C GLU A 142 -38.54 -14.18 50.30
N ASP A 143 -38.32 -15.45 49.91
CA ASP A 143 -37.71 -15.78 48.60
C ASP A 143 -38.62 -15.33 47.44
N ALA A 144 -39.95 -15.52 47.56
CA ALA A 144 -40.91 -15.05 46.57
C ALA A 144 -40.95 -13.51 46.47
N ALA A 145 -40.89 -12.79 47.60
CA ALA A 145 -40.85 -11.32 47.60
C ALA A 145 -39.58 -10.77 46.96
N ALA A 146 -38.42 -11.38 47.22
CA ALA A 146 -37.15 -11.03 46.60
C ALA A 146 -37.18 -11.19 45.07
N LEU A 147 -37.73 -12.31 44.59
CA LEU A 147 -37.90 -12.57 43.16
C LEU A 147 -38.93 -11.63 42.50
N LEU A 148 -40.05 -11.31 43.17
CA LEU A 148 -41.01 -10.32 42.65
C LEU A 148 -40.42 -8.89 42.59
N ALA A 149 -39.57 -8.53 43.55
CA ALA A 149 -38.83 -7.26 43.52
C ALA A 149 -37.73 -7.23 42.44
N PHE A 150 -37.13 -8.38 42.10
CA PHE A 150 -36.29 -8.52 40.91
C PHE A 150 -37.10 -8.33 39.62
N LYS A 151 -38.22 -9.06 39.46
CA LYS A 151 -39.14 -8.91 38.31
C LYS A 151 -39.57 -7.46 38.10
N ALA A 152 -39.91 -6.73 39.16
CA ALA A 152 -40.28 -5.32 39.06
C ALA A 152 -39.14 -4.42 38.53
N ALA A 153 -37.88 -4.74 38.84
CA ALA A 153 -36.70 -3.98 38.41
C ALA A 153 -36.25 -4.28 36.97
N VAL A 154 -36.64 -5.43 36.40
CA VAL A 154 -36.23 -5.89 35.06
C VAL A 154 -37.36 -5.89 34.00
N VAL A 155 -38.48 -5.21 34.28
CA VAL A 155 -39.69 -5.16 33.41
C VAL A 155 -40.22 -3.72 33.21
N GLY A 156 -39.47 -2.69 33.64
CA GLY A 156 -39.94 -1.31 33.83
C GLY A 156 -40.92 -0.75 32.78
N ASN A 157 -42.19 -0.59 33.17
CA ASN A 157 -43.30 0.13 32.51
C ASN A 157 -43.63 -0.11 31.01
N GLY A 158 -42.89 -0.92 30.25
CA GLY A 158 -43.06 -0.96 28.79
C GLY A 158 -42.49 -2.18 28.06
N GLY A 159 -42.64 -3.39 28.61
CA GLY A 159 -42.23 -4.64 27.95
C GLY A 159 -43.06 -5.83 28.43
N GLY A 160 -43.36 -6.77 27.52
CA GLY A 160 -44.30 -7.86 27.82
C GLY A 160 -43.81 -8.84 28.90
N ASN A 161 -44.76 -9.44 29.63
CA ASN A 161 -44.49 -10.59 30.51
C ASN A 161 -44.12 -11.82 29.65
N GLY A 162 -42.86 -11.90 29.19
CA GLY A 162 -42.32 -13.07 28.49
C GLY A 162 -41.99 -14.20 29.46
N VAL A 163 -40.71 -14.53 29.63
CA VAL A 163 -40.24 -15.59 30.54
C VAL A 163 -40.77 -15.41 31.98
N LEU A 164 -40.95 -14.17 32.44
CA LEU A 164 -41.43 -13.84 33.78
C LEU A 164 -42.95 -13.94 33.96
N ALA A 165 -43.73 -14.43 32.97
CA ALA A 165 -45.18 -14.62 33.12
C ALA A 165 -45.56 -15.64 34.20
N SER A 166 -44.77 -16.71 34.34
CA SER A 166 -44.98 -17.76 35.36
C SER A 166 -44.78 -17.24 36.79
N TRP A 167 -44.11 -16.10 36.96
CA TRP A 167 -43.84 -15.45 38.25
C TRP A 167 -45.08 -14.70 38.73
N ASN A 168 -46.05 -15.44 39.23
CA ASN A 168 -47.31 -14.95 39.78
C ASN A 168 -47.63 -15.63 41.12
N GLY A 169 -48.46 -14.99 41.95
CA GLY A 169 -48.75 -15.44 43.32
C GLY A 169 -49.61 -16.72 43.43
N SER A 170 -49.93 -17.39 42.33
CA SER A 170 -50.78 -18.60 42.32
C SER A 170 -50.02 -19.88 42.65
N ALA A 171 -48.70 -19.87 42.47
CA ALA A 171 -47.81 -21.00 42.74
C ALA A 171 -46.49 -20.51 43.36
N GLY A 172 -45.83 -21.37 44.15
CA GLY A 172 -44.59 -21.00 44.85
C GLY A 172 -43.40 -20.76 43.91
N PRO A 173 -42.36 -20.04 44.38
CA PRO A 173 -41.24 -19.59 43.54
C PRO A 173 -40.49 -20.75 42.86
N CYS A 174 -40.52 -21.95 43.43
CA CYS A 174 -39.91 -23.16 42.87
C CYS A 174 -40.57 -23.71 41.59
N SER A 175 -41.68 -23.11 41.15
CA SER A 175 -42.36 -23.43 39.89
C SER A 175 -42.25 -22.31 38.86
N TRP A 176 -41.49 -21.26 39.17
CA TRP A 176 -41.29 -20.12 38.29
C TRP A 176 -40.14 -20.39 37.31
N GLU A 177 -40.29 -19.91 36.08
CA GLU A 177 -39.32 -20.15 35.02
C GLU A 177 -37.94 -19.58 35.40
N GLY A 178 -36.87 -20.33 35.16
CA GLY A 178 -35.51 -19.98 35.56
C GLY A 178 -35.18 -20.10 37.06
N VAL A 179 -36.14 -20.50 37.92
CA VAL A 179 -35.92 -20.63 39.38
C VAL A 179 -35.79 -22.11 39.79
N ALA A 180 -34.74 -22.45 40.54
CA ALA A 180 -34.58 -23.78 41.13
C ALA A 180 -34.46 -23.72 42.66
N CYS A 181 -35.12 -24.65 43.34
CA CYS A 181 -35.13 -24.75 44.80
C CYS A 181 -34.39 -25.98 45.35
N GLY A 182 -33.87 -25.86 46.57
CA GLY A 182 -33.26 -26.96 47.31
C GLY A 182 -34.28 -27.83 48.05
N ARG A 183 -33.79 -28.86 48.75
CA ARG A 183 -34.60 -29.84 49.52
C ARG A 183 -35.51 -29.25 50.62
N HIS A 184 -35.41 -27.95 50.91
CA HIS A 184 -36.16 -27.24 51.95
C HIS A 184 -36.98 -26.06 51.38
N GLY A 185 -37.38 -26.10 50.10
CA GLY A 185 -38.18 -25.05 49.45
C GLY A 185 -37.43 -23.75 49.12
N ARG A 186 -36.29 -23.47 49.77
CA ARG A 186 -35.47 -22.28 49.51
C ARG A 186 -34.88 -22.26 48.10
N VAL A 187 -34.84 -21.07 47.48
CA VAL A 187 -34.23 -20.84 46.17
C VAL A 187 -32.71 -21.06 46.25
N VAL A 188 -32.18 -21.81 45.28
CA VAL A 188 -30.74 -22.15 45.16
C VAL A 188 -30.15 -21.79 43.80
N ALA A 189 -30.96 -21.57 42.76
CA ALA A 189 -30.50 -20.98 41.51
C ALA A 189 -31.55 -20.05 40.91
N LEU A 190 -31.07 -18.98 40.27
CA LEU A 190 -31.81 -18.12 39.36
C LEU A 190 -31.00 -18.05 38.05
N SER A 191 -31.59 -18.48 36.95
CA SER A 191 -30.93 -18.63 35.65
C SER A 191 -31.89 -18.15 34.55
N LEU A 192 -31.61 -17.01 33.94
CA LEU A 192 -32.45 -16.37 32.91
C LEU A 192 -31.61 -15.81 31.74
N PRO A 193 -30.74 -16.60 31.09
CA PRO A 193 -29.93 -16.09 29.99
C PRO A 193 -30.73 -15.92 28.69
N GLY A 194 -30.44 -14.88 27.91
CA GLY A 194 -31.00 -14.74 26.56
C GLY A 194 -32.51 -14.46 26.52
N HIS A 195 -33.02 -13.60 27.41
CA HIS A 195 -34.46 -13.34 27.58
C HIS A 195 -34.87 -11.88 27.40
N ASP A 196 -34.01 -11.06 26.78
CA ASP A 196 -34.21 -9.63 26.52
C ASP A 196 -34.61 -8.81 27.77
N LEU A 197 -34.18 -9.25 28.96
CA LEU A 197 -34.44 -8.55 30.22
C LEU A 197 -33.74 -7.19 30.23
N SER A 198 -34.45 -6.13 30.62
CA SER A 198 -33.93 -4.75 30.60
C SER A 198 -34.28 -4.02 31.90
N GLY A 199 -33.43 -3.10 32.35
CA GLY A 199 -33.54 -2.47 33.67
C GLY A 199 -32.35 -2.81 34.55
N THR A 200 -32.53 -2.91 35.87
CA THR A 200 -31.42 -3.02 36.83
C THR A 200 -31.48 -4.29 37.68
N LEU A 201 -30.31 -4.78 38.12
CA LEU A 201 -30.23 -5.87 39.09
C LEU A 201 -30.70 -5.38 40.46
N SER A 202 -31.90 -5.81 40.88
CA SER A 202 -32.50 -5.43 42.16
C SER A 202 -31.63 -5.87 43.36
N PRO A 203 -31.32 -4.97 44.32
CA PRO A 203 -30.64 -5.34 45.57
C PRO A 203 -31.38 -6.42 46.37
N ALA A 204 -32.70 -6.57 46.17
CA ALA A 204 -33.53 -7.58 46.83
C ALA A 204 -33.10 -9.02 46.53
N VAL A 205 -32.37 -9.28 45.43
CA VAL A 205 -31.79 -10.60 45.12
C VAL A 205 -30.86 -11.09 46.24
N SER A 206 -30.26 -10.18 47.01
CA SER A 206 -29.41 -10.50 48.17
C SER A 206 -30.15 -11.22 49.30
N ASN A 207 -31.49 -11.12 49.37
CA ASN A 207 -32.31 -11.83 50.36
C ASN A 207 -32.42 -13.34 50.07
N LEU A 208 -32.06 -13.79 48.87
CA LEU A 208 -32.02 -15.21 48.48
C LEU A 208 -30.81 -15.92 49.11
N THR A 209 -30.71 -15.92 50.44
CA THR A 209 -29.53 -16.37 51.22
C THR A 209 -29.08 -17.83 50.99
N SER A 210 -29.88 -18.64 50.27
CA SER A 210 -29.51 -20.01 49.86
C SER A 210 -29.04 -20.15 48.41
N LEU A 211 -29.00 -19.03 47.65
CA LEU A 211 -28.59 -18.99 46.24
C LEU A 211 -27.15 -19.49 46.06
N ARG A 212 -26.95 -20.24 44.97
CA ARG A 212 -25.68 -20.86 44.57
C ARG A 212 -25.31 -20.53 43.13
N LYS A 213 -26.28 -20.34 42.25
CA LYS A 213 -26.10 -19.84 40.88
C LYS A 213 -26.99 -18.62 40.66
N LEU A 214 -26.39 -17.54 40.17
CA LEU A 214 -27.08 -16.40 39.59
C LEU A 214 -26.53 -16.19 38.18
N ASP A 215 -27.36 -16.39 37.18
CA ASP A 215 -27.00 -16.29 35.77
C ASP A 215 -28.06 -15.46 35.03
N LEU A 216 -27.65 -14.27 34.63
CA LEU A 216 -28.46 -13.28 33.91
C LEU A 216 -27.79 -12.88 32.60
N SER A 217 -26.92 -13.75 32.06
CA SER A 217 -26.09 -13.47 30.89
C SER A 217 -26.93 -13.22 29.61
N TYR A 218 -26.36 -12.54 28.60
CA TYR A 218 -27.06 -12.25 27.33
C TYR A 218 -28.41 -11.54 27.52
N ASN A 219 -28.40 -10.39 28.19
CA ASN A 219 -29.59 -9.54 28.41
C ASN A 219 -29.21 -8.05 28.24
N TRP A 220 -30.16 -7.15 28.49
CA TRP A 220 -30.00 -5.70 28.38
C TRP A 220 -30.00 -5.01 29.76
N LEU A 221 -29.52 -5.69 30.81
CA LEU A 221 -29.46 -5.13 32.16
C LEU A 221 -28.37 -4.06 32.25
N HIS A 222 -28.60 -3.03 33.06
CA HIS A 222 -27.74 -1.86 33.21
C HIS A 222 -27.61 -1.39 34.67
N GLY A 223 -26.77 -0.38 34.89
CA GLY A 223 -26.42 0.14 36.22
C GLY A 223 -25.31 -0.68 36.88
N GLY A 224 -25.03 -0.42 38.16
CA GLY A 224 -23.98 -1.13 38.91
C GLY A 224 -24.47 -2.42 39.56
N ILE A 225 -23.53 -3.31 39.89
CA ILE A 225 -23.83 -4.48 40.74
C ILE A 225 -24.15 -3.98 42.16
N PRO A 226 -25.27 -4.41 42.79
CA PRO A 226 -25.55 -4.05 44.18
C PRO A 226 -24.49 -4.59 45.14
N ALA A 227 -23.88 -3.73 45.95
CA ALA A 227 -22.91 -4.14 46.98
C ALA A 227 -23.48 -5.16 47.99
N SER A 228 -24.81 -5.17 48.20
CA SER A 228 -25.52 -6.15 49.01
C SER A 228 -25.38 -7.59 48.51
N LEU A 229 -25.04 -7.81 47.22
CA LEU A 229 -24.86 -9.15 46.65
C LEU A 229 -23.75 -9.94 47.38
N GLY A 230 -22.79 -9.25 48.02
CA GLY A 230 -21.77 -9.83 48.90
C GLY A 230 -22.32 -10.61 50.11
N GLN A 231 -23.59 -10.46 50.46
CA GLN A 231 -24.27 -11.22 51.52
C GLN A 231 -24.57 -12.67 51.11
N LEU A 232 -24.48 -12.99 49.82
CA LEU A 232 -24.76 -14.33 49.28
C LEU A 232 -23.56 -15.29 49.47
N HIS A 233 -23.16 -15.54 50.71
CA HIS A 233 -21.99 -16.37 51.06
C HIS A 233 -22.01 -17.82 50.53
N ARG A 234 -23.15 -18.29 50.00
CA ARG A 234 -23.35 -19.61 49.37
C ARG A 234 -23.27 -19.59 47.84
N LEU A 235 -23.16 -18.40 47.23
CA LEU A 235 -23.04 -18.22 45.79
C LEU A 235 -21.73 -18.85 45.30
N ARG A 236 -21.84 -19.62 44.21
CA ARG A 236 -20.75 -20.36 43.55
C ARG A 236 -20.55 -19.89 42.11
N GLU A 237 -21.65 -19.60 41.42
CA GLU A 237 -21.65 -19.18 40.03
C GLU A 237 -22.38 -17.83 39.95
N LEU A 238 -21.66 -16.81 39.51
CA LEU A 238 -22.19 -15.50 39.17
C LEU A 238 -21.83 -15.18 37.72
N ASP A 239 -22.82 -15.18 36.85
CA ASP A 239 -22.69 -14.81 35.44
C ASP A 239 -23.61 -13.62 35.13
N LEU A 240 -22.98 -12.49 34.82
CA LEU A 240 -23.62 -11.24 34.39
C LEU A 240 -23.09 -10.81 33.02
N SER A 241 -22.45 -11.72 32.27
CA SER A 241 -21.81 -11.41 31.00
C SER A 241 -22.80 -11.01 29.90
N PHE A 242 -22.31 -10.35 28.84
CA PHE A 242 -23.14 -9.90 27.70
C PHE A 242 -24.37 -9.09 28.16
N ASN A 243 -24.09 -7.98 28.84
CA ASN A 243 -25.08 -7.05 29.36
C ASN A 243 -24.56 -5.60 29.19
N THR A 244 -25.20 -4.62 29.86
CA THR A 244 -24.77 -3.22 29.85
C THR A 244 -24.54 -2.66 31.26
N PHE A 245 -24.16 -3.53 32.21
CA PHE A 245 -23.79 -3.11 33.57
C PHE A 245 -22.58 -2.16 33.53
N SER A 246 -22.53 -1.21 34.47
CA SER A 246 -21.58 -0.10 34.46
C SER A 246 -21.17 0.37 35.85
N GLY A 247 -20.05 1.11 35.91
CA GLY A 247 -19.42 1.54 37.16
C GLY A 247 -18.38 0.52 37.65
N GLU A 248 -17.96 0.64 38.91
CA GLU A 248 -16.94 -0.24 39.49
C GLU A 248 -17.52 -1.58 39.96
N VAL A 249 -16.67 -2.62 39.95
CA VAL A 249 -17.02 -3.92 40.56
C VAL A 249 -16.94 -3.76 42.08
N PRO A 250 -18.06 -3.90 42.83
CA PRO A 250 -18.06 -3.61 44.26
C PRO A 250 -17.24 -4.64 45.02
N SER A 251 -16.25 -4.14 45.79
CA SER A 251 -15.36 -4.98 46.60
C SER A 251 -16.11 -5.91 47.58
N ASN A 252 -17.35 -5.58 47.98
CA ASN A 252 -18.21 -6.46 48.77
C ASN A 252 -18.45 -7.85 48.16
N LEU A 253 -18.33 -8.05 46.83
CA LEU A 253 -18.45 -9.37 46.19
C LEU A 253 -17.44 -10.39 46.71
N THR A 254 -16.30 -9.92 47.25
CA THR A 254 -15.28 -10.75 47.92
C THR A 254 -15.80 -11.51 49.13
N SER A 255 -16.92 -11.06 49.72
CA SER A 255 -17.60 -11.75 50.82
C SER A 255 -18.32 -13.03 50.36
N CYS A 256 -18.49 -13.25 49.05
CA CYS A 256 -19.01 -14.49 48.47
C CYS A 256 -17.90 -15.56 48.35
N THR A 257 -17.28 -15.94 49.47
CA THR A 257 -16.13 -16.87 49.55
C THR A 257 -16.39 -18.31 49.09
N SER A 258 -17.62 -18.61 48.63
CA SER A 258 -17.96 -19.86 47.95
C SER A 258 -17.90 -19.77 46.42
N LEU A 259 -17.56 -18.61 45.83
CA LEU A 259 -17.47 -18.44 44.38
C LEU A 259 -16.42 -19.37 43.76
N GLU A 260 -16.88 -20.11 42.75
CA GLU A 260 -16.15 -21.03 41.88
C GLU A 260 -16.08 -20.47 40.44
N TYR A 261 -17.07 -19.67 40.03
CA TYR A 261 -17.20 -19.07 38.69
C TYR A 261 -17.71 -17.62 38.79
N LEU A 262 -16.96 -16.67 38.21
CA LEU A 262 -17.33 -15.25 38.11
C LEU A 262 -17.09 -14.75 36.69
N ALA A 263 -18.17 -14.45 35.96
CA ALA A 263 -18.12 -13.86 34.62
C ALA A 263 -18.89 -12.53 34.58
N LEU A 264 -18.15 -11.46 34.26
CA LEU A 264 -18.65 -10.10 34.10
C LEU A 264 -18.34 -9.56 32.68
N GLY A 265 -17.85 -10.42 31.79
CA GLY A 265 -17.36 -10.07 30.45
C GLY A 265 -18.41 -9.41 29.55
N SER A 266 -17.97 -8.63 28.56
CA SER A 266 -18.85 -7.91 27.62
C SER A 266 -19.91 -7.05 28.32
N ASN A 267 -19.43 -6.03 29.03
CA ASN A 267 -20.22 -5.05 29.78
C ASN A 267 -19.57 -3.65 29.67
N LYS A 268 -19.93 -2.71 30.56
CA LYS A 268 -19.37 -1.35 30.65
C LYS A 268 -18.78 -1.06 32.04
N PHE A 269 -18.26 -2.09 32.73
CA PHE A 269 -17.57 -1.91 34.00
C PHE A 269 -16.28 -1.10 33.81
N ALA A 270 -15.99 -0.23 34.77
CA ALA A 270 -14.86 0.69 34.71
C ALA A 270 -14.14 0.78 36.06
N GLY A 271 -13.04 1.53 36.11
CA GLY A 271 -12.19 1.62 37.30
C GLY A 271 -11.21 0.46 37.40
N HIS A 272 -10.70 0.20 38.60
CA HIS A 272 -9.67 -0.82 38.82
C HIS A 272 -10.28 -2.21 39.11
N ILE A 273 -9.54 -3.27 38.76
CA ILE A 273 -9.86 -4.63 39.20
C ILE A 273 -9.61 -4.71 40.72
N PRO A 274 -10.60 -5.04 41.57
CA PRO A 274 -10.41 -5.04 43.02
C PRO A 274 -9.40 -6.09 43.48
N SER A 275 -8.32 -5.65 44.13
CA SER A 275 -7.24 -6.52 44.61
C SER A 275 -7.73 -7.58 45.62
N GLU A 276 -8.82 -7.28 46.32
CA GLU A 276 -9.45 -8.10 47.34
C GLU A 276 -10.07 -9.37 46.77
N LEU A 277 -10.39 -9.42 45.45
CA LEU A 277 -10.82 -10.64 44.76
C LEU A 277 -9.77 -11.75 44.95
N GLY A 278 -8.51 -11.43 44.67
CA GLY A 278 -7.37 -12.33 44.82
C GLY A 278 -7.14 -12.78 46.27
N ASN A 279 -7.39 -11.89 47.23
CA ASN A 279 -7.13 -12.14 48.64
C ASN A 279 -8.15 -13.07 49.33
N THR A 280 -9.33 -13.29 48.74
CA THR A 280 -10.49 -13.88 49.45
C THR A 280 -11.17 -15.01 48.69
N LEU A 281 -11.25 -14.95 47.36
CA LEU A 281 -12.03 -15.89 46.55
C LEU A 281 -11.21 -17.12 46.12
N THR A 282 -10.46 -17.73 47.05
CA THR A 282 -9.48 -18.81 46.77
C THR A 282 -10.05 -20.10 46.13
N ARG A 283 -11.38 -20.22 46.03
CA ARG A 283 -12.10 -21.29 45.33
C ARG A 283 -12.40 -21.00 43.86
N LEU A 284 -12.14 -19.78 43.39
CA LEU A 284 -12.47 -19.33 42.05
C LEU A 284 -11.65 -20.11 41.02
N GLN A 285 -12.35 -20.72 40.07
CA GLN A 285 -11.80 -21.52 38.96
C GLN A 285 -11.88 -20.76 37.64
N VAL A 286 -12.85 -19.86 37.50
CA VAL A 286 -13.05 -19.03 36.29
C VAL A 286 -13.24 -17.57 36.71
N LEU A 287 -12.43 -16.68 36.13
CA LEU A 287 -12.58 -15.23 36.21
C LEU A 287 -12.59 -14.63 34.80
N GLY A 288 -13.76 -14.19 34.34
CA GLY A 288 -13.94 -13.48 33.06
C GLY A 288 -14.29 -12.02 33.31
N LEU A 289 -13.39 -11.11 32.96
CA LEU A 289 -13.53 -9.65 33.04
C LEU A 289 -13.33 -8.98 31.66
N ASP A 290 -13.39 -9.77 30.59
CA ASP A 290 -13.18 -9.38 29.20
C ASP A 290 -14.12 -8.29 28.69
N ASN A 291 -13.73 -7.56 27.65
CA ASN A 291 -14.55 -6.61 26.91
C ASN A 291 -15.32 -5.64 27.82
N ASN A 292 -14.55 -4.83 28.55
CA ASN A 292 -15.03 -3.85 29.53
C ASN A 292 -14.13 -2.58 29.44
N SER A 293 -14.17 -1.72 30.45
CA SER A 293 -13.35 -0.49 30.54
C SER A 293 -12.50 -0.47 31.81
N PHE A 294 -11.98 -1.63 32.25
CA PHE A 294 -11.06 -1.70 33.39
C PHE A 294 -9.75 -1.00 33.07
N VAL A 295 -9.22 -0.25 34.04
CA VAL A 295 -8.02 0.59 33.92
C VAL A 295 -7.00 0.30 35.02
N GLY A 296 -5.77 0.75 34.82
CA GLY A 296 -4.68 0.61 35.78
C GLY A 296 -4.03 -0.78 35.74
N HIS A 297 -3.35 -1.15 36.81
CA HIS A 297 -2.47 -2.31 36.82
C HIS A 297 -3.21 -3.62 37.08
N TRP A 298 -2.72 -4.72 36.50
CA TRP A 298 -3.09 -6.08 36.91
C TRP A 298 -2.73 -6.27 38.40
N PRO A 299 -3.70 -6.55 39.30
CA PRO A 299 -3.40 -6.79 40.72
C PRO A 299 -2.63 -8.09 40.94
N ALA A 300 -1.42 -8.01 41.48
CA ALA A 300 -0.59 -9.17 41.84
C ALA A 300 -1.29 -10.17 42.78
N SER A 301 -2.24 -9.70 43.59
CA SER A 301 -3.04 -10.56 44.49
C SER A 301 -3.85 -11.64 43.77
N LEU A 302 -4.15 -11.50 42.47
CA LEU A 302 -4.81 -12.55 41.68
C LEU A 302 -3.98 -13.84 41.60
N ALA A 303 -2.66 -13.79 41.84
CA ALA A 303 -1.80 -14.96 41.96
C ALA A 303 -2.11 -15.85 43.18
N ASN A 304 -2.86 -15.34 44.17
CA ASN A 304 -3.29 -16.12 45.34
C ASN A 304 -4.48 -17.05 45.03
N LEU A 305 -5.08 -16.96 43.83
CA LEU A 305 -6.21 -17.77 43.39
C LEU A 305 -5.73 -19.14 42.89
N THR A 306 -5.15 -19.96 43.75
CA THR A 306 -4.50 -21.24 43.37
C THR A 306 -5.43 -22.29 42.73
N SER A 307 -6.75 -22.11 42.83
CA SER A 307 -7.78 -22.92 42.15
C SER A 307 -8.10 -22.45 40.72
N LEU A 308 -7.58 -21.30 40.29
CA LEU A 308 -7.95 -20.65 39.03
C LEU A 308 -7.46 -21.47 37.84
N GLY A 309 -8.37 -21.75 36.90
CA GLY A 309 -8.11 -22.47 35.66
C GLY A 309 -8.16 -21.59 34.41
N TYR A 310 -9.00 -20.55 34.45
CA TYR A 310 -9.26 -19.62 33.36
C TYR A 310 -9.24 -18.19 33.89
N LEU A 311 -8.44 -17.34 33.24
CA LEU A 311 -8.48 -15.89 33.40
C LEU A 311 -8.59 -15.24 32.02
N SER A 312 -9.63 -14.43 31.79
CA SER A 312 -9.65 -13.48 30.69
C SER A 312 -9.84 -12.05 31.18
N LEU A 313 -8.92 -11.18 30.75
CA LEU A 313 -8.88 -9.73 30.94
C LEU A 313 -8.91 -9.00 29.58
N ARG A 314 -9.20 -9.73 28.49
CA ARG A 314 -9.19 -9.27 27.10
C ARG A 314 -9.95 -7.96 26.88
N MET A 315 -9.53 -7.13 25.93
CA MET A 315 -10.27 -5.92 25.50
C MET A 315 -10.65 -5.03 26.69
N ASN A 316 -9.62 -4.53 27.38
CA ASN A 316 -9.73 -3.55 28.46
C ASN A 316 -8.66 -2.46 28.25
N SER A 317 -8.42 -1.63 29.26
CA SER A 317 -7.39 -0.58 29.27
C SER A 317 -6.40 -0.78 30.42
N LEU A 318 -6.04 -2.04 30.70
CA LEU A 318 -5.04 -2.38 31.72
C LEU A 318 -3.64 -2.01 31.26
N GLU A 319 -2.81 -1.54 32.18
CA GLU A 319 -1.46 -1.04 31.94
C GLU A 319 -0.42 -1.63 32.92
N GLY A 320 0.85 -1.25 32.74
CA GLY A 320 1.95 -1.77 33.55
C GLY A 320 2.40 -3.16 33.09
N THR A 321 3.07 -3.91 33.97
CA THR A 321 3.63 -5.23 33.69
C THR A 321 2.72 -6.37 34.12
N ILE A 322 2.85 -7.54 33.51
CA ILE A 322 2.30 -8.79 34.07
C ILE A 322 2.97 -9.08 35.42
N PRO A 323 2.24 -9.27 36.52
CA PRO A 323 2.84 -9.48 37.84
C PRO A 323 3.63 -10.80 37.92
N PRO A 324 4.90 -10.79 38.39
CA PRO A 324 5.71 -12.01 38.47
C PRO A 324 5.16 -13.03 39.48
N GLU A 325 4.34 -12.63 40.44
CA GLU A 325 3.67 -13.53 41.36
C GLU A 325 2.78 -14.54 40.61
N PHE A 326 2.18 -14.14 39.48
CA PHE A 326 1.16 -14.89 38.76
C PHE A 326 1.66 -16.20 38.11
N GLY A 327 2.97 -16.41 38.04
CA GLY A 327 3.57 -17.66 37.58
C GLY A 327 4.01 -18.64 38.69
N SER A 328 3.92 -18.26 39.96
CA SER A 328 4.70 -18.94 41.02
C SER A 328 4.03 -20.14 41.68
N ASN A 329 2.69 -20.24 41.69
CA ASN A 329 1.98 -21.30 42.42
C ASN A 329 0.53 -21.56 41.92
N MET A 330 0.36 -21.76 40.61
CA MET A 330 -0.96 -21.89 39.95
C MET A 330 -1.10 -23.26 39.24
N PRO A 331 -1.20 -24.39 39.99
CA PRO A 331 -1.12 -25.74 39.42
C PRO A 331 -2.36 -26.20 38.63
N SER A 332 -3.46 -25.46 38.71
CA SER A 332 -4.71 -25.76 37.98
C SER A 332 -4.95 -24.82 36.80
N PHE A 333 -3.98 -24.00 36.43
CA PHE A 333 -4.13 -22.89 35.50
C PHE A 333 -3.79 -23.29 34.07
N HIS A 334 -4.76 -23.13 33.15
CA HIS A 334 -4.69 -23.66 31.78
C HIS A 334 -4.90 -22.59 30.70
N ILE A 335 -5.66 -21.52 30.97
CA ILE A 335 -6.00 -20.50 29.96
C ILE A 335 -5.76 -19.09 30.53
N LEU A 336 -4.93 -18.32 29.81
CA LEU A 336 -4.69 -16.90 30.05
C LEU A 336 -4.95 -16.09 28.77
N ASP A 337 -5.88 -15.16 28.85
CA ASP A 337 -6.21 -14.24 27.76
C ASP A 337 -6.15 -12.79 28.30
N VAL A 338 -5.12 -12.05 27.89
CA VAL A 338 -4.93 -10.62 28.20
C VAL A 338 -4.87 -9.77 26.93
N CYS A 339 -5.36 -10.33 25.82
CA CYS A 339 -5.32 -9.74 24.49
C CYS A 339 -5.97 -8.34 24.45
N SER A 340 -5.42 -7.42 23.65
CA SER A 340 -5.98 -6.07 23.45
C SER A 340 -6.07 -5.27 24.77
N ASN A 341 -4.92 -4.92 25.31
CA ASN A 341 -4.73 -4.07 26.48
C ASN A 341 -3.53 -3.11 26.26
N ASN A 342 -3.09 -2.41 27.30
CA ASN A 342 -1.92 -1.52 27.30
C ASN A 342 -0.78 -2.08 28.19
N LEU A 343 -0.72 -3.42 28.36
CA LEU A 343 0.32 -4.10 29.14
C LEU A 343 1.68 -3.97 28.46
N SER A 344 2.75 -3.92 29.25
CA SER A 344 4.08 -3.55 28.78
C SER A 344 5.21 -4.29 29.50
N GLY A 345 6.41 -4.25 28.91
CA GLY A 345 7.60 -4.93 29.45
C GLY A 345 7.64 -6.43 29.12
N ALA A 346 8.63 -7.12 29.65
CA ALA A 346 8.87 -8.53 29.34
C ALA A 346 7.93 -9.46 30.12
N LEU A 347 7.61 -10.62 29.52
CA LEU A 347 6.94 -11.71 30.22
C LEU A 347 7.80 -12.18 31.41
N PRO A 348 7.28 -12.17 32.66
CA PRO A 348 8.10 -12.49 33.83
C PRO A 348 8.51 -13.96 33.79
N SER A 349 9.74 -14.26 34.21
CA SER A 349 10.33 -15.60 34.12
C SER A 349 9.52 -16.68 34.84
N SER A 350 8.80 -16.30 35.89
CA SER A 350 7.88 -17.17 36.62
C SER A 350 6.68 -17.64 35.78
N LEU A 351 6.20 -16.85 34.81
CA LEU A 351 5.06 -17.22 33.96
C LEU A 351 5.33 -18.51 33.19
N TYR A 352 6.59 -18.74 32.82
CA TYR A 352 7.06 -19.95 32.16
C TYR A 352 7.11 -21.19 33.08
N ASN A 353 6.77 -21.07 34.37
CA ASN A 353 6.59 -22.23 35.26
C ASN A 353 5.17 -22.82 35.19
N LEU A 354 4.25 -22.20 34.44
CA LEU A 354 2.86 -22.64 34.28
C LEU A 354 2.75 -23.84 33.33
N SER A 355 3.32 -24.98 33.72
CA SER A 355 3.41 -26.20 32.90
C SER A 355 2.07 -26.84 32.51
N SER A 356 0.96 -26.39 33.11
CA SER A 356 -0.42 -26.79 32.75
C SER A 356 -1.09 -25.88 31.72
N LEU A 357 -0.44 -24.79 31.33
CA LEU A 357 -0.96 -23.82 30.36
C LEU A 357 -1.17 -24.49 28.99
N THR A 358 -2.40 -24.43 28.48
CA THR A 358 -2.77 -24.92 27.15
C THR A 358 -2.99 -23.77 26.17
N ASP A 359 -3.46 -22.62 26.64
CA ASP A 359 -3.83 -21.49 25.79
C ASP A 359 -3.32 -20.17 26.40
N PHE A 360 -2.49 -19.46 25.64
CA PHE A 360 -1.92 -18.17 26.00
C PHE A 360 -2.17 -17.15 24.88
N ASP A 361 -2.96 -16.12 25.15
CA ASP A 361 -3.17 -14.96 24.28
C ASP A 361 -2.80 -13.66 25.01
N ALA A 362 -1.77 -13.00 24.52
CA ALA A 362 -1.31 -11.69 24.97
C ALA A 362 -1.15 -10.70 23.81
N GLY A 363 -1.82 -10.97 22.67
CA GLY A 363 -1.73 -10.12 21.48
C GLY A 363 -2.27 -8.69 21.69
N ASN A 364 -2.00 -7.77 20.77
CA ASN A 364 -2.38 -6.35 20.85
C ASN A 364 -2.01 -5.71 22.20
N ASN A 365 -0.72 -5.63 22.51
CA ASN A 365 -0.20 -5.02 23.74
C ASN A 365 1.14 -4.29 23.44
N LYS A 366 1.90 -3.90 24.47
CA LYS A 366 3.25 -3.31 24.40
C LYS A 366 4.30 -4.21 25.07
N LEU A 367 4.06 -5.52 25.10
CA LEU A 367 4.96 -6.50 25.71
C LEU A 367 6.20 -6.67 24.84
N ASN A 368 7.35 -6.97 25.46
CA ASN A 368 8.63 -7.04 24.76
C ASN A 368 9.55 -8.17 25.24
N GLY A 369 10.76 -8.23 24.67
CA GLY A 369 11.77 -9.26 24.97
C GLY A 369 11.64 -10.49 24.08
N ASN A 370 12.27 -11.58 24.50
CA ASN A 370 12.47 -12.78 23.68
C ASN A 370 11.65 -13.96 24.23
N ILE A 371 11.25 -14.88 23.35
CA ILE A 371 10.67 -16.17 23.76
C ILE A 371 11.83 -17.10 24.19
N PRO A 372 11.76 -17.78 25.35
CA PRO A 372 12.78 -18.73 25.81
C PRO A 372 13.04 -19.85 24.80
N THR A 373 14.31 -20.26 24.69
CA THR A 373 14.73 -21.35 23.79
C THR A 373 14.26 -22.73 24.24
N ASP A 374 13.79 -22.87 25.48
CA ASP A 374 13.26 -24.10 26.10
C ASP A 374 11.73 -24.05 26.29
N ILE A 375 11.00 -23.37 25.40
CA ILE A 375 9.55 -23.13 25.50
C ILE A 375 8.72 -24.42 25.60
N ASP A 376 9.22 -25.53 25.07
CA ASP A 376 8.62 -26.86 25.14
C ASP A 376 8.73 -27.51 26.52
N GLU A 377 9.83 -27.26 27.25
CA GLU A 377 9.95 -27.63 28.67
C GLU A 377 9.10 -26.74 29.58
N LYS A 378 8.93 -25.46 29.22
CA LYS A 378 8.14 -24.47 29.98
C LYS A 378 6.63 -24.68 29.84
N PHE A 379 6.15 -24.85 28.60
CA PHE A 379 4.73 -25.02 28.28
C PHE A 379 4.45 -26.35 27.55
N PRO A 380 4.72 -27.52 28.15
CA PRO A 380 4.66 -28.83 27.48
C PRO A 380 3.26 -29.26 27.00
N HIS A 381 2.20 -28.57 27.43
CA HIS A 381 0.81 -28.87 27.07
C HIS A 381 0.18 -27.83 26.13
N LEU A 382 0.96 -26.88 25.62
CA LEU A 382 0.49 -25.76 24.82
C LEU A 382 -0.23 -26.20 23.53
N ARG A 383 -1.31 -25.50 23.23
CA ARG A 383 -2.17 -25.66 22.05
C ARG A 383 -2.32 -24.36 21.27
N SER A 384 -2.43 -23.24 21.97
CA SER A 384 -2.49 -21.91 21.36
C SER A 384 -1.47 -21.00 22.02
N PHE A 385 -0.63 -20.37 21.20
CA PHE A 385 0.29 -19.32 21.63
C PHE A 385 0.12 -18.10 20.71
N ALA A 386 -0.32 -16.98 21.29
CA ALA A 386 -0.58 -15.75 20.58
C ALA A 386 0.06 -14.56 21.30
N VAL A 387 0.98 -13.87 20.62
CA VAL A 387 1.66 -12.65 21.08
C VAL A 387 1.69 -11.58 19.98
N PHE A 388 0.81 -11.69 18.99
CA PHE A 388 0.78 -10.81 17.83
C PHE A 388 0.60 -9.32 18.21
N ASN A 389 1.09 -8.39 17.39
CA ASN A 389 1.00 -6.94 17.62
C ASN A 389 1.54 -6.53 19.00
N ASN A 390 2.86 -6.66 19.15
CA ASN A 390 3.65 -6.38 20.35
C ASN A 390 5.07 -5.94 19.94
N GLN A 391 6.02 -5.97 20.87
CA GLN A 391 7.43 -5.59 20.69
C GLN A 391 8.38 -6.76 21.04
N PHE A 392 7.96 -8.01 20.82
CA PHE A 392 8.84 -9.17 20.97
C PHE A 392 9.92 -9.18 19.88
N SER A 393 11.09 -9.74 20.19
CA SER A 393 12.23 -9.78 19.27
C SER A 393 13.13 -11.01 19.44
N GLY A 394 14.09 -11.14 18.53
CA GLY A 394 15.01 -12.27 18.41
C GLY A 394 14.45 -13.40 17.54
N GLU A 395 15.13 -14.54 17.55
CA GLU A 395 14.74 -15.71 16.74
C GLU A 395 13.51 -16.44 17.29
N ILE A 396 12.77 -17.11 16.41
CA ILE A 396 11.70 -18.03 16.79
C ILE A 396 12.33 -19.34 17.31
N PRO A 397 12.13 -19.74 18.57
CA PRO A 397 12.73 -20.95 19.12
C PRO A 397 12.38 -22.24 18.35
N SER A 398 13.40 -23.01 17.98
CA SER A 398 13.22 -24.31 17.31
C SER A 398 12.53 -25.36 18.19
N SER A 399 12.55 -25.19 19.51
CA SER A 399 11.78 -25.98 20.49
C SER A 399 10.26 -25.94 20.28
N PHE A 400 9.71 -24.91 19.63
CA PHE A 400 8.30 -24.91 19.23
C PHE A 400 7.93 -26.17 18.42
N THR A 401 8.88 -26.75 17.66
CA THR A 401 8.67 -27.96 16.85
C THR A 401 8.43 -29.24 17.67
N ASN A 402 8.75 -29.23 18.97
CA ASN A 402 8.48 -30.35 19.89
C ASN A 402 7.04 -30.33 20.45
N LEU A 403 6.34 -29.19 20.38
CA LEU A 403 4.98 -29.00 20.90
C LEU A 403 3.92 -29.61 19.96
N THR A 404 3.96 -30.92 19.75
CA THR A 404 3.10 -31.64 18.77
C THR A 404 1.58 -31.50 18.94
N ASN A 405 1.10 -30.95 20.07
CA ASN A 405 -0.30 -30.60 20.31
C ASN A 405 -0.66 -29.16 19.90
N LEU A 406 0.30 -28.34 19.46
CA LEU A 406 0.10 -26.95 19.07
C LEU A 406 -0.79 -26.86 17.83
N THR A 407 -1.93 -26.20 17.98
CA THR A 407 -2.93 -25.94 16.93
C THR A 407 -2.82 -24.52 16.36
N SER A 408 -2.33 -23.56 17.14
CA SER A 408 -2.24 -22.15 16.73
C SER A 408 -0.95 -21.50 17.24
N LEU A 409 -0.20 -20.87 16.34
CA LEU A 409 0.99 -20.07 16.63
C LEU A 409 0.87 -18.71 15.92
N GLN A 410 0.67 -17.65 16.69
CA GLN A 410 0.41 -16.30 16.19
C GLN A 410 1.44 -15.31 16.74
N LEU A 411 2.45 -15.02 15.92
CA LEU A 411 3.62 -14.19 16.23
C LEU A 411 3.67 -12.92 15.36
N SER A 412 2.66 -12.66 14.53
CA SER A 412 2.64 -11.53 13.59
C SER A 412 2.78 -10.15 14.27
N GLU A 413 3.16 -9.12 13.51
CA GLU A 413 3.28 -7.73 14.00
C GLU A 413 4.21 -7.63 15.24
N ASN A 414 5.47 -8.06 15.07
CA ASN A 414 6.51 -8.03 16.08
C ASN A 414 7.88 -7.75 15.42
N GLY A 415 8.97 -7.87 16.19
CA GLY A 415 10.35 -7.76 15.71
C GLY A 415 11.10 -9.11 15.71
N PHE A 416 10.42 -10.24 15.46
CA PHE A 416 11.11 -11.53 15.32
C PHE A 416 12.00 -11.53 14.08
N SER A 417 13.21 -12.09 14.20
CA SER A 417 14.26 -12.03 13.18
C SER A 417 14.87 -13.39 12.87
N GLY A 418 15.65 -13.49 11.80
CA GLY A 418 16.31 -14.74 11.40
C GLY A 418 15.36 -15.74 10.75
N PHE A 419 15.78 -17.01 10.68
CA PHE A 419 15.06 -18.03 9.92
C PHE A 419 13.88 -18.65 10.67
N VAL A 420 12.84 -19.01 9.92
CA VAL A 420 11.73 -19.82 10.44
C VAL A 420 12.22 -21.26 10.70
N PRO A 421 11.91 -21.90 11.85
CA PRO A 421 12.42 -23.23 12.16
C PRO A 421 12.01 -24.29 11.13
N ARG A 422 12.98 -24.87 10.41
CA ARG A 422 12.76 -25.87 9.35
C ARG A 422 11.96 -27.11 9.77
N ASP A 423 11.93 -27.45 11.05
CA ASP A 423 11.26 -28.64 11.59
C ASP A 423 9.78 -28.38 11.99
N LEU A 424 9.19 -27.22 11.66
CA LEU A 424 7.78 -26.89 11.99
C LEU A 424 6.75 -27.90 11.46
N GLY A 425 7.07 -28.65 10.40
CA GLY A 425 6.26 -29.75 9.88
C GLY A 425 5.94 -30.86 10.89
N ARG A 426 6.69 -30.97 11.99
CA ARG A 426 6.39 -31.91 13.09
C ARG A 426 5.08 -31.60 13.80
N LEU A 427 4.55 -30.37 13.65
CA LEU A 427 3.32 -29.90 14.27
C LEU A 427 2.09 -30.40 13.50
N ASN A 428 1.86 -31.70 13.54
CA ASN A 428 0.73 -32.39 12.86
C ASN A 428 -0.67 -31.93 13.35
N ALA A 429 -0.74 -31.18 14.45
CA ALA A 429 -1.95 -30.57 14.97
C ALA A 429 -2.18 -29.13 14.48
N LEU A 430 -1.19 -28.50 13.85
CA LEU A 430 -1.20 -27.08 13.48
C LEU A 430 -2.29 -26.76 12.46
N GLN A 431 -3.08 -25.74 12.78
CA GLN A 431 -4.17 -25.21 11.96
C GLN A 431 -3.91 -23.76 11.55
N ASN A 432 -3.32 -22.96 12.43
CA ASN A 432 -3.09 -21.54 12.22
C ASN A 432 -1.63 -21.18 12.49
N LEU A 433 -0.92 -20.71 11.46
CA LEU A 433 0.45 -20.21 11.56
C LEU A 433 0.52 -18.78 11.02
N GLN A 434 0.77 -17.81 11.89
CA GLN A 434 0.85 -16.40 11.52
C GLN A 434 2.17 -15.81 11.99
N LEU A 435 3.02 -15.45 11.02
CA LEU A 435 4.37 -14.92 11.21
C LEU A 435 4.57 -13.59 10.47
N GLY A 436 3.52 -13.03 9.86
CA GLY A 436 3.60 -11.83 9.01
C GLY A 436 3.91 -10.55 9.79
N VAL A 437 4.41 -9.50 9.12
CA VAL A 437 4.84 -8.23 9.75
C VAL A 437 5.91 -8.49 10.83
N ASN A 438 7.07 -8.99 10.39
CA ASN A 438 8.24 -9.29 11.21
C ASN A 438 9.53 -9.03 10.40
N MET A 439 10.70 -9.40 10.93
CA MET A 439 12.01 -9.32 10.28
C MET A 439 12.55 -10.72 9.91
N LEU A 440 11.67 -11.68 9.62
CA LEU A 440 12.08 -13.06 9.32
C LEU A 440 12.70 -13.16 7.93
N GLU A 441 13.65 -14.09 7.80
CA GLU A 441 14.51 -14.24 6.62
C GLU A 441 14.31 -15.60 5.95
N ALA A 442 14.34 -15.56 4.61
CA ALA A 442 14.40 -16.69 3.68
C ALA A 442 14.83 -16.11 2.33
N GLY A 443 15.60 -16.86 1.54
CA GLY A 443 16.17 -16.33 0.29
C GLY A 443 16.82 -17.40 -0.59
N ASP A 444 17.32 -18.47 0.03
CA ASP A 444 17.79 -19.68 -0.64
C ASP A 444 16.88 -20.87 -0.32
N ILE A 445 17.23 -22.03 -0.87
CA ILE A 445 16.51 -23.29 -0.64
C ILE A 445 16.43 -23.62 0.87
N LYS A 446 17.49 -23.35 1.64
CA LYS A 446 17.56 -23.63 3.09
C LYS A 446 16.59 -22.75 3.87
N GLY A 447 16.56 -21.45 3.60
CA GLY A 447 15.62 -20.52 4.21
C GLY A 447 14.15 -20.89 3.97
N TRP A 448 13.86 -21.55 2.85
CA TRP A 448 12.51 -22.03 2.50
C TRP A 448 12.21 -23.49 2.92
N GLU A 449 13.15 -24.24 3.52
CA GLU A 449 12.95 -25.65 3.98
C GLU A 449 11.71 -25.81 4.88
N PHE A 450 11.37 -24.78 5.68
CA PHE A 450 10.19 -24.83 6.55
C PHE A 450 8.88 -24.99 5.76
N VAL A 451 8.77 -24.47 4.53
CA VAL A 451 7.57 -24.62 3.68
C VAL A 451 7.42 -26.06 3.18
N GLU A 452 8.53 -26.72 2.82
CA GLU A 452 8.53 -28.15 2.51
C GLU A 452 8.13 -28.98 3.75
N SER A 453 8.65 -28.62 4.91
CA SER A 453 8.29 -29.25 6.20
C SER A 453 6.78 -29.13 6.49
N LEU A 454 6.19 -27.95 6.29
CA LEU A 454 4.76 -27.67 6.50
C LEU A 454 3.81 -28.50 5.62
N THR A 455 4.30 -29.19 4.58
CA THR A 455 3.47 -30.18 3.83
C THR A 455 2.99 -31.32 4.72
N ASN A 456 3.69 -31.63 5.82
CA ASN A 456 3.27 -32.62 6.82
C ASN A 456 2.10 -32.12 7.72
N CYS A 457 1.87 -30.80 7.80
CA CYS A 457 0.80 -30.20 8.58
C CYS A 457 -0.57 -30.34 7.88
N SER A 458 -1.06 -31.58 7.77
CA SER A 458 -2.34 -31.98 7.13
C SER A 458 -3.63 -31.36 7.70
N LYS A 459 -3.53 -30.47 8.69
CA LYS A 459 -4.64 -29.69 9.26
C LYS A 459 -4.46 -28.18 9.10
N LEU A 460 -3.42 -27.73 8.43
CA LEU A 460 -3.14 -26.31 8.24
C LEU A 460 -4.31 -25.67 7.47
N GLU A 461 -4.90 -24.63 8.05
CA GLU A 461 -6.07 -23.90 7.53
C GLU A 461 -5.68 -22.45 7.19
N THR A 462 -4.71 -21.86 7.90
CA THR A 462 -4.23 -20.50 7.68
C THR A 462 -2.70 -20.44 7.77
N LEU A 463 -2.08 -19.82 6.76
CA LEU A 463 -0.65 -19.50 6.69
C LEU A 463 -0.47 -18.02 6.33
N VAL A 464 0.10 -17.23 7.23
CA VAL A 464 0.41 -15.81 7.02
C VAL A 464 1.91 -15.58 7.17
N LEU A 465 2.55 -15.14 6.09
CA LEU A 465 3.99 -14.92 6.00
C LEU A 465 4.35 -13.53 5.42
N SER A 466 3.37 -12.70 5.05
CA SER A 466 3.60 -11.41 4.40
C SER A 466 4.39 -10.42 5.26
N ASP A 467 4.96 -9.39 4.64
CA ASP A 467 5.60 -8.25 5.31
C ASP A 467 6.79 -8.69 6.20
N ASN A 468 7.64 -9.54 5.61
CA ASN A 468 8.89 -10.04 6.19
C ASN A 468 10.09 -9.73 5.27
N ASN A 469 11.31 -10.00 5.72
CA ASN A 469 12.53 -9.89 4.90
C ASN A 469 12.74 -11.14 4.01
N PHE A 470 11.65 -11.69 3.46
CA PHE A 470 11.68 -12.82 2.54
C PHE A 470 12.11 -12.36 1.14
N THR A 471 12.99 -13.12 0.52
CA THR A 471 13.66 -12.84 -0.75
C THR A 471 13.77 -14.11 -1.60
N GLY A 472 14.50 -14.06 -2.72
CA GLY A 472 14.79 -15.24 -3.54
C GLY A 472 13.60 -15.70 -4.36
N GLN A 473 13.60 -16.95 -4.81
CA GLN A 473 12.50 -17.51 -5.60
C GLN A 473 11.36 -18.02 -4.73
N PHE A 474 10.13 -17.82 -5.23
CA PHE A 474 8.90 -18.36 -4.67
C PHE A 474 8.96 -19.89 -4.50
N PRO A 475 8.71 -20.44 -3.30
CA PRO A 475 8.95 -21.85 -3.00
C PRO A 475 7.96 -22.77 -3.73
N ILE A 476 8.46 -23.61 -4.64
CA ILE A 476 7.65 -24.55 -5.42
C ILE A 476 6.90 -25.54 -4.52
N SER A 477 7.47 -25.93 -3.38
CA SER A 477 6.87 -26.83 -2.39
C SER A 477 5.53 -26.35 -1.85
N ILE A 478 5.19 -25.06 -2.00
CA ILE A 478 3.94 -24.49 -1.49
C ILE A 478 2.69 -25.12 -2.13
N VAL A 479 2.79 -25.65 -3.36
CA VAL A 479 1.66 -26.34 -4.04
C VAL A 479 1.34 -27.71 -3.43
N ASN A 480 2.22 -28.21 -2.55
CA ASN A 480 2.07 -29.47 -1.82
C ASN A 480 1.59 -29.26 -0.36
N LEU A 481 1.26 -28.02 0.04
CA LEU A 481 0.64 -27.76 1.34
C LEU A 481 -0.76 -28.39 1.42
N SER A 482 -1.27 -28.51 2.66
CA SER A 482 -2.53 -29.21 2.94
C SER A 482 -3.70 -28.68 2.10
N THR A 483 -4.51 -29.60 1.57
CA THR A 483 -5.79 -29.26 0.91
C THR A 483 -6.84 -28.70 1.87
N THR A 484 -6.57 -28.68 3.19
CA THR A 484 -7.35 -27.93 4.19
C THR A 484 -7.03 -26.45 4.24
N LEU A 485 -5.98 -25.98 3.56
CA LEU A 485 -5.54 -24.58 3.61
C LEU A 485 -6.60 -23.67 2.98
N GLN A 486 -7.20 -22.81 3.79
CA GLN A 486 -8.25 -21.86 3.38
C GLN A 486 -7.66 -20.47 3.09
N THR A 487 -6.60 -20.09 3.80
CA THR A 487 -6.04 -18.74 3.77
C THR A 487 -4.53 -18.79 3.60
N LEU A 488 -4.04 -18.16 2.53
CA LEU A 488 -2.61 -18.00 2.25
C LEU A 488 -2.29 -16.51 2.02
N TYR A 489 -1.46 -15.94 2.88
CA TYR A 489 -0.95 -14.56 2.77
C TYR A 489 0.56 -14.55 2.55
N LEU A 490 0.94 -14.11 1.35
CA LEU A 490 2.31 -13.82 0.92
C LEU A 490 2.30 -12.43 0.30
N GLY A 491 3.26 -11.58 0.64
CA GLY A 491 3.25 -10.21 0.16
C GLY A 491 4.20 -9.33 0.95
N GLY A 492 4.37 -8.07 0.53
CA GLY A 492 5.18 -7.09 1.27
C GLY A 492 6.65 -7.50 1.45
N SER A 493 7.18 -8.31 0.54
CA SER A 493 8.50 -8.96 0.62
C SER A 493 9.09 -9.08 -0.78
N ARG A 494 10.42 -9.17 -0.92
CA ARG A 494 11.12 -9.24 -2.22
C ARG A 494 11.16 -10.65 -2.81
N ILE A 495 10.02 -11.35 -2.72
CA ILE A 495 9.86 -12.71 -3.24
C ILE A 495 9.69 -12.62 -4.76
N SER A 496 10.55 -13.30 -5.49
CA SER A 496 10.68 -13.28 -6.95
C SER A 496 10.32 -14.64 -7.58
N GLY A 497 10.55 -14.80 -8.89
CA GLY A 497 10.18 -16.01 -9.63
C GLY A 497 8.79 -15.90 -10.26
N SER A 498 8.05 -17.00 -10.35
CA SER A 498 6.71 -17.05 -10.95
C SER A 498 5.75 -17.92 -10.15
N ILE A 499 4.44 -17.74 -10.36
CA ILE A 499 3.40 -18.56 -9.74
C ILE A 499 3.46 -19.97 -10.34
N PRO A 500 3.71 -21.04 -9.55
CA PRO A 500 3.86 -22.40 -10.08
C PRO A 500 2.65 -22.90 -10.87
N SER A 501 2.89 -23.68 -11.93
CA SER A 501 1.83 -24.24 -12.80
C SER A 501 0.78 -25.06 -12.06
N ASP A 502 1.14 -25.67 -10.93
CA ASP A 502 0.27 -26.56 -10.16
C ASP A 502 -0.39 -25.90 -8.95
N PHE A 503 -0.42 -24.56 -8.90
CA PHE A 503 -1.06 -23.79 -7.81
C PHE A 503 -2.52 -24.19 -7.53
N GLY A 504 -3.24 -24.61 -8.58
CA GLY A 504 -4.59 -25.17 -8.48
C GLY A 504 -4.74 -26.44 -7.63
N ASN A 505 -3.67 -27.03 -7.11
CA ASN A 505 -3.72 -28.15 -6.16
C ASN A 505 -4.25 -27.73 -4.78
N LEU A 506 -4.16 -26.45 -4.42
CA LEU A 506 -4.59 -25.90 -3.13
C LEU A 506 -6.11 -25.67 -3.07
N VAL A 507 -6.89 -26.69 -3.45
CA VAL A 507 -8.36 -26.64 -3.68
C VAL A 507 -9.20 -26.18 -2.48
N GLY A 508 -8.65 -26.18 -1.26
CA GLY A 508 -9.29 -25.64 -0.06
C GLY A 508 -9.30 -24.11 0.03
N LEU A 509 -8.49 -23.42 -0.79
CA LEU A 509 -8.28 -21.98 -0.67
C LEU A 509 -9.56 -21.19 -0.90
N ARG A 510 -9.83 -20.29 0.04
CA ARG A 510 -10.86 -19.25 0.02
C ARG A 510 -10.26 -17.86 -0.18
N SER A 511 -9.05 -17.66 0.33
CA SER A 511 -8.36 -16.38 0.34
C SER A 511 -6.90 -16.58 -0.09
N LEU A 512 -6.55 -16.02 -1.25
CA LEU A 512 -5.18 -15.98 -1.75
C LEU A 512 -4.73 -14.52 -1.88
N TYR A 513 -3.67 -14.20 -1.15
CA TYR A 513 -3.01 -12.90 -1.19
C TYR A 513 -1.56 -13.10 -1.62
N LEU A 514 -1.21 -12.56 -2.80
CA LEU A 514 0.12 -12.47 -3.41
C LEU A 514 0.32 -11.00 -3.85
N PHE A 515 0.75 -10.11 -2.97
CA PHE A 515 0.77 -8.66 -3.26
C PHE A 515 2.07 -7.95 -2.91
N SER A 516 2.44 -6.92 -3.67
CA SER A 516 3.64 -6.11 -3.39
C SER A 516 4.93 -6.96 -3.26
N THR A 517 5.19 -7.83 -4.24
CA THR A 517 6.44 -8.60 -4.36
C THR A 517 7.02 -8.55 -5.78
N ASP A 518 8.20 -9.14 -5.98
CA ASP A 518 8.88 -9.22 -7.27
C ASP A 518 8.44 -10.45 -8.11
N ILE A 519 7.26 -11.03 -7.84
CA ILE A 519 6.74 -12.18 -8.61
C ILE A 519 6.42 -11.73 -10.04
N SER A 520 6.81 -12.54 -11.01
CA SER A 520 6.79 -12.25 -12.44
C SER A 520 6.24 -13.41 -13.27
N GLY A 521 6.18 -13.23 -14.59
CA GLY A 521 5.64 -14.23 -15.52
C GLY A 521 4.11 -14.27 -15.52
N VAL A 522 3.55 -15.33 -16.10
CA VAL A 522 2.12 -15.42 -16.38
C VAL A 522 1.31 -15.95 -15.19
N ILE A 523 0.05 -15.53 -15.13
CA ILE A 523 -0.96 -16.13 -14.24
C ILE A 523 -1.29 -17.53 -14.80
N PRO A 524 -1.07 -18.64 -14.06
CA PRO A 524 -1.29 -19.98 -14.59
C PRO A 524 -2.78 -20.34 -14.71
N GLU A 525 -3.14 -21.04 -15.78
CA GLU A 525 -4.50 -21.56 -16.04
C GLU A 525 -5.03 -22.47 -14.90
N SER A 526 -4.17 -23.02 -14.05
CA SER A 526 -4.58 -23.84 -12.91
C SER A 526 -5.25 -23.07 -11.78
N ILE A 527 -5.09 -21.74 -11.70
CA ILE A 527 -5.80 -20.90 -10.73
C ILE A 527 -7.31 -21.09 -10.83
N GLY A 528 -7.86 -21.30 -12.03
CA GLY A 528 -9.27 -21.60 -12.24
C GLY A 528 -9.78 -22.93 -11.67
N LYS A 529 -8.93 -23.75 -11.02
CA LYS A 529 -9.32 -24.94 -10.25
C LYS A 529 -9.69 -24.62 -8.80
N LEU A 530 -9.41 -23.41 -8.31
CA LEU A 530 -9.63 -23.00 -6.92
C LEU A 530 -11.09 -22.60 -6.69
N GLU A 531 -12.04 -23.50 -6.93
CA GLU A 531 -13.50 -23.22 -6.95
C GLU A 531 -14.04 -22.59 -5.64
N ASN A 532 -13.37 -22.81 -4.51
CA ASN A 532 -13.72 -22.23 -3.21
C ASN A 532 -13.24 -20.77 -3.01
N LEU A 533 -12.48 -20.21 -3.95
CA LEU A 533 -11.82 -18.91 -3.80
C LEU A 533 -12.84 -17.77 -3.83
N THR A 534 -12.92 -17.03 -2.72
CA THR A 534 -13.76 -15.83 -2.57
C THR A 534 -12.96 -14.54 -2.76
N THR A 535 -11.65 -14.59 -2.55
CA THR A 535 -10.78 -13.42 -2.58
C THR A 535 -9.43 -13.74 -3.23
N LEU A 536 -9.07 -12.97 -4.26
CA LEU A 536 -7.81 -13.08 -5.00
C LEU A 536 -7.12 -11.72 -5.12
N TYR A 537 -5.97 -11.57 -4.46
CA TYR A 537 -5.06 -10.44 -4.58
C TYR A 537 -3.77 -10.87 -5.29
N LEU A 538 -3.50 -10.27 -6.44
CA LEU A 538 -2.30 -10.45 -7.27
C LEU A 538 -1.63 -9.10 -7.62
N ASN A 539 -1.94 -8.03 -6.86
CA ASN A 539 -1.62 -6.65 -7.20
C ASN A 539 -0.20 -6.21 -6.80
N ASN A 540 0.32 -5.19 -7.49
CA ASN A 540 1.66 -4.62 -7.27
C ASN A 540 2.77 -5.66 -7.41
N ASN A 541 2.74 -6.49 -8.46
CA ASN A 541 3.83 -7.41 -8.78
C ASN A 541 4.34 -7.13 -10.21
N SER A 542 5.21 -8.00 -10.73
CA SER A 542 5.71 -7.95 -12.12
C SER A 542 5.02 -8.97 -13.04
N LEU A 543 3.79 -9.39 -12.73
CA LEU A 543 3.05 -10.38 -13.54
C LEU A 543 2.79 -9.84 -14.94
N SER A 544 2.87 -10.70 -15.94
CA SER A 544 2.80 -10.34 -17.36
C SER A 544 1.95 -11.31 -18.19
N GLY A 545 1.75 -10.97 -19.46
CA GLY A 545 0.90 -11.74 -20.37
C GLY A 545 -0.59 -11.55 -20.08
N HIS A 546 -1.40 -12.50 -20.53
CA HIS A 546 -2.86 -12.38 -20.52
C HIS A 546 -3.47 -12.94 -19.22
N VAL A 547 -4.62 -12.39 -18.79
CA VAL A 547 -5.44 -13.03 -17.75
C VAL A 547 -6.06 -14.31 -18.32
N PRO A 548 -5.82 -15.50 -17.73
CA PRO A 548 -6.31 -16.75 -18.28
C PRO A 548 -7.83 -16.87 -18.19
N SER A 549 -8.43 -17.52 -19.20
CA SER A 549 -9.90 -17.60 -19.31
C SER A 549 -10.55 -18.44 -18.19
N SER A 550 -9.76 -19.29 -17.54
CA SER A 550 -10.15 -20.10 -16.39
C SER A 550 -10.37 -19.31 -15.10
N VAL A 551 -9.90 -18.05 -14.99
CA VAL A 551 -10.27 -17.18 -13.85
C VAL A 551 -11.80 -17.02 -13.79
N GLY A 552 -12.49 -17.05 -14.93
CA GLY A 552 -13.96 -17.05 -15.01
C GLY A 552 -14.65 -18.32 -14.49
N ASN A 553 -13.92 -19.36 -14.06
CA ASN A 553 -14.49 -20.52 -13.39
C ASN A 553 -14.67 -20.32 -11.87
N LEU A 554 -14.08 -19.25 -11.30
CA LEU A 554 -14.09 -18.96 -9.88
C LEU A 554 -15.42 -18.33 -9.43
N THR A 555 -16.55 -19.02 -9.61
CA THR A 555 -17.91 -18.45 -9.45
C THR A 555 -18.22 -17.91 -8.04
N ASN A 556 -17.50 -18.37 -7.01
CA ASN A 556 -17.57 -17.86 -5.63
C ASN A 556 -16.74 -16.59 -5.38
N LEU A 557 -15.97 -16.11 -6.37
CA LEU A 557 -15.05 -14.98 -6.21
C LEU A 557 -15.82 -13.67 -6.02
N MET A 558 -15.64 -13.05 -4.86
CA MET A 558 -16.23 -11.77 -4.46
C MET A 558 -15.31 -10.58 -4.68
N LYS A 559 -13.99 -10.80 -4.68
CA LYS A 559 -12.96 -9.76 -4.78
C LYS A 559 -11.83 -10.19 -5.69
N LEU A 560 -11.58 -9.39 -6.74
CA LEU A 560 -10.47 -9.60 -7.66
C LEU A 560 -9.61 -8.32 -7.79
N PHE A 561 -8.34 -8.45 -7.42
CA PHE A 561 -7.34 -7.40 -7.45
C PHE A 561 -6.12 -7.85 -8.26
N MET A 562 -5.87 -7.21 -9.41
CA MET A 562 -4.70 -7.46 -10.28
C MET A 562 -3.97 -6.16 -10.65
N GLN A 563 -4.27 -5.05 -9.98
CA GLN A 563 -3.77 -3.73 -10.33
C GLN A 563 -2.26 -3.56 -10.12
N GLY A 564 -1.61 -2.72 -10.93
CA GLY A 564 -0.18 -2.45 -10.81
C GLY A 564 0.67 -3.66 -11.19
N ASN A 565 0.44 -4.21 -12.39
CA ASN A 565 1.22 -5.29 -13.00
C ASN A 565 1.51 -4.94 -14.48
N ASN A 566 2.14 -5.87 -15.19
CA ASN A 566 2.43 -5.78 -16.62
C ASN A 566 1.47 -6.63 -17.46
N LEU A 567 0.22 -6.86 -17.00
CA LEU A 567 -0.76 -7.70 -17.70
C LEU A 567 -1.26 -7.01 -18.97
N GLU A 568 -1.40 -7.77 -20.05
CA GLU A 568 -1.69 -7.26 -21.39
C GLU A 568 -2.81 -8.01 -22.11
N GLY A 569 -3.17 -7.52 -23.30
CA GLY A 569 -4.22 -8.10 -24.13
C GLY A 569 -5.64 -7.65 -23.74
N PRO A 570 -6.68 -8.25 -24.32
CA PRO A 570 -8.06 -7.92 -23.98
C PRO A 570 -8.47 -8.48 -22.62
N ILE A 571 -9.31 -7.75 -21.89
CA ILE A 571 -9.95 -8.27 -20.67
C ILE A 571 -10.84 -9.48 -21.07
N PRO A 572 -10.70 -10.67 -20.44
CA PRO A 572 -11.48 -11.85 -20.82
C PRO A 572 -12.98 -11.69 -20.52
N ALA A 573 -13.83 -11.89 -21.54
CA ALA A 573 -15.28 -11.92 -21.37
C ALA A 573 -15.75 -13.01 -20.37
N ASN A 574 -14.96 -14.07 -20.17
CA ASN A 574 -15.19 -15.10 -19.17
C ASN A 574 -15.29 -14.57 -17.73
N LEU A 575 -14.72 -13.40 -17.42
CA LEU A 575 -14.89 -12.76 -16.10
C LEU A 575 -16.37 -12.39 -15.81
N GLY A 576 -17.21 -12.24 -16.85
CA GLY A 576 -18.66 -12.09 -16.72
C GLY A 576 -19.42 -13.32 -16.17
N LYS A 577 -18.72 -14.42 -15.87
CA LYS A 577 -19.27 -15.59 -15.13
C LYS A 577 -19.13 -15.48 -13.62
N LEU A 578 -18.46 -14.44 -13.12
CA LEU A 578 -18.17 -14.26 -11.69
C LEU A 578 -19.39 -13.63 -10.99
N GLU A 579 -20.48 -14.38 -10.90
CA GLU A 579 -21.79 -13.92 -10.39
C GLU A 579 -21.73 -13.40 -8.94
N SER A 580 -20.70 -13.77 -8.16
CA SER A 580 -20.48 -13.29 -6.79
C SER A 580 -19.63 -12.01 -6.70
N LEU A 581 -19.06 -11.52 -7.81
CA LEU A 581 -18.01 -10.51 -7.81
C LEU A 581 -18.52 -9.13 -7.42
N ASN A 582 -17.98 -8.58 -6.33
CA ASN A 582 -18.36 -7.29 -5.77
C ASN A 582 -17.32 -6.19 -6.06
N VAL A 583 -16.04 -6.57 -6.14
CA VAL A 583 -14.91 -5.68 -6.44
C VAL A 583 -14.10 -6.24 -7.60
N LEU A 584 -13.83 -5.40 -8.59
CA LEU A 584 -12.89 -5.68 -9.68
C LEU A 584 -11.93 -4.51 -9.88
N ASP A 585 -10.64 -4.72 -9.60
CA ASP A 585 -9.58 -3.77 -9.91
C ASP A 585 -8.54 -4.40 -10.86
N LEU A 586 -8.50 -3.88 -12.08
CA LEU A 586 -7.55 -4.22 -13.15
C LEU A 586 -6.70 -3.00 -13.55
N SER A 587 -6.68 -1.95 -12.73
CA SER A 587 -6.03 -0.68 -13.08
C SER A 587 -4.51 -0.77 -13.18
N ARG A 588 -3.87 0.22 -13.82
CA ARG A 588 -2.40 0.31 -13.95
C ARG A 588 -1.78 -0.98 -14.51
N ASN A 589 -2.20 -1.32 -15.73
CA ASN A 589 -1.76 -2.48 -16.50
C ASN A 589 -1.64 -2.08 -17.98
N HIS A 590 -1.52 -3.05 -18.88
CA HIS A 590 -1.45 -2.86 -20.33
C HIS A 590 -2.66 -3.45 -21.07
N PHE A 591 -3.82 -3.59 -20.40
CA PHE A 591 -5.03 -4.11 -21.01
C PHE A 591 -5.49 -3.24 -22.19
N ASN A 592 -5.91 -3.87 -23.29
CA ASN A 592 -6.29 -3.22 -24.53
C ASN A 592 -7.62 -3.74 -25.08
N GLY A 593 -8.02 -3.30 -26.28
CA GLY A 593 -9.33 -3.64 -26.85
C GLY A 593 -10.47 -2.91 -26.14
N SER A 594 -11.70 -3.45 -26.25
CA SER A 594 -12.91 -2.87 -25.64
C SER A 594 -13.24 -3.51 -24.30
N ILE A 595 -13.92 -2.76 -23.41
CA ILE A 595 -14.50 -3.30 -22.17
C ILE A 595 -15.54 -4.38 -22.55
N PRO A 596 -15.41 -5.64 -22.07
CA PRO A 596 -16.40 -6.69 -22.31
C PRO A 596 -17.75 -6.33 -21.69
N LYS A 597 -18.83 -6.49 -22.45
CA LYS A 597 -20.18 -6.21 -21.97
C LYS A 597 -20.59 -7.18 -20.85
N GLU A 598 -20.07 -8.40 -20.89
CA GLU A 598 -20.35 -9.49 -19.95
C GLU A 598 -19.94 -9.13 -18.50
N ILE A 599 -18.90 -8.30 -18.33
CA ILE A 599 -18.47 -7.79 -17.02
C ILE A 599 -19.41 -6.68 -16.53
N LEU A 600 -19.96 -5.89 -17.46
CA LEU A 600 -20.92 -4.82 -17.16
C LEU A 600 -22.34 -5.37 -16.92
N GLU A 601 -22.61 -6.61 -17.34
CA GLU A 601 -23.85 -7.34 -17.08
C GLU A 601 -23.90 -7.99 -15.67
N LEU A 602 -22.82 -7.92 -14.86
CA LEU A 602 -22.75 -8.49 -13.50
C LEU A 602 -23.42 -7.60 -12.43
N PRO A 603 -24.65 -7.88 -11.95
CA PRO A 603 -25.35 -7.02 -10.99
C PRO A 603 -24.75 -7.06 -9.57
N SER A 604 -23.83 -7.99 -9.32
CA SER A 604 -23.11 -8.20 -8.06
C SER A 604 -22.03 -7.16 -7.79
N ILE A 605 -21.50 -6.49 -8.81
CA ILE A 605 -20.46 -5.46 -8.64
C ILE A 605 -21.11 -4.24 -7.99
N SER A 606 -20.93 -4.12 -6.68
CA SER A 606 -21.58 -3.07 -5.88
C SER A 606 -20.59 -2.11 -5.22
N GLN A 607 -19.38 -2.54 -4.89
CA GLN A 607 -18.35 -1.67 -4.32
C GLN A 607 -17.73 -0.80 -5.42
N TYR A 608 -16.87 -1.37 -6.27
CA TYR A 608 -16.28 -0.61 -7.36
C TYR A 608 -15.79 -1.46 -8.53
N LEU A 609 -15.76 -0.81 -9.70
CA LEU A 609 -15.15 -1.28 -10.93
C LEU A 609 -14.06 -0.29 -11.34
N ASN A 610 -12.80 -0.71 -11.24
CA ASN A 610 -11.64 0.12 -11.57
C ASN A 610 -10.84 -0.52 -12.72
N LEU A 611 -10.86 0.15 -13.88
CA LEU A 611 -10.14 -0.23 -15.10
C LEU A 611 -9.15 0.87 -15.54
N SER A 612 -8.85 1.83 -14.66
CA SER A 612 -8.06 3.02 -15.00
C SER A 612 -6.60 2.74 -15.37
N TYR A 613 -5.96 3.68 -16.08
CA TYR A 613 -4.54 3.61 -16.46
C TYR A 613 -4.20 2.31 -17.22
N ASN A 614 -4.90 2.12 -18.33
CA ASN A 614 -4.75 1.01 -19.27
C ASN A 614 -4.79 1.56 -20.71
N SER A 615 -4.82 0.67 -21.71
CA SER A 615 -4.98 1.02 -23.14
C SER A 615 -6.36 0.62 -23.68
N LEU A 616 -7.41 0.62 -22.84
CA LEU A 616 -8.77 0.26 -23.25
C LEU A 616 -9.35 1.31 -24.20
N SER A 617 -10.09 0.86 -25.20
CA SER A 617 -10.51 1.65 -26.37
C SER A 617 -11.94 1.31 -26.79
N GLY A 618 -12.47 2.00 -27.82
CA GLY A 618 -13.84 1.79 -28.28
C GLY A 618 -14.85 2.64 -27.53
N LEU A 619 -16.07 2.14 -27.35
CA LEU A 619 -17.17 2.83 -26.65
C LEU A 619 -17.32 2.27 -25.23
N LEU A 620 -17.88 3.05 -24.30
CA LEU A 620 -18.44 2.52 -23.06
C LEU A 620 -19.79 1.84 -23.38
N PRO A 621 -19.95 0.51 -23.20
CA PRO A 621 -21.19 -0.19 -23.54
C PRO A 621 -22.39 0.29 -22.71
N SER A 622 -23.58 0.20 -23.29
CA SER A 622 -24.85 0.54 -22.63
C SER A 622 -25.15 -0.34 -21.40
N GLU A 623 -24.57 -1.53 -21.38
CA GLU A 623 -24.69 -2.57 -20.38
C GLU A 623 -24.16 -2.10 -19.01
N VAL A 624 -23.36 -1.02 -18.95
CA VAL A 624 -22.97 -0.35 -17.70
C VAL A 624 -24.17 0.00 -16.80
N GLY A 625 -25.34 0.27 -17.38
CA GLY A 625 -26.57 0.53 -16.64
C GLY A 625 -27.22 -0.69 -15.97
N SER A 626 -26.68 -1.90 -16.18
CA SER A 626 -27.05 -3.11 -15.43
C SER A 626 -26.40 -3.15 -14.04
N LEU A 627 -25.29 -2.41 -13.84
CA LEU A 627 -24.57 -2.26 -12.57
C LEU A 627 -25.33 -1.33 -11.59
N THR A 628 -26.58 -1.65 -11.31
CA THR A 628 -27.51 -0.77 -10.55
C THR A 628 -27.07 -0.50 -9.12
N SER A 629 -26.26 -1.41 -8.54
CA SER A 629 -25.74 -1.37 -7.18
C SER A 629 -24.33 -0.76 -7.05
N LEU A 630 -23.71 -0.32 -8.15
CA LEU A 630 -22.32 0.14 -8.19
C LEU A 630 -22.11 1.50 -7.49
N ASN A 631 -21.23 1.55 -6.50
CA ASN A 631 -20.89 2.80 -5.79
C ASN A 631 -19.80 3.62 -6.50
N GLU A 632 -18.78 3.00 -7.12
CA GLU A 632 -17.70 3.73 -7.80
C GLU A 632 -17.34 3.12 -9.17
N LEU A 633 -17.26 3.96 -10.22
CA LEU A 633 -16.84 3.59 -11.57
C LEU A 633 -15.62 4.42 -11.98
N VAL A 634 -14.49 3.75 -12.21
CA VAL A 634 -13.18 4.41 -12.44
C VAL A 634 -12.57 3.89 -13.74
N LEU A 635 -12.65 4.70 -14.80
CA LEU A 635 -12.17 4.40 -16.16
C LEU A 635 -11.09 5.38 -16.65
N SER A 636 -10.59 6.24 -15.76
CA SER A 636 -9.56 7.27 -15.98
C SER A 636 -8.34 6.77 -16.77
N GLY A 637 -7.75 7.61 -17.62
CA GLY A 637 -6.47 7.30 -18.26
C GLY A 637 -6.55 6.10 -19.22
N ASN A 638 -7.44 6.19 -20.20
CA ASN A 638 -7.68 5.17 -21.22
C ASN A 638 -7.90 5.84 -22.59
N GLN A 639 -8.28 5.06 -23.61
CA GLN A 639 -8.57 5.49 -24.99
C GLN A 639 -10.06 5.35 -25.33
N LEU A 640 -10.95 5.34 -24.33
CA LEU A 640 -12.41 5.22 -24.52
C LEU A 640 -12.97 6.45 -25.24
N SER A 641 -14.01 6.25 -26.04
CA SER A 641 -14.50 7.23 -27.01
C SER A 641 -16.02 7.21 -27.18
N GLY A 642 -16.53 8.12 -28.00
CA GLY A 642 -17.98 8.27 -28.23
C GLY A 642 -18.68 9.02 -27.08
N GLN A 643 -19.99 8.85 -26.96
CA GLN A 643 -20.80 9.52 -25.93
C GLN A 643 -20.93 8.63 -24.68
N ILE A 644 -21.09 9.24 -23.51
CA ILE A 644 -21.51 8.51 -22.30
C ILE A 644 -22.90 7.91 -22.55
N PRO A 645 -23.14 6.61 -22.32
CA PRO A 645 -24.42 5.98 -22.60
C PRO A 645 -25.51 6.39 -21.59
N SER A 646 -26.73 6.61 -22.07
CA SER A 646 -27.86 7.09 -21.23
C SER A 646 -28.35 6.11 -20.17
N SER A 647 -27.89 4.87 -20.21
CA SER A 647 -28.16 3.82 -19.24
C SER A 647 -27.37 3.98 -17.93
N ILE A 648 -26.26 4.73 -17.92
CA ILE A 648 -25.44 4.94 -16.70
C ILE A 648 -26.24 5.55 -15.54
N LYS A 649 -27.33 6.28 -15.83
CA LYS A 649 -28.26 6.82 -14.82
C LYS A 649 -28.97 5.75 -13.99
N ASN A 650 -28.96 4.48 -14.43
CA ASN A 650 -29.53 3.36 -13.71
C ASN A 650 -28.63 2.89 -12.54
N CYS A 651 -27.37 3.32 -12.50
CA CYS A 651 -26.46 3.15 -11.36
C CYS A 651 -26.87 4.12 -10.23
N ILE A 652 -28.03 3.85 -9.62
CA ILE A 652 -28.72 4.81 -8.72
C ILE A 652 -27.97 5.11 -7.42
N VAL A 653 -27.05 4.22 -7.00
CA VAL A 653 -26.19 4.41 -5.82
C VAL A 653 -24.80 4.92 -6.17
N LEU A 654 -24.51 5.26 -7.44
CA LEU A 654 -23.18 5.70 -7.87
C LEU A 654 -22.79 7.01 -7.17
N THR A 655 -21.67 6.95 -6.45
CA THR A 655 -21.07 8.06 -5.69
C THR A 655 -19.83 8.65 -6.35
N VAL A 656 -19.07 7.85 -7.11
CA VAL A 656 -17.84 8.29 -7.80
C VAL A 656 -17.90 7.87 -9.26
N LEU A 657 -17.72 8.84 -10.16
CA LEU A 657 -17.63 8.61 -11.60
C LEU A 657 -16.40 9.34 -12.15
N LEU A 658 -15.34 8.58 -12.46
CA LEU A 658 -14.09 9.08 -13.01
C LEU A 658 -13.92 8.56 -14.45
N LEU A 659 -14.09 9.46 -15.41
CA LEU A 659 -13.97 9.21 -16.86
C LEU A 659 -12.91 10.11 -17.51
N ASP A 660 -12.05 10.71 -16.71
CA ASP A 660 -11.01 11.65 -17.16
C ASP A 660 -9.96 10.98 -18.05
N SER A 661 -9.15 11.80 -18.73
CA SER A 661 -7.98 11.34 -19.48
C SER A 661 -8.36 10.27 -20.53
N ASN A 662 -9.37 10.60 -21.34
CA ASN A 662 -9.98 9.71 -22.32
C ASN A 662 -10.30 10.48 -23.63
N SER A 663 -11.11 9.88 -24.50
CA SER A 663 -11.55 10.45 -25.79
C SER A 663 -13.07 10.54 -25.94
N PHE A 664 -13.82 10.60 -24.83
CA PHE A 664 -15.28 10.81 -24.85
C PHE A 664 -15.62 12.16 -25.50
N GLN A 665 -16.72 12.22 -26.25
CA GLN A 665 -17.08 13.34 -27.11
C GLN A 665 -18.60 13.61 -27.14
N GLY A 666 -18.99 14.77 -27.68
CA GLY A 666 -20.40 15.22 -27.72
C GLY A 666 -20.72 16.13 -26.53
N THR A 667 -21.99 16.30 -26.20
CA THR A 667 -22.40 17.13 -25.05
C THR A 667 -22.32 16.37 -23.74
N ILE A 668 -22.00 17.06 -22.64
CA ILE A 668 -22.22 16.50 -21.28
C ILE A 668 -23.73 16.17 -21.17
N PRO A 669 -24.11 14.91 -20.88
CA PRO A 669 -25.52 14.54 -20.95
C PRO A 669 -26.34 15.02 -19.74
N VAL A 670 -27.54 15.51 -20.02
CA VAL A 670 -28.48 16.02 -19.00
C VAL A 670 -28.83 14.96 -17.94
N PHE A 671 -28.89 13.68 -18.33
CA PHE A 671 -29.22 12.57 -17.43
C PHE A 671 -28.19 12.31 -16.32
N LEU A 672 -26.98 12.87 -16.39
CA LEU A 672 -26.05 12.80 -15.25
C LEU A 672 -26.62 13.49 -14.01
N GLY A 673 -27.48 14.50 -14.20
CA GLY A 673 -28.24 15.14 -13.13
C GLY A 673 -29.25 14.22 -12.42
N ASP A 674 -29.59 13.05 -13.00
CA ASP A 674 -30.49 12.08 -12.38
C ASP A 674 -29.77 11.23 -11.30
N ILE A 675 -28.43 11.16 -11.32
CA ILE A 675 -27.61 10.36 -10.39
C ILE A 675 -27.43 11.13 -9.07
N LYS A 676 -28.47 11.14 -8.23
CA LYS A 676 -28.51 11.96 -7.00
C LYS A 676 -27.50 11.58 -5.92
N GLY A 677 -26.94 10.36 -5.97
CA GLY A 677 -25.91 9.88 -5.05
C GLY A 677 -24.50 10.42 -5.33
N LEU A 678 -24.27 11.06 -6.49
CA LEU A 678 -22.93 11.37 -6.97
C LEU A 678 -22.23 12.42 -6.10
N ARG A 679 -21.06 12.05 -5.56
CA ARG A 679 -20.14 12.84 -4.74
C ARG A 679 -18.99 13.41 -5.58
N VAL A 680 -18.44 12.61 -6.50
CA VAL A 680 -17.32 13.00 -7.36
C VAL A 680 -17.65 12.73 -8.83
N LEU A 681 -17.51 13.76 -9.66
CA LEU A 681 -17.63 13.66 -11.12
C LEU A 681 -16.38 14.24 -11.78
N ASN A 682 -15.54 13.38 -12.38
CA ASN A 682 -14.39 13.82 -13.18
C ASN A 682 -14.55 13.44 -14.65
N LEU A 683 -14.61 14.46 -15.51
CA LEU A 683 -14.66 14.37 -16.97
C LEU A 683 -13.45 15.09 -17.63
N THR A 684 -12.42 15.42 -16.86
CA THR A 684 -11.23 16.20 -17.28
C THR A 684 -10.47 15.54 -18.43
N MET A 685 -9.86 16.33 -19.33
CA MET A 685 -9.22 15.87 -20.59
C MET A 685 -10.03 14.83 -21.36
N ASN A 686 -11.11 15.33 -21.96
CA ASN A 686 -11.91 14.63 -22.94
C ASN A 686 -12.19 15.58 -24.13
N LYS A 687 -13.18 15.25 -24.96
CA LYS A 687 -13.62 16.03 -26.14
C LYS A 687 -15.09 16.44 -26.00
N PHE A 688 -15.57 16.64 -24.77
CA PHE A 688 -16.92 17.14 -24.52
C PHE A 688 -17.06 18.57 -25.07
N SER A 689 -18.26 18.94 -25.50
CA SER A 689 -18.54 20.20 -26.19
C SER A 689 -19.95 20.72 -25.92
N GLY A 690 -20.23 21.97 -26.28
CA GLY A 690 -21.52 22.61 -25.97
C GLY A 690 -21.62 23.04 -24.50
N VAL A 691 -22.84 23.26 -24.01
CA VAL A 691 -23.07 23.87 -22.68
C VAL A 691 -22.94 22.87 -21.53
N ILE A 692 -22.52 23.36 -20.35
CA ILE A 692 -22.67 22.64 -19.09
C ILE A 692 -24.18 22.56 -18.76
N PRO A 693 -24.76 21.37 -18.51
CA PRO A 693 -26.20 21.27 -18.25
C PRO A 693 -26.61 21.79 -16.87
N ASP A 694 -27.70 22.57 -16.82
CA ASP A 694 -28.36 22.99 -15.56
C ASP A 694 -28.66 21.81 -14.61
N ALA A 695 -28.90 20.61 -15.17
CA ALA A 695 -29.21 19.40 -14.40
C ALA A 695 -28.09 18.99 -13.43
N LEU A 696 -26.83 19.35 -13.66
CA LEU A 696 -25.74 19.10 -12.71
C LEU A 696 -25.95 19.86 -11.39
N GLY A 697 -26.56 21.06 -11.44
CA GLY A 697 -26.93 21.85 -10.25
C GLY A 697 -28.06 21.24 -9.40
N SER A 698 -28.52 20.03 -9.72
CA SER A 698 -29.54 19.28 -8.98
C SER A 698 -29.00 18.03 -8.27
N ILE A 699 -27.67 17.86 -8.23
CA ILE A 699 -26.96 16.77 -7.54
C ILE A 699 -26.45 17.28 -6.18
N HIS A 700 -27.34 17.47 -5.20
CA HIS A 700 -26.99 18.18 -3.95
C HIS A 700 -25.87 17.53 -3.09
N ASN A 701 -25.53 16.26 -3.35
CA ASN A 701 -24.45 15.54 -2.70
C ASN A 701 -23.07 15.73 -3.37
N LEU A 702 -22.99 16.43 -4.51
CA LEU A 702 -21.76 16.61 -5.26
C LEU A 702 -20.77 17.48 -4.48
N GLN A 703 -19.61 16.90 -4.19
CA GLN A 703 -18.48 17.53 -3.48
C GLN A 703 -17.39 17.97 -4.46
N GLU A 704 -17.17 17.20 -5.52
CA GLU A 704 -16.10 17.44 -6.47
C GLU A 704 -16.62 17.35 -7.92
N LEU A 705 -16.38 18.41 -8.70
CA LEU A 705 -16.75 18.49 -10.12
C LEU A 705 -15.58 18.99 -10.96
N TYR A 706 -15.03 18.10 -11.78
CA TYR A 706 -13.93 18.41 -12.69
C TYR A 706 -14.37 18.23 -14.14
N LEU A 707 -14.37 19.32 -14.90
CA LEU A 707 -14.76 19.39 -16.32
C LEU A 707 -13.64 19.99 -17.19
N ALA A 708 -12.43 20.10 -16.65
CA ALA A 708 -11.36 20.85 -17.28
C ALA A 708 -10.90 20.21 -18.60
N TYR A 709 -10.30 20.98 -19.50
CA TYR A 709 -9.72 20.46 -20.75
C TYR A 709 -10.73 19.73 -21.64
N ASN A 710 -11.79 20.44 -21.96
CA ASN A 710 -12.81 20.06 -22.92
C ASN A 710 -13.09 21.25 -23.87
N ASN A 711 -14.03 21.10 -24.80
CA ASN A 711 -14.53 22.16 -25.69
C ASN A 711 -15.90 22.70 -25.22
N LEU A 712 -16.14 22.74 -23.91
CA LEU A 712 -17.39 23.26 -23.35
C LEU A 712 -17.50 24.77 -23.59
N SER A 713 -18.69 25.27 -23.85
CA SER A 713 -18.92 26.66 -24.28
C SER A 713 -20.22 27.23 -23.71
N GLY A 714 -20.36 28.56 -23.76
CA GLY A 714 -21.52 29.27 -23.19
C GLY A 714 -21.38 29.51 -21.67
N PRO A 715 -22.48 29.90 -21.00
CA PRO A 715 -22.45 30.32 -19.60
C PRO A 715 -22.27 29.17 -18.61
N ILE A 716 -21.57 29.47 -17.51
CA ILE A 716 -21.58 28.63 -16.30
C ILE A 716 -23.00 28.66 -15.71
N PRO A 717 -23.68 27.51 -15.53
CA PRO A 717 -25.04 27.48 -15.01
C PRO A 717 -25.13 28.10 -13.61
N ALA A 718 -25.98 29.13 -13.46
CA ALA A 718 -26.18 29.78 -12.17
C ALA A 718 -26.73 28.83 -11.09
N VAL A 719 -27.36 27.72 -11.50
CA VAL A 719 -27.86 26.66 -10.62
C VAL A 719 -26.76 25.83 -9.93
N LEU A 720 -25.48 25.94 -10.35
CA LEU A 720 -24.37 25.30 -9.63
C LEU A 720 -24.19 25.89 -8.20
N GLN A 721 -24.64 27.12 -7.94
CA GLN A 721 -24.71 27.72 -6.59
C GLN A 721 -25.67 26.95 -5.63
N ASN A 722 -26.49 26.02 -6.14
CA ASN A 722 -27.34 25.17 -5.30
C ASN A 722 -26.60 23.93 -4.76
N LEU A 723 -25.33 23.74 -5.14
CA LEU A 723 -24.50 22.60 -4.72
C LEU A 723 -23.76 22.94 -3.42
N THR A 724 -24.49 23.04 -2.32
CA THR A 724 -23.96 23.46 -1.01
C THR A 724 -22.88 22.54 -0.41
N SER A 725 -22.67 21.36 -1.00
CA SER A 725 -21.66 20.38 -0.59
C SER A 725 -20.36 20.49 -1.40
N LEU A 726 -20.33 21.31 -2.46
CA LEU A 726 -19.24 21.38 -3.42
C LEU A 726 -17.99 22.03 -2.81
N SER A 727 -16.95 21.25 -2.59
CA SER A 727 -15.64 21.67 -2.08
C SER A 727 -14.62 21.90 -3.20
N MET A 728 -14.76 21.24 -4.35
CA MET A 728 -13.87 21.43 -5.50
C MET A 728 -14.63 21.54 -6.83
N LEU A 729 -14.28 22.56 -7.61
CA LEU A 729 -14.86 22.83 -8.92
C LEU A 729 -13.77 23.28 -9.89
N ASP A 730 -13.48 22.46 -10.90
CA ASP A 730 -12.58 22.83 -12.00
C ASP A 730 -13.32 22.87 -13.34
N LEU A 731 -13.37 24.06 -13.93
CA LEU A 731 -13.97 24.36 -15.23
C LEU A 731 -12.93 24.90 -16.22
N SER A 732 -11.64 24.84 -15.87
CA SER A 732 -10.56 25.49 -16.59
C SER A 732 -10.32 24.89 -17.99
N PHE A 733 -9.68 25.66 -18.87
CA PHE A 733 -9.35 25.23 -20.25
C PHE A 733 -10.57 24.70 -21.05
N ASN A 734 -11.61 25.52 -21.08
CA ASN A 734 -12.83 25.38 -21.88
C ASN A 734 -13.18 26.75 -22.52
N ASP A 735 -14.07 26.76 -23.51
CA ASP A 735 -14.55 27.94 -24.28
C ASP A 735 -15.75 28.67 -23.59
N LEU A 736 -15.78 28.69 -22.24
CA LEU A 736 -16.88 29.23 -21.42
C LEU A 736 -16.92 30.77 -21.41
N GLN A 737 -18.13 31.35 -21.33
CA GLN A 737 -18.43 32.78 -21.54
C GLN A 737 -19.43 33.31 -20.50
N GLY A 738 -19.58 34.64 -20.32
CA GLY A 738 -20.66 35.21 -19.49
C GLY A 738 -20.23 35.70 -18.11
N GLU A 739 -21.05 35.51 -17.07
CA GLU A 739 -20.76 35.95 -15.69
C GLU A 739 -20.49 34.76 -14.77
N VAL A 740 -19.57 34.94 -13.81
CA VAL A 740 -19.29 33.98 -12.74
C VAL A 740 -20.47 33.96 -11.76
N PRO A 741 -21.24 32.85 -11.65
CA PRO A 741 -22.08 32.61 -10.47
C PRO A 741 -21.14 32.60 -9.26
N LYS A 742 -21.59 33.05 -8.07
CA LYS A 742 -20.71 33.61 -7.00
C LYS A 742 -19.56 32.75 -6.45
N GLU A 743 -19.34 31.53 -6.95
CA GLU A 743 -18.45 30.49 -6.45
C GLU A 743 -17.54 29.81 -7.53
N ALA A 744 -17.39 30.34 -8.77
CA ALA A 744 -16.61 29.63 -9.83
C ALA A 744 -15.84 30.52 -10.86
N GLY A 745 -14.51 30.70 -10.74
CA GLY A 745 -13.74 31.70 -11.54
C GLY A 745 -12.98 31.22 -12.79
N ASN A 746 -13.03 32.02 -13.88
CA ASN A 746 -12.13 31.98 -15.05
C ASN A 746 -12.07 33.38 -15.75
N SER A 747 -11.15 33.61 -16.69
CA SER A 747 -10.72 34.95 -17.13
C SER A 747 -11.44 35.60 -18.33
N GLU A 748 -12.32 34.88 -19.05
CA GLU A 748 -13.22 35.49 -20.06
C GLU A 748 -14.59 35.93 -19.48
N LEU A 749 -14.77 35.78 -18.17
CA LEU A 749 -16.03 36.04 -17.49
C LEU A 749 -16.06 37.47 -16.90
N CYS A 750 -17.22 38.13 -16.98
CA CYS A 750 -17.45 39.48 -16.44
C CYS A 750 -18.39 39.44 -15.24
N GLY A 751 -18.21 40.30 -14.24
CA GLY A 751 -19.02 40.27 -13.03
C GLY A 751 -18.75 39.05 -12.12
N GLY A 752 -19.00 39.22 -10.81
CA GLY A 752 -18.62 38.25 -9.78
C GLY A 752 -18.34 38.92 -8.43
N ILE A 753 -17.93 38.13 -7.43
CA ILE A 753 -17.60 38.62 -6.09
C ILE A 753 -16.43 39.62 -6.10
N SER A 754 -16.49 40.62 -5.23
CA SER A 754 -15.58 41.78 -5.19
C SER A 754 -14.11 41.46 -4.85
N HIS A 755 -13.78 40.19 -4.56
CA HIS A 755 -12.40 39.72 -4.35
C HIS A 755 -11.74 39.16 -5.63
N LEU A 756 -12.49 38.89 -6.70
CA LEU A 756 -11.95 38.29 -7.94
C LEU A 756 -11.55 39.31 -9.04
N ASN A 757 -11.78 40.60 -8.83
CA ASN A 757 -11.40 41.70 -9.76
C ASN A 757 -11.78 41.49 -11.25
N LEU A 758 -12.87 40.77 -11.52
CA LEU A 758 -13.39 40.57 -12.87
C LEU A 758 -13.92 41.89 -13.46
N PRO A 759 -13.78 42.13 -14.78
CA PRO A 759 -14.30 43.33 -15.42
C PRO A 759 -15.84 43.39 -15.31
N PRO A 760 -16.44 44.58 -15.10
CA PRO A 760 -17.89 44.71 -14.98
C PRO A 760 -18.58 44.46 -16.33
N CYS A 761 -19.67 43.67 -16.33
CA CYS A 761 -20.41 43.36 -17.55
C CYS A 761 -21.04 44.60 -18.19
N SER A 762 -20.83 44.75 -19.50
CA SER A 762 -21.42 45.86 -20.29
C SER A 762 -22.87 45.57 -20.66
N MET A 763 -23.81 46.06 -19.83
CA MET A 763 -25.25 45.95 -20.05
C MET A 763 -25.75 46.90 -21.16
N HIS A 764 -25.54 46.55 -22.43
CA HIS A 764 -26.26 47.18 -23.54
C HIS A 764 -27.66 46.58 -23.71
N ALA A 765 -28.61 47.16 -22.99
CA ALA A 765 -30.03 46.79 -23.05
C ALA A 765 -30.62 46.88 -24.48
N VAL A 766 -31.34 45.83 -24.87
CA VAL A 766 -32.02 45.73 -26.16
C VAL A 766 -33.11 46.81 -26.32
N ARG A 767 -32.94 47.72 -27.29
CA ARG A 767 -34.01 48.58 -27.82
C ARG A 767 -34.27 48.27 -29.30
N LYS A 768 -35.55 48.07 -29.65
CA LYS A 768 -36.02 47.72 -31.01
C LYS A 768 -36.21 48.96 -31.91
N ARG A 769 -36.12 48.73 -33.24
CA ARG A 769 -36.52 49.58 -34.40
C ARG A 769 -35.59 50.78 -34.72
N SER A 770 -35.32 51.15 -35.99
CA SER A 770 -35.63 50.52 -37.30
C SER A 770 -34.89 51.17 -38.49
N LYS A 771 -34.75 50.42 -39.60
CA LYS A 771 -34.50 50.85 -41.02
C LYS A 771 -33.16 51.56 -41.34
N GLY A 772 -32.45 51.03 -42.35
CA GLY A 772 -31.24 51.69 -42.90
C GLY A 772 -30.46 50.95 -44.00
N TRP A 773 -31.07 50.03 -44.77
CA TRP A 773 -30.38 49.42 -45.92
C TRP A 773 -30.08 50.50 -46.98
N LEU A 774 -28.87 50.45 -47.56
CA LEU A 774 -28.32 51.20 -48.71
C LEU A 774 -27.54 52.48 -48.37
N ARG A 775 -26.23 52.33 -48.15
CA ARG A 775 -25.18 53.32 -48.49
C ARG A 775 -23.74 52.78 -48.60
N SER A 776 -23.52 51.48 -48.42
CA SER A 776 -22.22 50.80 -48.49
C SER A 776 -21.84 50.32 -49.91
N LEU A 777 -21.66 51.23 -50.87
CA LEU A 777 -21.06 50.90 -52.18
C LEU A 777 -20.26 52.03 -52.87
N LYS A 778 -19.84 53.08 -52.13
CA LYS A 778 -19.01 54.18 -52.71
C LYS A 778 -17.73 54.52 -51.94
N ILE A 779 -17.47 53.90 -50.78
CA ILE A 779 -16.24 54.13 -49.99
C ILE A 779 -15.13 53.15 -50.39
N ALA A 780 -15.48 51.98 -50.96
CA ALA A 780 -14.54 50.91 -51.30
C ALA A 780 -13.57 51.21 -52.48
N LEU A 781 -13.78 52.28 -53.25
CA LEU A 781 -12.99 52.60 -54.45
C LEU A 781 -11.96 53.72 -54.26
N ALA A 782 -12.04 54.50 -53.17
CA ALA A 782 -11.06 55.56 -52.88
C ALA A 782 -9.84 55.04 -52.07
N SER A 783 -10.02 53.98 -51.28
CA SER A 783 -8.97 53.38 -50.44
C SER A 783 -7.92 52.61 -51.24
N ILE A 784 -8.29 52.01 -52.38
CA ILE A 784 -7.41 51.13 -53.17
C ILE A 784 -6.23 51.92 -53.78
N ALA A 785 -6.45 53.14 -54.26
CA ALA A 785 -5.40 53.98 -54.83
C ALA A 785 -4.35 54.41 -53.79
N VAL A 786 -4.79 54.70 -52.56
CA VAL A 786 -3.90 55.08 -51.45
C VAL A 786 -3.04 53.90 -51.00
N VAL A 787 -3.62 52.70 -50.92
CA VAL A 787 -2.88 51.47 -50.57
C VAL A 787 -1.84 51.13 -51.64
N LEU A 788 -2.15 51.27 -52.93
CA LEU A 788 -1.19 51.03 -54.02
C LEU A 788 -0.03 52.05 -54.02
N PHE A 789 -0.31 53.33 -53.73
CA PHE A 789 0.73 54.35 -53.62
C PHE A 789 1.64 54.10 -52.39
N LEU A 790 1.07 53.74 -51.24
CA LEU A 790 1.83 53.37 -50.05
C LEU A 790 2.66 52.09 -50.26
N ALA A 791 2.14 51.11 -51.01
CA ALA A 791 2.89 49.91 -51.38
C ALA A 791 4.10 50.22 -52.27
N LEU A 792 3.95 51.13 -53.25
CA LEU A 792 5.06 51.54 -54.12
C LEU A 792 6.17 52.26 -53.33
N VAL A 793 5.78 53.15 -52.40
CA VAL A 793 6.73 53.83 -51.49
C VAL A 793 7.39 52.83 -50.54
N MET A 794 6.65 51.85 -50.01
CA MET A 794 7.20 50.76 -49.20
C MET A 794 8.22 49.91 -49.97
N VAL A 795 7.97 49.58 -51.24
CA VAL A 795 8.93 48.85 -52.09
C VAL A 795 10.21 49.65 -52.31
N ILE A 796 10.11 50.95 -52.59
CA ILE A 796 11.29 51.83 -52.74
C ILE A 796 12.06 51.93 -51.40
N ILE A 797 11.37 52.01 -50.27
CA ILE A 797 11.98 51.97 -48.93
C ILE A 797 12.63 50.60 -48.65
N MET A 798 12.03 49.48 -49.06
CA MET A 798 12.60 48.12 -48.91
C MET A 798 13.84 47.91 -49.79
N LEU A 799 13.90 48.52 -50.98
CA LEU A 799 15.08 48.48 -51.85
C LEU A 799 16.24 49.31 -51.26
N ILE A 800 15.94 50.47 -50.65
CA ILE A 800 16.94 51.32 -49.98
C ILE A 800 17.37 50.74 -48.61
N ARG A 801 16.52 49.96 -47.93
CA ARG A 801 16.82 49.32 -46.64
C ARG A 801 17.52 47.95 -46.72
N ARG A 802 18.13 47.58 -47.85
CA ARG A 802 19.01 46.38 -47.98
C ARG A 802 20.37 46.51 -47.26
N ARG A 803 20.39 47.00 -46.02
CA ARG A 803 21.54 46.94 -45.09
C ARG A 803 21.10 46.70 -43.63
N LYS A 804 20.94 45.41 -43.27
CA LYS A 804 20.98 44.85 -41.88
C LYS A 804 19.81 45.28 -40.91
N PRO A 805 19.55 44.55 -39.79
CA PRO A 805 18.73 43.33 -39.84
C PRO A 805 17.74 43.09 -38.65
N VAL A 806 17.02 41.95 -38.70
CA VAL A 806 16.30 41.24 -37.59
C VAL A 806 15.14 41.92 -36.85
N HIS A 807 13.89 41.49 -37.12
CA HIS A 807 13.00 40.97 -36.07
C HIS A 807 11.81 40.15 -36.61
N ARG A 808 11.28 39.24 -35.77
CA ARG A 808 10.34 38.16 -36.11
C ARG A 808 9.14 38.18 -35.13
N LYS A 809 7.90 38.00 -35.61
CA LYS A 809 6.62 37.67 -34.90
C LYS A 809 5.57 37.47 -36.03
N LYS A 810 4.51 36.65 -35.96
CA LYS A 810 3.92 35.79 -34.92
C LYS A 810 3.18 34.63 -35.61
N GLY A 811 3.26 33.42 -35.08
CA GLY A 811 2.33 32.29 -35.29
C GLY A 811 2.42 31.44 -34.01
N GLN A 812 1.40 31.37 -33.18
CA GLN A 812 0.23 30.48 -33.28
C GLN A 812 0.63 28.99 -33.20
N SER A 813 0.66 28.51 -31.95
CA SER A 813 0.59 27.13 -31.46
C SER A 813 -0.43 27.20 -30.32
N LEU A 814 -1.53 26.45 -30.31
CA LEU A 814 -1.62 25.01 -30.03
C LEU A 814 -1.00 24.69 -28.67
N THR A 815 -1.90 24.49 -27.70
CA THR A 815 -1.70 24.18 -26.28
C THR A 815 -2.15 22.75 -26.00
N PRO A 816 -1.37 21.99 -25.24
CA PRO A 816 -1.89 20.94 -24.39
C PRO A 816 -1.45 21.17 -22.94
N VAL A 817 -2.40 21.34 -22.04
CA VAL A 817 -2.17 21.16 -20.60
C VAL A 817 -3.18 20.10 -20.12
N VAL A 818 -2.85 19.45 -19.00
CA VAL A 818 -3.75 19.03 -17.92
C VAL A 818 -2.94 19.13 -16.65
N GLU A 819 -3.50 19.85 -15.70
CA GLU A 819 -3.08 19.95 -14.31
C GLU A 819 -4.14 19.23 -13.48
N GLU A 820 -3.76 18.21 -12.72
CA GLU A 820 -4.50 17.76 -11.52
C GLU A 820 -3.44 17.25 -10.53
N GLN A 821 -2.90 18.14 -9.68
CA GLN A 821 -2.24 17.73 -8.41
C GLN A 821 -1.83 18.84 -7.43
N PHE A 822 -1.93 20.14 -7.77
CA PHE A 822 -1.43 21.20 -6.88
C PHE A 822 -2.36 22.42 -6.83
N GLU A 823 -2.74 22.83 -5.60
CA GLU A 823 -3.29 24.17 -5.35
C GLU A 823 -2.31 25.24 -5.87
N ARG A 824 -2.84 26.21 -6.61
CA ARG A 824 -2.05 27.33 -7.15
C ARG A 824 -1.84 28.38 -6.06
N VAL A 825 -0.60 28.54 -5.62
CA VAL A 825 -0.23 29.52 -4.59
C VAL A 825 -0.37 30.94 -5.14
N SER A 826 -0.95 31.84 -4.34
CA SER A 826 -1.23 33.22 -4.71
C SER A 826 0.01 34.12 -4.66
N TYR A 827 -0.06 35.26 -5.35
CA TYR A 827 0.99 36.29 -5.26
C TYR A 827 1.18 36.80 -3.81
N GLN A 828 0.11 36.87 -3.01
CA GLN A 828 0.19 37.38 -1.63
C GLN A 828 0.95 36.43 -0.71
N GLU A 829 0.73 35.12 -0.83
CA GLU A 829 1.45 34.10 -0.06
C GLU A 829 2.94 34.09 -0.44
N LEU A 830 3.28 34.12 -1.74
CA LEU A 830 4.67 34.23 -2.19
C LEU A 830 5.32 35.53 -1.73
N SER A 831 4.59 36.65 -1.76
CA SER A 831 5.10 37.94 -1.30
C SER A 831 5.37 37.92 0.20
N ASN A 832 4.44 37.41 1.01
CA ASN A 832 4.62 37.31 2.47
C ASN A 832 5.79 36.37 2.82
N GLY A 833 5.81 35.16 2.25
CA GLY A 833 6.83 34.14 2.54
C GLY A 833 8.24 34.50 2.06
N THR A 834 8.38 35.41 1.07
CA THR A 834 9.66 35.99 0.64
C THR A 834 9.98 37.36 1.25
N LYS A 835 9.16 37.81 2.22
CA LYS A 835 9.27 39.12 2.90
C LYS A 835 9.28 40.29 1.90
N GLY A 836 8.39 40.24 0.92
CA GLY A 836 8.26 41.21 -0.18
C GLY A 836 9.30 41.02 -1.29
N PHE A 837 9.68 39.77 -1.59
CA PHE A 837 10.79 39.43 -2.50
C PHE A 837 12.10 40.10 -2.11
N SER A 838 12.41 40.06 -0.81
CA SER A 838 13.54 40.77 -0.22
C SER A 838 14.91 40.23 -0.70
N GLN A 839 15.92 41.10 -0.68
CA GLN A 839 17.30 40.71 -1.03
C GLN A 839 17.86 39.63 -0.08
N ASN A 840 17.39 39.57 1.17
CA ASN A 840 17.80 38.57 2.15
C ASN A 840 17.21 37.17 1.87
N SER A 841 16.14 37.11 1.06
CA SER A 841 15.55 35.85 0.57
C SER A 841 16.14 35.42 -0.78
N LEU A 842 17.01 36.20 -1.42
CA LEU A 842 17.58 35.87 -2.72
C LEU A 842 18.56 34.68 -2.62
N ILE A 843 18.28 33.60 -3.34
CA ILE A 843 19.17 32.41 -3.40
C ILE A 843 19.83 32.22 -4.78
N GLY A 844 19.26 32.79 -5.85
CA GLY A 844 19.88 32.75 -7.17
C GLY A 844 19.28 33.75 -8.15
N GLN A 845 20.02 34.13 -9.18
CA GLN A 845 19.52 35.02 -10.23
C GLN A 845 19.99 34.52 -11.61
N GLY A 846 19.03 34.13 -12.44
CA GLY A 846 19.29 33.65 -13.80
C GLY A 846 18.95 34.66 -14.88
N SER A 847 19.11 34.23 -16.13
CA SER A 847 18.81 35.02 -17.32
C SER A 847 17.33 35.39 -17.42
N TYR A 848 16.40 34.47 -17.11
CA TYR A 848 14.96 34.68 -17.30
C TYR A 848 14.16 34.92 -16.02
N GLY A 849 14.79 34.77 -14.84
CA GLY A 849 14.14 34.86 -13.54
C GLY A 849 15.08 35.08 -12.37
N VAL A 850 14.51 35.12 -11.16
CA VAL A 850 15.16 35.34 -9.87
C VAL A 850 14.57 34.33 -8.88
N VAL A 851 15.42 33.60 -8.16
CA VAL A 851 14.99 32.54 -7.23
C VAL A 851 15.11 33.04 -5.79
N TYR A 852 14.01 32.93 -5.05
CA TYR A 852 13.92 33.32 -3.65
C TYR A 852 13.64 32.12 -2.76
N LYS A 853 14.29 32.05 -1.59
CA LYS A 853 13.85 31.20 -0.47
C LYS A 853 12.57 31.80 0.11
N CYS A 854 11.53 30.99 0.18
CA CYS A 854 10.21 31.36 0.66
C CYS A 854 9.80 30.41 1.77
N THR A 855 9.24 30.96 2.85
CA THR A 855 8.61 30.17 3.92
C THR A 855 7.10 30.30 3.76
N LEU A 856 6.43 29.20 3.44
CA LEU A 856 4.97 29.11 3.32
C LEU A 856 4.40 28.51 4.60
N PHE A 857 3.19 28.96 4.98
CA PHE A 857 2.41 28.51 6.15
C PHE A 857 3.15 28.59 7.48
N ASP A 858 3.01 29.72 8.19
CA ASP A 858 3.41 29.96 9.60
C ASP A 858 4.64 29.17 10.11
N GLU A 859 5.73 29.29 9.34
CA GLU A 859 7.09 28.79 9.59
C GLU A 859 7.41 27.29 9.31
N GLU A 860 6.47 26.46 8.84
CA GLU A 860 6.74 25.01 8.67
C GLU A 860 7.29 24.57 7.30
N ILE A 861 6.98 25.25 6.17
CA ILE A 861 7.38 24.77 4.83
C ILE A 861 8.35 25.73 4.12
N ILE A 862 9.57 25.26 3.81
CA ILE A 862 10.58 26.00 3.04
C ILE A 862 10.57 25.57 1.57
N VAL A 863 10.40 26.52 0.65
CA VAL A 863 10.38 26.30 -0.81
C VAL A 863 11.29 27.28 -1.55
N ALA A 864 11.65 26.93 -2.79
CA ALA A 864 12.36 27.82 -3.72
C ALA A 864 11.39 28.39 -4.76
N VAL A 865 11.33 29.72 -4.89
CA VAL A 865 10.38 30.43 -5.76
C VAL A 865 11.11 31.15 -6.88
N LYS A 866 11.06 30.60 -8.10
CA LYS A 866 11.64 31.18 -9.33
C LYS A 866 10.65 32.17 -9.94
N VAL A 867 10.83 33.46 -9.68
CA VAL A 867 10.05 34.58 -10.22
C VAL A 867 10.60 35.01 -11.58
N PHE A 868 9.74 35.13 -12.60
CA PHE A 868 10.16 35.41 -13.97
C PHE A 868 10.23 36.91 -14.28
N LYS A 869 11.32 37.33 -14.94
CA LYS A 869 11.56 38.72 -15.38
C LYS A 869 10.76 39.01 -16.67
N LEU A 870 9.44 39.21 -16.56
CA LEU A 870 8.56 39.30 -17.73
C LEU A 870 8.86 40.45 -18.71
N GLU A 871 9.53 41.51 -18.26
CA GLU A 871 10.03 42.59 -19.12
C GLU A 871 11.13 42.12 -20.10
N GLN A 872 11.80 41.00 -19.79
CA GLN A 872 12.91 40.48 -20.57
C GLN A 872 12.41 39.56 -21.70
N SER A 873 12.81 39.89 -22.93
CA SER A 873 12.44 39.14 -24.14
C SER A 873 12.82 37.66 -24.00
N GLY A 874 11.81 36.78 -24.11
CA GLY A 874 11.96 35.33 -23.97
C GLY A 874 11.53 34.76 -22.62
N SER A 875 11.44 35.56 -21.55
CA SER A 875 11.10 35.08 -20.20
C SER A 875 9.76 34.34 -20.15
N THR A 876 8.70 34.88 -20.78
CA THR A 876 7.39 34.20 -20.88
C THR A 876 7.45 32.86 -21.62
N ARG A 877 8.35 32.70 -22.59
CA ARG A 877 8.54 31.44 -23.30
C ARG A 877 9.28 30.43 -22.42
N SER A 878 10.31 30.89 -21.70
CA SER A 878 11.05 30.08 -20.75
C SER A 878 10.14 29.50 -19.67
N PHE A 879 9.25 30.33 -19.09
CA PHE A 879 8.20 29.88 -18.16
C PHE A 879 7.32 28.76 -18.75
N VAL A 880 6.81 28.93 -19.98
CA VAL A 880 5.94 27.93 -20.62
C VAL A 880 6.69 26.63 -20.90
N THR A 881 7.90 26.71 -21.46
CA THR A 881 8.73 25.53 -21.76
C THR A 881 9.13 24.77 -20.49
N GLU A 882 9.45 25.47 -19.40
CA GLU A 882 9.76 24.85 -18.11
C GLU A 882 8.52 24.17 -17.50
N CYS A 883 7.34 24.77 -17.62
CA CYS A 883 6.07 24.11 -17.25
C CYS A 883 5.78 22.87 -18.10
N GLU A 884 5.93 22.95 -19.43
CA GLU A 884 5.66 21.85 -20.36
C GLU A 884 6.55 20.63 -20.10
N ALA A 885 7.85 20.86 -19.86
CA ALA A 885 8.79 19.81 -19.51
C ALA A 885 8.50 19.22 -18.12
N LEU A 886 8.42 20.06 -17.08
CA LEU A 886 8.25 19.61 -15.69
C LEU A 886 6.91 18.90 -15.42
N ARG A 887 5.85 19.25 -16.17
CA ARG A 887 4.56 18.54 -16.12
C ARG A 887 4.65 17.08 -16.61
N SER A 888 5.65 16.78 -17.44
CA SER A 888 5.76 15.54 -18.20
C SER A 888 6.77 14.55 -17.62
N VAL A 889 7.45 14.90 -16.51
CA VAL A 889 8.56 14.11 -15.94
C VAL A 889 8.29 13.74 -14.48
N ARG A 890 8.60 12.49 -14.12
CA ARG A 890 8.54 11.98 -12.74
C ARG A 890 9.70 11.01 -12.51
N HIS A 891 10.83 11.54 -12.04
CA HIS A 891 12.04 10.78 -11.77
C HIS A 891 12.71 11.30 -10.49
N ARG A 892 13.40 10.43 -9.74
CA ARG A 892 14.02 10.81 -8.46
C ARG A 892 15.12 11.87 -8.66
N CYS A 893 15.96 11.70 -9.68
CA CYS A 893 17.11 12.58 -9.96
C CYS A 893 16.75 13.88 -10.72
N LEU A 894 15.46 14.24 -10.78
CA LEU A 894 14.97 15.49 -11.39
C LEU A 894 14.35 16.39 -10.32
N LEU A 895 14.55 17.71 -10.44
CA LEU A 895 14.02 18.70 -9.51
C LEU A 895 12.49 18.74 -9.56
N LYS A 896 11.82 18.52 -8.42
CA LYS A 896 10.36 18.49 -8.36
C LYS A 896 9.74 19.88 -8.32
N ILE A 897 8.83 20.15 -9.25
CA ILE A 897 7.91 21.28 -9.15
C ILE A 897 6.84 20.98 -8.08
N ILE A 898 6.64 21.93 -7.16
CA ILE A 898 5.57 21.89 -6.15
C ILE A 898 4.31 22.57 -6.70
N THR A 899 4.40 23.75 -7.32
CA THR A 899 3.24 24.47 -7.86
C THR A 899 3.70 25.66 -8.73
N CYS A 900 2.77 26.40 -9.31
CA CYS A 900 3.04 27.63 -10.05
C CYS A 900 2.12 28.77 -9.63
N CYS A 901 2.58 30.01 -9.86
CA CYS A 901 1.77 31.21 -9.73
C CYS A 901 1.77 31.95 -11.07
N SER A 902 0.58 32.26 -11.59
CA SER A 902 0.38 33.15 -12.74
C SER A 902 -0.73 34.12 -12.36
N SER A 903 -0.35 35.29 -11.87
CA SER A 903 -1.22 36.25 -11.19
C SER A 903 -0.90 37.68 -11.64
N ILE A 904 -1.47 38.67 -10.95
CA ILE A 904 -1.14 40.09 -11.10
C ILE A 904 -0.51 40.55 -9.77
N ASN A 905 0.55 41.35 -9.82
CA ASN A 905 1.19 41.90 -8.63
C ASN A 905 0.38 43.05 -8.00
N ASN A 906 0.79 43.53 -6.83
CA ASN A 906 0.16 44.68 -6.14
C ASN A 906 0.16 46.01 -6.93
N GLN A 907 0.84 46.07 -8.09
CA GLN A 907 0.95 47.24 -8.96
C GLN A 907 0.10 47.11 -10.25
N GLY A 908 -0.64 46.00 -10.41
CA GLY A 908 -1.47 45.77 -11.59
C GLY A 908 -0.73 45.19 -12.81
N GLN A 909 0.47 44.65 -12.62
CA GLN A 909 1.29 44.05 -13.68
C GLN A 909 1.28 42.52 -13.61
N ASP A 910 1.42 41.84 -14.75
CA ASP A 910 1.59 40.39 -14.82
C ASP A 910 2.72 39.89 -13.89
N PHE A 911 2.47 38.80 -13.18
CA PHE A 911 3.43 38.12 -12.32
C PHE A 911 3.42 36.62 -12.59
N LYS A 912 4.60 36.02 -12.78
CA LYS A 912 4.75 34.58 -12.98
C LYS A 912 5.88 34.02 -12.13
N ALA A 913 5.61 32.91 -11.45
CA ALA A 913 6.59 32.19 -10.67
C ALA A 913 6.38 30.67 -10.72
N LEU A 914 7.45 29.90 -10.56
CA LEU A 914 7.43 28.47 -10.30
C LEU A 914 7.93 28.22 -8.88
N VAL A 915 7.30 27.28 -8.18
CA VAL A 915 7.62 26.89 -6.80
C VAL A 915 8.17 25.48 -6.83
N PHE A 916 9.37 25.30 -6.30
CA PHE A 916 10.11 24.06 -6.22
C PHE A 916 10.39 23.68 -4.76
N GLU A 917 10.70 22.41 -4.52
CA GLU A 917 11.29 22.01 -3.25
C GLU A 917 12.64 22.73 -3.02
N PHE A 918 12.97 23.04 -1.77
CA PHE A 918 14.18 23.77 -1.44
C PHE A 918 15.36 22.80 -1.25
N MET A 919 16.43 22.99 -2.03
CA MET A 919 17.65 22.18 -1.97
C MET A 919 18.66 22.81 -1.00
N PRO A 920 18.91 22.22 0.19
CA PRO A 920 19.70 22.87 1.24
C PRO A 920 21.18 22.97 0.90
N ASN A 921 21.73 21.98 0.17
CA ASN A 921 23.14 21.91 -0.19
C ASN A 921 23.49 22.69 -1.48
N GLY A 922 22.53 23.47 -2.01
CA GLY A 922 22.76 24.38 -3.13
C GLY A 922 22.98 23.65 -4.46
N SER A 923 23.84 24.23 -5.32
CA SER A 923 24.17 23.69 -6.64
C SER A 923 25.58 23.09 -6.67
N LEU A 924 25.81 22.04 -7.46
CA LEU A 924 27.12 21.40 -7.66
C LEU A 924 28.25 22.40 -8.00
N ASN A 925 27.95 23.46 -8.76
CA ASN A 925 28.90 24.54 -9.05
C ASN A 925 29.52 25.18 -7.78
N GLY A 926 28.77 25.26 -6.68
CA GLY A 926 29.25 25.84 -5.42
C GLY A 926 30.25 24.96 -4.67
N TRP A 927 30.25 23.66 -4.97
CA TRP A 927 31.13 22.64 -4.41
C TRP A 927 32.37 22.38 -5.26
N LEU A 928 32.24 22.47 -6.60
CA LEU A 928 33.38 22.41 -7.52
C LEU A 928 34.20 23.72 -7.52
N HIS A 929 33.51 24.87 -7.40
CA HIS A 929 34.13 26.21 -7.46
C HIS A 929 33.79 27.05 -6.21
N PRO A 930 34.29 26.67 -5.02
CA PRO A 930 33.97 27.38 -3.77
C PRO A 930 34.56 28.80 -3.74
N LYS A 931 33.86 29.74 -3.11
CA LYS A 931 34.25 31.17 -3.00
C LYS A 931 35.31 31.47 -1.94
N SER A 932 35.90 30.44 -1.34
CA SER A 932 36.85 30.54 -0.22
C SER A 932 38.15 29.87 -0.65
N ASP A 933 39.26 30.61 -0.57
CA ASP A 933 40.59 30.15 -1.07
C ASP A 933 41.20 28.98 -0.26
N MET A 934 40.52 28.51 0.79
CA MET A 934 40.92 27.36 1.61
C MET A 934 39.94 26.19 1.42
N PRO A 935 40.35 25.09 0.75
CA PRO A 935 39.62 23.84 0.72
C PRO A 935 39.65 23.15 2.09
N ILE A 936 38.49 22.66 2.53
CA ILE A 936 38.28 21.91 3.77
C ILE A 936 37.30 20.76 3.43
N VAL A 937 37.30 19.68 4.20
CA VAL A 937 36.38 18.55 4.03
C VAL A 937 34.92 19.03 3.92
N ASP A 938 34.51 19.99 4.75
CA ASP A 938 33.13 20.52 4.81
C ASP A 938 32.70 21.38 3.59
N ASN A 939 33.62 21.72 2.67
CA ASN A 939 33.31 22.57 1.50
C ASN A 939 33.77 21.98 0.15
N THR A 940 34.11 20.69 0.11
CA THR A 940 34.57 19.97 -1.08
C THR A 940 33.92 18.59 -1.19
N LEU A 941 33.90 17.99 -2.39
CA LEU A 941 33.31 16.66 -2.63
C LEU A 941 34.38 15.59 -2.76
N SER A 942 34.19 14.46 -2.07
CA SER A 942 35.01 13.25 -2.20
C SER A 942 34.82 12.57 -3.56
N LEU A 943 35.71 11.65 -3.92
CA LEU A 943 35.61 10.90 -5.18
C LEU A 943 34.27 10.13 -5.26
N THR A 944 33.90 9.43 -4.20
CA THR A 944 32.65 8.66 -4.10
C THR A 944 31.42 9.55 -4.30
N GLN A 945 31.35 10.69 -3.61
CA GLN A 945 30.24 11.64 -3.77
C GLN A 945 30.12 12.15 -5.21
N ARG A 946 31.24 12.40 -5.90
CA ARG A 946 31.22 12.80 -7.32
C ARG A 946 30.73 11.67 -8.23
N LEU A 947 31.08 10.41 -7.95
CA LEU A 947 30.57 9.25 -8.71
C LEU A 947 29.06 9.06 -8.53
N ASP A 948 28.54 9.20 -7.30
CA ASP A 948 27.11 9.09 -7.01
C ASP A 948 26.32 10.24 -7.68
N ILE A 949 26.80 11.48 -7.55
CA ILE A 949 26.24 12.66 -8.24
C ILE A 949 26.27 12.49 -9.76
N ALA A 950 27.36 11.94 -10.32
CA ALA A 950 27.45 11.67 -11.75
C ALA A 950 26.42 10.63 -12.22
N ILE A 951 26.15 9.59 -11.42
CA ILE A 951 25.10 8.60 -11.74
C ILE A 951 23.72 9.22 -11.70
N ASP A 952 23.37 9.98 -10.66
CA ASP A 952 22.07 10.67 -10.60
C ASP A 952 21.83 11.57 -11.84
N ILE A 953 22.88 12.23 -12.36
CA ILE A 953 22.81 13.03 -13.58
C ILE A 953 22.61 12.16 -14.83
N VAL A 954 23.26 11.00 -14.92
CA VAL A 954 23.14 10.11 -16.08
C VAL A 954 21.79 9.39 -16.09
N ASP A 955 21.32 8.86 -14.95
CA ASP A 955 19.97 8.30 -14.77
C ASP A 955 18.89 9.32 -15.20
N ALA A 956 19.05 10.59 -14.78
CA ALA A 956 18.16 11.68 -15.17
C ALA A 956 18.11 11.89 -16.69
N LEU A 957 19.25 11.84 -17.37
CA LEU A 957 19.32 12.03 -18.83
C LEU A 957 18.78 10.83 -19.60
N GLU A 958 19.08 9.59 -19.17
CA GLU A 958 18.50 8.39 -19.77
C GLU A 958 16.98 8.42 -19.67
N TYR A 959 16.44 8.77 -18.49
CA TYR A 959 15.01 8.96 -18.28
C TYR A 959 14.41 10.00 -19.26
N LEU A 960 15.03 11.17 -19.39
CA LEU A 960 14.56 12.25 -20.27
C LEU A 960 14.62 11.87 -21.77
N HIS A 961 15.63 11.10 -22.18
CA HIS A 961 15.88 10.79 -23.59
C HIS A 961 15.14 9.54 -24.09
N ILE A 962 14.84 8.59 -23.20
CA ILE A 962 14.38 7.24 -23.58
C ILE A 962 13.03 6.89 -22.97
N HIS A 963 12.86 7.17 -21.67
CA HIS A 963 11.65 6.80 -20.93
C HIS A 963 10.52 7.85 -21.06
N CYS A 964 10.86 9.09 -21.42
CA CYS A 964 9.88 10.12 -21.78
C CYS A 964 9.40 9.95 -23.23
N GLN A 965 8.09 9.90 -23.43
CA GLN A 965 7.47 9.96 -24.76
C GLN A 965 6.55 11.20 -24.87
N PRO A 966 6.88 12.20 -25.71
CA PRO A 966 8.04 12.28 -26.58
C PRO A 966 9.35 12.60 -25.81
N PRO A 967 10.53 12.24 -26.33
CA PRO A 967 11.82 12.53 -25.68
C PRO A 967 12.04 14.00 -25.39
N ILE A 968 12.67 14.31 -24.25
CA ILE A 968 12.91 15.66 -23.77
C ILE A 968 14.42 15.91 -23.77
N VAL A 969 14.87 16.95 -24.48
CA VAL A 969 16.26 17.40 -24.49
C VAL A 969 16.41 18.60 -23.56
N HIS A 970 17.29 18.51 -22.57
CA HIS A 970 17.49 19.50 -21.52
C HIS A 970 18.05 20.83 -22.06
N CYS A 971 18.99 20.77 -23.01
CA CYS A 971 19.65 21.90 -23.68
C CYS A 971 20.53 22.83 -22.82
N ASP A 972 20.53 22.74 -21.48
CA ASP A 972 21.40 23.55 -20.59
C ASP A 972 21.95 22.75 -19.40
N LEU A 973 22.53 21.58 -19.66
CA LEU A 973 23.15 20.77 -18.59
C LEU A 973 24.52 21.35 -18.20
N LYS A 974 24.71 21.68 -16.92
CA LYS A 974 25.92 22.29 -16.33
C LYS A 974 25.86 22.22 -14.79
N PRO A 975 26.97 22.33 -14.04
CA PRO A 975 26.98 22.23 -12.57
C PRO A 975 26.07 23.21 -11.82
N SER A 976 25.75 24.38 -12.39
CA SER A 976 24.85 25.36 -11.74
C SER A 976 23.37 24.99 -11.86
N ASN A 977 23.03 24.03 -12.74
CA ASN A 977 21.68 23.49 -12.92
C ASN A 977 21.51 22.10 -12.24
N ILE A 978 22.55 21.58 -11.59
CA ILE A 978 22.50 20.39 -10.75
C ILE A 978 22.38 20.86 -9.30
N LEU A 979 21.26 20.56 -8.64
CA LEU A 979 21.04 20.89 -7.23
C LEU A 979 21.22 19.66 -6.35
N LEU A 980 21.72 19.85 -5.12
CA LEU A 980 21.99 18.76 -4.18
C LEU A 980 20.97 18.77 -3.03
N ALA A 981 20.31 17.63 -2.83
CA ALA A 981 19.38 17.40 -1.72
C ALA A 981 20.13 17.20 -0.39
N GLU A 982 19.38 17.05 0.71
CA GLU A 982 19.93 16.90 2.07
C GLU A 982 20.86 15.68 2.21
N ASP A 983 20.54 14.60 1.49
CA ASP A 983 21.32 13.35 1.40
C ASP A 983 22.47 13.40 0.36
N MET A 984 22.76 14.58 -0.19
CA MET A 984 23.69 14.82 -1.30
C MET A 984 23.29 14.20 -2.66
N SER A 985 22.10 13.60 -2.80
CA SER A 985 21.58 13.15 -4.10
C SER A 985 21.38 14.32 -5.06
N ALA A 986 21.68 14.11 -6.34
CA ALA A 986 21.66 15.16 -7.35
C ALA A 986 20.30 15.23 -8.07
N ARG A 987 19.86 16.47 -8.30
CA ARG A 987 18.56 16.80 -8.89
C ARG A 987 18.76 17.77 -10.05
N VAL A 988 18.59 17.30 -11.29
CA VAL A 988 18.73 18.13 -12.50
C VAL A 988 17.54 19.08 -12.60
N GLY A 989 17.80 20.37 -12.82
CA GLY A 989 16.78 21.42 -12.91
C GLY A 989 17.08 22.52 -13.94
N ASP A 990 16.24 23.56 -13.94
CA ASP A 990 16.19 24.65 -14.95
C ASP A 990 15.93 24.19 -16.40
N PHE A 991 14.73 23.64 -16.62
CA PHE A 991 14.23 23.26 -17.94
C PHE A 991 13.85 24.47 -18.83
N GLY A 992 14.30 25.69 -18.49
CA GLY A 992 13.88 26.96 -19.09
C GLY A 992 14.20 27.14 -20.59
N ILE A 993 15.04 26.29 -21.18
CA ILE A 993 15.30 26.21 -22.63
C ILE A 993 15.20 24.80 -23.22
N SER A 994 14.61 23.85 -22.47
CA SER A 994 14.45 22.45 -22.87
C SER A 994 13.55 22.27 -24.10
N ARG A 995 13.49 21.07 -24.66
CA ARG A 995 12.72 20.80 -25.88
C ARG A 995 12.18 19.37 -25.96
N ILE A 996 10.87 19.27 -26.13
CA ILE A 996 10.15 18.03 -26.42
C ILE A 996 10.24 17.71 -27.93
N LEU A 997 10.62 16.47 -28.29
CA LEU A 997 10.84 16.02 -29.67
C LEU A 997 9.61 15.28 -30.25
N THR A 998 8.66 16.00 -30.85
CA THR A 998 7.44 15.42 -31.43
C THR A 998 7.65 14.75 -32.80
N GLU A 999 6.94 13.66 -33.10
CA GLU A 999 7.03 12.92 -34.37
C GLU A 999 6.74 13.75 -35.63
N SER A 1000 5.93 14.80 -35.54
CA SER A 1000 5.65 15.71 -36.66
C SER A 1000 6.87 16.55 -37.08
N ALA A 1001 7.91 16.64 -36.23
CA ALA A 1001 9.17 17.29 -36.56
C ALA A 1001 10.03 16.42 -37.50
N SER A 1002 10.08 15.09 -37.31
CA SER A 1002 10.95 14.19 -38.08
C SER A 1002 10.57 14.11 -39.57
N LYS A 1003 9.28 14.24 -39.91
CA LYS A 1003 8.80 14.31 -41.30
C LYS A 1003 8.93 15.69 -41.97
N THR A 1004 9.24 16.74 -41.22
CA THR A 1004 9.29 18.13 -41.72
C THR A 1004 10.72 18.73 -41.74
N GLN A 1005 11.70 18.05 -41.15
CA GLN A 1005 13.08 18.56 -40.97
C GLN A 1005 14.07 18.16 -42.07
N GLN A 1006 13.72 18.43 -43.34
CA GLN A 1006 14.74 18.59 -44.40
C GLN A 1006 14.89 20.04 -44.88
N ASN A 1007 14.00 20.99 -44.51
CA ASN A 1007 13.97 22.33 -45.12
C ASN A 1007 13.62 23.50 -44.17
N SER A 1008 13.99 23.49 -42.88
CA SER A 1008 13.77 24.66 -42.00
C SER A 1008 14.89 24.98 -41.00
N ILE A 1009 15.93 25.66 -41.50
CA ILE A 1009 16.89 26.40 -40.65
C ILE A 1009 16.16 27.58 -40.00
N ASN A 1010 15.85 27.48 -38.71
CA ASN A 1010 15.27 28.56 -37.90
C ASN A 1010 15.52 28.26 -36.40
N THR A 1011 16.56 28.79 -35.76
CA THR A 1011 16.71 30.23 -35.46
C THR A 1011 18.12 30.44 -34.95
N ILE A 1012 18.86 31.40 -35.53
CA ILE A 1012 20.25 31.70 -35.16
C ILE A 1012 20.29 32.28 -33.74
N GLY A 1013 21.02 31.59 -32.86
CA GLY A 1013 21.26 31.92 -31.47
C GLY A 1013 21.77 30.67 -30.78
N ILE A 1014 22.99 30.75 -30.22
CA ILE A 1014 23.62 29.65 -29.47
C ILE A 1014 22.69 29.28 -28.30
N ARG A 1015 22.46 27.98 -28.08
CA ARG A 1015 21.57 27.45 -27.04
C ARG A 1015 22.36 26.59 -26.08
N GLY A 1016 22.08 26.75 -24.79
CA GLY A 1016 22.91 26.23 -23.72
C GLY A 1016 23.99 27.23 -23.29
N SER A 1017 24.71 26.89 -22.23
CA SER A 1017 25.72 27.74 -21.61
C SER A 1017 27.10 27.54 -22.25
N ILE A 1018 27.84 28.65 -22.40
CA ILE A 1018 29.19 28.69 -22.98
C ILE A 1018 30.07 27.65 -22.26
N GLY A 1019 30.85 26.88 -23.03
CA GLY A 1019 31.64 25.75 -22.55
C GLY A 1019 30.94 24.39 -22.71
N TYR A 1020 29.62 24.30 -22.48
CA TYR A 1020 28.86 23.04 -22.48
C TYR A 1020 28.07 22.80 -23.78
N VAL A 1021 27.92 23.83 -24.63
CA VAL A 1021 27.16 23.74 -25.89
C VAL A 1021 27.84 22.79 -26.88
N ALA A 1022 27.10 21.79 -27.35
CA ALA A 1022 27.53 20.87 -28.39
C ALA A 1022 27.94 21.62 -29.70
N PRO A 1023 29.10 21.33 -30.31
CA PRO A 1023 29.65 22.11 -31.44
C PRO A 1023 28.67 22.31 -32.60
N GLU A 1024 27.89 21.28 -32.93
CA GLU A 1024 26.92 21.31 -34.03
C GLU A 1024 25.79 22.34 -33.80
N TYR A 1025 25.51 22.74 -32.56
CA TYR A 1025 24.56 23.82 -32.26
C TYR A 1025 25.13 25.21 -32.62
N GLY A 1026 26.46 25.38 -32.56
CA GLY A 1026 27.15 26.54 -33.11
C GLY A 1026 27.12 26.61 -34.64
N GLU A 1027 27.16 25.44 -35.28
CA GLU A 1027 27.04 25.28 -36.75
C GLU A 1027 25.61 25.41 -37.28
N GLY A 1028 24.61 25.46 -36.38
CA GLY A 1028 23.20 25.66 -36.73
C GLY A 1028 22.39 24.37 -36.93
N SER A 1029 22.89 23.22 -36.45
CA SER A 1029 22.17 21.95 -36.45
C SER A 1029 20.94 21.96 -35.52
N ALA A 1030 20.07 20.98 -35.71
CA ALA A 1030 18.88 20.81 -34.87
C ALA A 1030 19.23 20.24 -33.49
N VAL A 1031 18.48 20.67 -32.48
CA VAL A 1031 18.51 20.10 -31.11
C VAL A 1031 18.27 18.59 -31.16
N SER A 1032 19.12 17.82 -30.47
CA SER A 1032 19.06 16.35 -30.38
C SER A 1032 19.52 15.88 -28.99
N THR A 1033 19.15 14.65 -28.62
CA THR A 1033 19.61 13.99 -27.38
C THR A 1033 21.14 13.92 -27.30
N LEU A 1034 21.82 13.70 -28.43
CA LEU A 1034 23.29 13.68 -28.53
C LEU A 1034 23.96 15.02 -28.16
N GLY A 1035 23.24 16.13 -28.15
CA GLY A 1035 23.77 17.43 -27.68
C GLY A 1035 23.77 17.55 -26.15
N ASP A 1036 22.82 16.92 -25.46
CA ASP A 1036 22.86 16.78 -24.00
C ASP A 1036 23.97 15.80 -23.59
N VAL A 1037 24.19 14.72 -24.36
CA VAL A 1037 25.32 13.78 -24.15
C VAL A 1037 26.67 14.51 -24.22
N TYR A 1038 26.83 15.47 -25.15
CA TYR A 1038 28.03 16.32 -25.18
C TYR A 1038 28.16 17.15 -23.90
N SER A 1039 27.08 17.80 -23.48
CA SER A 1039 27.03 18.60 -22.24
C SER A 1039 27.37 17.76 -21.00
N LEU A 1040 26.87 16.51 -20.95
CA LEU A 1040 27.21 15.52 -19.93
C LEU A 1040 28.71 15.20 -19.94
N GLY A 1041 29.29 14.97 -21.13
CA GLY A 1041 30.72 14.72 -21.26
C GLY A 1041 31.57 15.86 -20.70
N ILE A 1042 31.25 17.10 -21.03
CA ILE A 1042 31.94 18.29 -20.48
C ILE A 1042 31.73 18.42 -18.97
N LEU A 1043 30.50 18.16 -18.48
CA LEU A 1043 30.19 18.22 -17.05
C LEU A 1043 31.00 17.18 -16.26
N LEU A 1044 31.12 15.94 -16.77
CA LEU A 1044 31.98 14.91 -16.17
C LEU A 1044 33.45 15.34 -16.14
N LEU A 1045 33.98 15.88 -17.26
CA LEU A 1045 35.36 16.36 -17.29
C LEU A 1045 35.61 17.47 -16.25
N GLU A 1046 34.71 18.46 -16.15
CA GLU A 1046 34.80 19.51 -15.12
C GLU A 1046 34.68 18.92 -13.70
N MET A 1047 33.78 17.95 -13.49
CA MET A 1047 33.56 17.35 -12.17
C MET A 1047 34.81 16.61 -11.64
N PHE A 1048 35.60 15.96 -12.50
CA PHE A 1048 36.79 15.20 -12.05
C PHE A 1048 38.13 15.93 -12.23
N THR A 1049 38.17 17.01 -13.03
CA THR A 1049 39.36 17.90 -13.12
C THR A 1049 39.28 19.11 -12.19
N GLY A 1050 38.07 19.52 -11.77
CA GLY A 1050 37.84 20.79 -11.06
C GLY A 1050 37.98 22.03 -11.96
N MET A 1051 38.17 21.84 -13.27
CA MET A 1051 38.48 22.92 -14.21
C MET A 1051 37.24 23.32 -15.00
N SER A 1052 36.85 24.59 -14.89
CA SER A 1052 35.68 25.08 -15.62
C SER A 1052 35.97 25.14 -17.13
N PRO A 1053 35.05 24.72 -18.03
CA PRO A 1053 35.26 24.83 -19.47
C PRO A 1053 35.32 26.29 -19.99
N THR A 1054 35.13 27.27 -19.11
CA THR A 1054 35.34 28.71 -19.36
C THR A 1054 36.52 29.31 -18.60
N ASP A 1055 37.45 28.48 -18.09
CA ASP A 1055 38.71 28.96 -17.50
C ASP A 1055 39.53 29.78 -18.51
N ASP A 1056 40.26 30.78 -18.00
CA ASP A 1056 41.08 31.69 -18.80
C ASP A 1056 42.20 30.98 -19.59
N MET A 1057 42.58 29.74 -19.22
CA MET A 1057 43.53 28.94 -20.00
C MET A 1057 42.95 28.29 -21.27
N PHE A 1058 41.62 28.13 -21.37
CA PHE A 1058 40.96 27.55 -22.54
C PHE A 1058 40.69 28.62 -23.59
N ARG A 1059 41.69 28.86 -24.45
CA ARG A 1059 41.67 29.86 -25.52
C ARG A 1059 42.14 29.27 -26.84
N ASP A 1060 41.80 29.96 -27.93
CA ASP A 1060 42.08 29.59 -29.32
C ASP A 1060 41.53 28.21 -29.71
N SER A 1061 42.38 27.17 -29.72
CA SER A 1061 42.02 25.79 -30.12
C SER A 1061 42.21 24.77 -28.99
N LEU A 1062 42.40 25.23 -27.74
CA LEU A 1062 42.47 24.37 -26.56
C LEU A 1062 41.18 24.52 -25.75
N ASP A 1063 40.48 23.42 -25.55
CA ASP A 1063 39.27 23.29 -24.75
C ASP A 1063 39.42 22.16 -23.71
N LEU A 1064 38.46 22.04 -22.79
CA LEU A 1064 38.51 21.03 -21.72
C LEU A 1064 38.55 19.59 -22.26
N HIS A 1065 37.94 19.33 -23.42
CA HIS A 1065 37.99 18.02 -24.09
C HIS A 1065 39.40 17.69 -24.57
N SER A 1066 39.99 18.56 -25.40
CA SER A 1066 41.34 18.36 -25.97
C SER A 1066 42.43 18.41 -24.90
N PHE A 1067 42.25 19.19 -23.83
CA PHE A 1067 43.13 19.19 -22.66
C PHE A 1067 43.09 17.84 -21.91
N SER A 1068 41.88 17.32 -21.65
CA SER A 1068 41.72 16.01 -20.99
C SER A 1068 42.17 14.84 -21.89
N GLU A 1069 41.92 14.92 -23.19
CA GLU A 1069 42.36 13.92 -24.18
C GLU A 1069 43.89 13.85 -24.28
N ALA A 1070 44.58 14.99 -24.19
CA ALA A 1070 46.05 15.03 -24.18
C ALA A 1070 46.69 14.48 -22.89
N ALA A 1071 45.93 14.31 -21.81
CA ALA A 1071 46.39 13.75 -20.54
C ALA A 1071 45.97 12.27 -20.33
N HIS A 1072 44.91 11.82 -21.01
CA HIS A 1072 44.38 10.47 -20.85
C HIS A 1072 45.19 9.42 -21.67
N PRO A 1073 45.54 8.24 -21.10
CA PRO A 1073 45.35 7.81 -19.71
C PRO A 1073 46.55 8.13 -18.78
N ASP A 1074 47.74 8.39 -19.33
CA ASP A 1074 49.00 8.31 -18.59
C ASP A 1074 49.25 9.46 -17.59
N ARG A 1075 48.62 10.61 -17.80
CA ARG A 1075 48.84 11.86 -17.04
C ARG A 1075 47.59 12.35 -16.31
N ILE A 1076 46.61 11.47 -16.09
CA ILE A 1076 45.33 11.81 -15.45
C ILE A 1076 45.51 12.45 -14.06
N LEU A 1077 46.50 12.01 -13.28
CA LEU A 1077 46.79 12.61 -11.96
C LEU A 1077 47.33 14.05 -12.04
N GLU A 1078 47.86 14.50 -13.18
CA GLU A 1078 48.30 15.90 -13.39
C GLU A 1078 47.12 16.86 -13.58
N ILE A 1079 45.95 16.35 -13.99
CA ILE A 1079 44.75 17.13 -14.33
C ILE A 1079 43.56 16.87 -13.40
N ALA A 1080 43.68 15.91 -12.48
CA ALA A 1080 42.64 15.59 -11.51
C ALA A 1080 42.48 16.71 -10.47
N ASP A 1081 41.25 16.95 -10.03
CA ASP A 1081 40.94 18.02 -9.06
C ASP A 1081 41.76 17.83 -7.75
N PRO A 1082 42.63 18.80 -7.37
CA PRO A 1082 43.43 18.70 -6.15
C PRO A 1082 42.60 18.56 -4.87
N THR A 1083 41.33 18.96 -4.87
CA THR A 1083 40.44 18.81 -3.70
C THR A 1083 40.02 17.37 -3.43
N LEU A 1084 40.15 16.45 -4.39
CA LEU A 1084 39.94 15.01 -4.17
C LEU A 1084 40.89 14.45 -3.11
N TRP A 1085 42.09 15.00 -2.99
CA TRP A 1085 43.10 14.60 -2.01
C TRP A 1085 42.84 15.13 -0.59
N VAL A 1086 41.88 16.04 -0.39
CA VAL A 1086 41.48 16.54 0.94
C VAL A 1086 40.72 15.48 1.74
N HIS A 1087 40.13 14.50 1.04
CA HIS A 1087 39.33 13.40 1.62
C HIS A 1087 40.14 12.10 1.78
N VAL A 1088 41.47 12.15 1.61
CA VAL A 1088 42.34 10.96 1.54
C VAL A 1088 43.61 11.17 2.38
N ASP A 1089 43.93 10.23 3.26
CA ASP A 1089 45.19 10.26 4.01
C ASP A 1089 46.39 10.13 3.08
N ALA A 1090 47.28 11.12 3.12
CA ALA A 1090 48.28 11.36 2.06
C ALA A 1090 49.36 10.26 1.88
N GLU A 1091 49.45 9.31 2.82
CA GLU A 1091 50.50 8.28 2.86
C GLU A 1091 50.14 6.96 2.16
N ASP A 1092 48.87 6.70 1.79
CA ASP A 1092 48.49 5.45 1.12
C ASP A 1092 48.73 5.46 -0.41
N SER A 1093 49.66 4.63 -0.87
CA SER A 1093 49.96 4.42 -2.28
C SER A 1093 48.93 3.55 -3.01
N ILE A 1094 48.24 2.63 -2.31
CA ILE A 1094 47.25 1.72 -2.89
C ILE A 1094 45.98 2.50 -3.25
N THR A 1095 45.46 3.29 -2.30
CA THR A 1095 44.36 4.22 -2.56
C THR A 1095 44.66 5.16 -3.73
N ARG A 1096 45.88 5.71 -3.81
CA ARG A 1096 46.28 6.58 -4.94
C ARG A 1096 46.23 5.86 -6.29
N SER A 1097 46.62 4.59 -6.36
CA SER A 1097 46.53 3.77 -7.59
C SER A 1097 45.09 3.49 -7.98
N ARG A 1098 44.24 3.08 -7.02
CA ARG A 1098 42.81 2.81 -7.24
C ARG A 1098 42.05 4.07 -7.71
N MET A 1099 42.36 5.22 -7.11
CA MET A 1099 41.82 6.51 -7.58
C MET A 1099 42.27 6.84 -9.00
N GLN A 1100 43.52 6.54 -9.39
CA GLN A 1100 44.00 6.77 -10.75
C GLN A 1100 43.21 5.94 -11.78
N GLU A 1101 42.95 4.66 -11.52
CA GLU A 1101 42.16 3.78 -12.41
C GLU A 1101 40.70 4.24 -12.55
N CYS A 1102 40.07 4.65 -11.45
CA CYS A 1102 38.74 5.24 -11.46
C CYS A 1102 38.70 6.54 -12.27
N LEU A 1103 39.68 7.44 -12.07
CA LEU A 1103 39.78 8.71 -12.79
C LEU A 1103 40.03 8.51 -14.29
N ILE A 1104 40.89 7.56 -14.67
CA ILE A 1104 41.08 7.15 -16.07
C ILE A 1104 39.73 6.74 -16.68
N SER A 1105 38.96 5.91 -15.97
CA SER A 1105 37.71 5.35 -16.48
C SER A 1105 36.61 6.40 -16.66
N VAL A 1106 36.42 7.30 -15.68
CA VAL A 1106 35.39 8.35 -15.74
C VAL A 1106 35.75 9.50 -16.69
N ILE A 1107 37.02 9.89 -16.77
CA ILE A 1107 37.48 10.88 -17.77
C ILE A 1107 37.39 10.27 -19.18
N GLY A 1108 37.70 8.99 -19.35
CA GLY A 1108 37.50 8.26 -20.60
C GLY A 1108 36.02 8.20 -21.04
N LEU A 1109 35.08 8.08 -20.09
CA LEU A 1109 33.65 8.22 -20.35
C LEU A 1109 33.27 9.67 -20.74
N GLY A 1110 33.76 10.67 -20.02
CA GLY A 1110 33.56 12.08 -20.34
C GLY A 1110 34.03 12.45 -21.75
N LEU A 1111 35.22 11.98 -22.15
CA LEU A 1111 35.77 12.10 -23.51
C LEU A 1111 34.91 11.37 -24.55
N SER A 1112 34.39 10.18 -24.23
CA SER A 1112 33.52 9.40 -25.14
C SER A 1112 32.17 10.10 -25.37
N CYS A 1113 31.65 10.80 -24.37
CA CYS A 1113 30.40 11.56 -24.47
C CYS A 1113 30.58 12.92 -25.18
N SER A 1114 31.73 13.58 -24.99
CA SER A 1114 32.02 14.91 -25.54
C SER A 1114 32.74 14.92 -26.90
N LYS A 1115 32.72 13.83 -27.67
CA LYS A 1115 33.30 13.80 -29.03
C LYS A 1115 32.69 14.86 -29.95
N HIS A 1116 33.52 15.45 -30.82
CA HIS A 1116 33.11 16.58 -31.67
C HIS A 1116 31.95 16.20 -32.61
N GLN A 1117 32.03 15.08 -33.33
CA GLN A 1117 30.93 14.62 -34.18
C GLN A 1117 29.84 13.89 -33.36
N PRO A 1118 28.54 14.21 -33.52
CA PRO A 1118 27.47 13.54 -32.77
C PRO A 1118 27.40 12.02 -32.95
N ARG A 1119 27.83 11.50 -34.11
CA ARG A 1119 27.83 10.05 -34.41
C ARG A 1119 28.95 9.26 -33.72
N GLU A 1120 29.95 9.96 -33.19
CA GLU A 1120 31.08 9.37 -32.47
C GLU A 1120 30.87 9.39 -30.94
N ARG A 1121 29.78 10.03 -30.48
CA ARG A 1121 29.44 10.10 -29.05
C ARG A 1121 28.82 8.79 -28.58
N MET A 1122 29.18 8.38 -27.38
CA MET A 1122 28.57 7.24 -26.69
C MET A 1122 27.05 7.47 -26.51
N PRO A 1123 26.18 6.51 -26.90
CA PRO A 1123 24.75 6.57 -26.60
C PRO A 1123 24.50 6.70 -25.09
N ILE A 1124 23.41 7.37 -24.69
CA ILE A 1124 23.15 7.65 -23.27
C ILE A 1124 22.95 6.36 -22.43
N GLN A 1125 22.45 5.28 -23.02
CA GLN A 1125 22.33 3.97 -22.35
C GLN A 1125 23.71 3.36 -22.06
N ASP A 1126 24.60 3.37 -23.04
CA ASP A 1126 25.96 2.86 -22.92
C ASP A 1126 26.75 3.71 -21.90
N ALA A 1127 26.48 5.03 -21.87
CA ALA A 1127 27.04 5.93 -20.87
C ALA A 1127 26.51 5.64 -19.45
N ALA A 1128 25.21 5.34 -19.29
CA ALA A 1128 24.60 4.93 -18.02
C ALA A 1128 25.20 3.62 -17.50
N LEU A 1129 25.19 2.57 -18.34
CA LEU A 1129 25.78 1.27 -18.01
C LEU A 1129 27.26 1.39 -17.63
N LYS A 1130 28.03 2.18 -18.38
CA LYS A 1130 29.45 2.40 -18.09
C LYS A 1130 29.66 3.24 -16.82
N MET A 1131 28.81 4.23 -16.54
CA MET A 1131 28.92 5.04 -15.32
C MET A 1131 28.61 4.21 -14.07
N HIS A 1132 27.57 3.37 -14.10
CA HIS A 1132 27.26 2.43 -13.02
C HIS A 1132 28.42 1.46 -12.77
N ALA A 1133 28.98 0.85 -13.82
CA ALA A 1133 30.15 -0.02 -13.69
C ALA A 1133 31.33 0.68 -13.01
N ILE A 1134 31.65 1.92 -13.42
CA ILE A 1134 32.75 2.72 -12.82
C ILE A 1134 32.52 2.97 -11.32
N ARG A 1135 31.28 3.25 -10.90
CA ARG A 1135 30.96 3.42 -9.48
C ARG A 1135 31.08 2.09 -8.72
N ASP A 1136 30.54 1.01 -9.26
CA ASP A 1136 30.50 -0.29 -8.58
C ASP A 1136 31.92 -0.87 -8.43
N ASP A 1137 32.75 -0.75 -9.46
CA ASP A 1137 34.19 -1.05 -9.41
C ASP A 1137 34.90 -0.20 -8.34
N ALA A 1138 34.59 1.11 -8.27
CA ALA A 1138 35.17 2.00 -7.26
C ALA A 1138 34.75 1.62 -5.83
N TYR A 1139 33.49 1.24 -5.58
CA TYR A 1139 33.06 0.77 -4.26
C TYR A 1139 33.78 -0.50 -3.84
N LEU A 1140 33.94 -1.48 -4.74
CA LEU A 1140 34.73 -2.69 -4.49
C LEU A 1140 36.20 -2.36 -4.20
N MET A 1141 36.76 -1.37 -4.90
CA MET A 1141 38.11 -0.85 -4.65
C MET A 1141 38.27 -0.15 -3.30
N PHE A 1142 37.22 0.45 -2.72
CA PHE A 1142 37.30 1.13 -1.42
C PHE A 1142 36.80 0.29 -0.22
N SER A 1143 35.98 -0.74 -0.44
CA SER A 1143 35.61 -1.71 0.62
C SER A 1143 36.71 -2.72 0.94
N GLY A 1144 37.69 -2.89 0.04
CA GLY A 1144 38.78 -3.85 0.16
C GLY A 1144 39.90 -3.44 1.12
N SER A 1145 39.63 -3.45 2.43
CA SER A 1145 40.64 -3.39 3.51
C SER A 1145 40.79 -4.74 4.25
N LEU A 1146 40.71 -5.87 3.54
CA LEU A 1146 40.88 -7.21 4.12
C LEU A 1146 41.25 -8.30 3.09
N SER A 1147 42.22 -8.03 2.19
CA SER A 1147 42.82 -9.06 1.31
C SER A 1147 44.21 -8.68 0.78
N VAL A 1148 45.15 -8.36 1.67
CA VAL A 1148 46.58 -8.41 1.34
C VAL A 1148 47.01 -9.87 1.39
N ASP A 1149 47.12 -10.54 0.24
CA ASP A 1149 47.94 -11.77 0.05
C ASP A 1149 47.98 -12.30 -1.41
N MET A 1150 47.12 -11.87 -2.36
CA MET A 1150 47.15 -12.40 -3.75
C MET A 1150 48.03 -11.63 -4.76
N GLU A 1151 48.63 -10.50 -4.40
CA GLU A 1151 49.38 -9.66 -5.36
C GLU A 1151 50.84 -10.12 -5.61
N GLU A 1152 51.32 -11.09 -4.83
CA GLU A 1152 52.69 -11.60 -4.90
C GLU A 1152 52.80 -12.86 -5.79
N GLU A 1153 51.75 -13.69 -5.89
CA GLU A 1153 51.72 -14.85 -6.80
C GLU A 1153 51.58 -14.45 -8.28
N THR A 1154 50.81 -13.41 -8.60
CA THR A 1154 50.66 -12.91 -9.98
C THR A 1154 51.96 -12.40 -10.60
N LYS A 1155 52.90 -11.90 -9.79
CA LYS A 1155 54.22 -11.46 -10.27
C LYS A 1155 55.12 -12.64 -10.65
N GLN A 1156 54.95 -13.79 -9.99
CA GLN A 1156 55.70 -15.01 -10.31
C GLN A 1156 55.25 -15.61 -11.66
N ILE A 1157 53.93 -15.67 -11.92
CA ILE A 1157 53.38 -16.21 -13.18
C ILE A 1157 53.79 -15.37 -14.40
N SER A 1158 53.85 -14.04 -14.27
CA SER A 1158 54.30 -13.12 -15.34
C SER A 1158 55.81 -13.22 -15.63
N SER A 1159 56.62 -13.70 -14.68
CA SER A 1159 58.04 -13.99 -14.87
C SER A 1159 58.23 -15.21 -15.78
N ASP A 1160 57.53 -16.30 -15.48
CA ASP A 1160 57.78 -17.61 -16.11
C ASP A 1160 57.29 -17.65 -17.57
N LEU A 1161 56.21 -16.91 -17.88
CA LEU A 1161 55.72 -16.72 -19.25
C LEU A 1161 56.69 -15.96 -20.16
N LYS A 1162 57.61 -15.15 -19.62
CA LYS A 1162 58.64 -14.46 -20.42
C LYS A 1162 59.83 -15.32 -20.81
N GLN A 1163 60.01 -16.52 -20.22
CA GLN A 1163 61.12 -17.42 -20.58
C GLN A 1163 60.88 -18.26 -21.85
N HIS A 1164 59.63 -18.45 -22.29
CA HIS A 1164 59.27 -19.38 -23.38
C HIS A 1164 58.99 -18.66 -24.71
N GLY A 1165 59.92 -17.79 -25.12
CA GLY A 1165 59.75 -16.80 -26.19
C GLY A 1165 59.14 -17.32 -27.50
N LYS A 1166 57.89 -16.93 -27.76
CA LYS A 1166 57.24 -16.92 -29.09
C LYS A 1166 56.38 -15.67 -29.23
N SER A 1167 56.67 -14.84 -30.22
CA SER A 1167 55.78 -13.76 -30.68
C SER A 1167 54.79 -14.31 -31.73
N PRO A 1168 53.52 -13.91 -31.72
CA PRO A 1168 52.62 -14.07 -32.86
C PRO A 1168 52.42 -12.73 -33.59
N THR A 1169 53.03 -12.59 -34.76
CA THR A 1169 52.43 -11.84 -35.88
C THR A 1169 51.46 -12.76 -36.63
N ASP A 1170 50.57 -12.17 -37.43
CA ASP A 1170 49.54 -12.84 -38.23
C ASP A 1170 49.98 -14.15 -38.92
N ASP A 1171 49.19 -15.23 -38.76
CA ASP A 1171 48.83 -16.23 -39.81
C ASP A 1171 48.12 -17.52 -39.29
N VAL A 1172 47.92 -17.72 -37.98
CA VAL A 1172 47.51 -19.04 -37.40
C VAL A 1172 46.01 -19.18 -37.06
N PHE A 1173 45.10 -18.60 -37.84
CA PHE A 1173 43.64 -18.85 -37.72
C PHE A 1173 43.02 -19.41 -39.00
N ARG A 1174 43.59 -20.51 -39.47
CA ARG A 1174 42.99 -21.38 -40.49
C ARG A 1174 43.47 -22.83 -40.33
N ASP A 1175 42.99 -23.49 -39.27
CA ASP A 1175 42.61 -24.90 -39.23
C ASP A 1175 41.92 -25.20 -37.88
N SER A 1176 41.23 -26.33 -37.77
CA SER A 1176 40.26 -26.61 -36.69
C SER A 1176 40.83 -26.44 -35.27
N LEU A 1177 40.16 -25.62 -34.45
CA LEU A 1177 40.42 -25.54 -33.01
C LEU A 1177 40.04 -26.89 -32.35
N ASP A 1178 41.03 -27.72 -32.08
CA ASP A 1178 40.86 -28.93 -31.27
C ASP A 1178 40.69 -28.50 -29.79
N LEU A 1179 39.43 -28.26 -29.42
CA LEU A 1179 39.06 -27.71 -28.12
C LEU A 1179 39.55 -28.60 -26.97
N ASN A 1180 39.53 -29.92 -27.16
CA ASN A 1180 40.00 -30.88 -26.17
C ASN A 1180 41.50 -30.76 -25.90
N LYS A 1181 42.29 -30.42 -26.93
CA LYS A 1181 43.72 -30.18 -26.78
C LYS A 1181 43.99 -28.87 -26.03
N PHE A 1182 43.28 -27.80 -26.38
CA PHE A 1182 43.42 -26.50 -25.73
C PHE A 1182 43.06 -26.58 -24.23
N THR A 1183 41.96 -27.24 -23.88
CA THR A 1183 41.56 -27.39 -22.47
C THR A 1183 42.54 -28.25 -21.68
N LYS A 1184 43.06 -29.34 -22.26
CA LYS A 1184 44.02 -30.22 -21.59
C LYS A 1184 45.40 -29.59 -21.38
N ASP A 1185 45.82 -28.68 -22.27
CA ASP A 1185 47.06 -27.92 -22.13
C ASP A 1185 46.93 -26.75 -21.12
N ALA A 1186 45.70 -26.25 -20.86
CA ALA A 1186 45.42 -25.14 -19.94
C ALA A 1186 44.94 -25.56 -18.54
N LEU A 1187 44.18 -26.66 -18.44
CA LEU A 1187 43.53 -27.16 -17.22
C LEU A 1187 43.63 -28.70 -17.20
N PRO A 1188 44.75 -29.27 -16.70
CA PRO A 1188 45.08 -30.69 -16.91
C PRO A 1188 44.12 -31.68 -16.20
N ASP A 1189 43.41 -31.22 -15.16
CA ASP A 1189 42.47 -32.03 -14.36
C ASP A 1189 41.04 -32.07 -14.95
N ILE A 1190 40.83 -31.42 -16.10
CA ILE A 1190 39.53 -31.31 -16.77
C ILE A 1190 39.60 -31.94 -18.16
N THR A 1191 38.67 -32.86 -18.43
CA THR A 1191 38.51 -33.46 -19.77
C THR A 1191 37.11 -33.19 -20.32
N LEU A 1192 37.09 -32.73 -21.58
CA LEU A 1192 35.88 -32.48 -22.37
C LEU A 1192 35.63 -33.64 -23.32
N GLU A 1193 34.38 -34.10 -23.42
CA GLU A 1193 33.91 -35.00 -24.45
C GLU A 1193 32.66 -34.42 -25.11
N ILE A 1194 32.66 -34.33 -26.45
CA ILE A 1194 31.56 -33.72 -27.21
C ILE A 1194 30.90 -34.81 -28.03
N ALA A 1195 29.65 -35.15 -27.68
CA ALA A 1195 28.87 -36.19 -28.34
C ALA A 1195 27.40 -35.75 -28.44
N ASP A 1196 26.75 -36.00 -29.59
CA ASP A 1196 25.33 -35.73 -29.85
C ASP A 1196 24.86 -34.33 -29.39
N SER A 1197 25.60 -33.30 -29.81
CA SER A 1197 25.35 -31.88 -29.48
C SER A 1197 25.36 -31.55 -27.97
N THR A 1198 25.84 -32.48 -27.14
CA THR A 1198 25.93 -32.37 -25.69
C THR A 1198 27.40 -32.39 -25.27
N ILE A 1199 27.77 -31.50 -24.34
CA ILE A 1199 29.13 -31.40 -23.83
C ILE A 1199 29.20 -32.09 -22.47
N TRP A 1200 30.01 -33.13 -22.38
CA TRP A 1200 30.29 -33.86 -21.15
C TRP A 1200 31.61 -33.36 -20.56
N LEU A 1201 31.57 -33.04 -19.27
CA LEU A 1201 32.71 -32.53 -18.50
C LEU A 1201 33.07 -33.55 -17.43
N HIS A 1202 34.27 -34.11 -17.55
CA HIS A 1202 34.82 -35.08 -16.62
C HIS A 1202 35.97 -34.43 -15.82
N VAL A 1203 35.80 -34.37 -14.51
CA VAL A 1203 36.70 -33.77 -13.53
C VAL A 1203 37.08 -34.84 -12.50
N GLU A 1204 38.37 -34.99 -12.18
CA GLU A 1204 38.77 -35.93 -11.11
C GLU A 1204 38.42 -35.36 -9.73
N PRO A 1205 37.85 -36.15 -8.80
CA PRO A 1205 37.30 -35.63 -7.55
C PRO A 1205 38.38 -35.36 -6.50
N ARG A 1206 38.55 -34.07 -6.16
CA ARG A 1206 39.05 -33.60 -4.85
C ARG A 1206 38.16 -32.46 -4.37
N ASP A 1207 37.97 -32.36 -3.05
CA ASP A 1207 36.90 -31.56 -2.46
C ASP A 1207 37.00 -30.04 -2.75
N ASN A 1208 35.99 -29.47 -3.41
CA ASN A 1208 35.30 -28.23 -2.95
C ASN A 1208 34.10 -27.81 -3.82
N ILE A 1209 33.10 -27.17 -3.20
CA ILE A 1209 31.88 -26.62 -3.83
C ILE A 1209 32.19 -25.58 -4.92
N ILE A 1210 33.32 -24.88 -4.79
CA ILE A 1210 33.80 -23.85 -5.71
C ILE A 1210 34.03 -24.42 -7.13
N GLN A 1211 34.54 -25.66 -7.25
CA GLN A 1211 34.81 -26.28 -8.55
C GLN A 1211 33.53 -26.54 -9.37
N SER A 1212 32.42 -26.90 -8.71
CA SER A 1212 31.12 -27.10 -9.35
C SER A 1212 30.57 -25.82 -9.99
N ARG A 1213 30.80 -24.66 -9.37
CA ARG A 1213 30.30 -23.36 -9.86
C ARG A 1213 31.17 -22.77 -10.95
N ILE A 1214 32.49 -22.97 -10.87
CA ILE A 1214 33.41 -22.68 -11.97
C ILE A 1214 33.03 -23.51 -13.21
N GLN A 1215 32.66 -24.79 -13.02
CA GLN A 1215 32.18 -25.65 -14.10
C GLN A 1215 30.90 -25.11 -14.76
N GLU A 1216 29.88 -24.72 -14.00
CA GLU A 1216 28.65 -24.11 -14.54
C GLU A 1216 28.92 -22.80 -15.28
N CYS A 1217 29.76 -21.92 -14.72
CA CYS A 1217 30.15 -20.66 -15.34
C CYS A 1217 30.87 -20.87 -16.68
N LEU A 1218 31.87 -21.77 -16.72
CA LEU A 1218 32.59 -22.13 -17.94
C LEU A 1218 31.66 -22.74 -19.01
N VAL A 1219 30.74 -23.63 -18.61
CA VAL A 1219 29.75 -24.21 -19.55
C VAL A 1219 28.89 -23.12 -20.18
N SER A 1220 28.40 -22.17 -19.39
CA SER A 1220 27.58 -21.06 -19.90
C SER A 1220 28.35 -20.15 -20.86
N VAL A 1221 29.62 -19.83 -20.56
CA VAL A 1221 30.49 -19.06 -21.46
C VAL A 1221 30.76 -19.82 -22.78
N PHE A 1222 31.03 -21.13 -22.72
CA PHE A 1222 31.23 -21.92 -23.94
C PHE A 1222 29.94 -22.06 -24.78
N MET A 1223 28.78 -22.23 -24.15
CA MET A 1223 27.48 -22.26 -24.84
C MET A 1223 27.18 -20.92 -25.52
N LEU A 1224 27.51 -19.79 -24.88
CA LEU A 1224 27.40 -18.48 -25.49
C LEU A 1224 28.33 -18.33 -26.71
N GLY A 1225 29.58 -18.80 -26.60
CA GLY A 1225 30.53 -18.87 -27.70
C GLY A 1225 30.05 -19.72 -28.89
N ILE A 1226 29.37 -20.84 -28.63
CA ILE A 1226 28.72 -21.67 -29.67
C ILE A 1226 27.57 -20.90 -30.33
N SER A 1227 26.75 -20.20 -29.55
CA SER A 1227 25.65 -19.38 -30.07
C SER A 1227 26.15 -18.23 -30.96
N CYS A 1228 27.28 -17.61 -30.61
CA CYS A 1228 27.96 -16.59 -31.42
C CYS A 1228 28.58 -17.12 -32.72
N SER A 1229 29.01 -18.39 -32.73
CA SER A 1229 29.83 -18.98 -33.82
C SER A 1229 29.05 -19.82 -34.85
N LYS A 1230 27.71 -19.86 -34.77
CA LYS A 1230 26.87 -20.57 -35.74
C LYS A 1230 27.16 -20.16 -37.20
N GLN A 1231 27.08 -21.13 -38.11
CA GLN A 1231 27.44 -20.91 -39.52
C GLN A 1231 26.51 -19.91 -40.22
N GLN A 1232 25.20 -19.96 -39.97
CA GLN A 1232 24.23 -19.04 -40.57
C GLN A 1232 24.19 -17.70 -39.81
N PRO A 1233 24.39 -16.53 -40.46
CA PRO A 1233 24.36 -15.23 -39.78
C PRO A 1233 23.05 -14.92 -39.07
N GLN A 1234 21.93 -15.46 -39.55
CA GLN A 1234 20.58 -15.26 -39.00
C GLN A 1234 20.37 -15.96 -37.65
N GLU A 1235 21.18 -16.97 -37.34
CA GLU A 1235 21.01 -17.84 -36.15
C GLU A 1235 21.99 -17.51 -35.02
N ARG A 1236 22.96 -16.62 -35.29
CA ARG A 1236 23.92 -16.17 -34.28
C ARG A 1236 23.20 -15.32 -33.24
N ALA A 1237 23.54 -15.50 -31.97
CA ALA A 1237 23.07 -14.60 -30.91
C ALA A 1237 23.37 -13.14 -31.27
N SER A 1238 22.42 -12.24 -31.06
CA SER A 1238 22.69 -10.81 -31.31
C SER A 1238 23.66 -10.29 -30.25
N ILE A 1239 24.46 -9.29 -30.58
CA ILE A 1239 25.45 -8.74 -29.62
C ILE A 1239 24.79 -8.22 -28.34
N ARG A 1240 23.50 -7.86 -28.40
CA ARG A 1240 22.68 -7.47 -27.25
C ARG A 1240 22.38 -8.66 -26.34
N ASP A 1241 21.93 -9.78 -26.92
CA ASP A 1241 21.63 -11.00 -26.17
C ASP A 1241 22.91 -11.59 -25.56
N VAL A 1242 24.04 -11.49 -26.30
CA VAL A 1242 25.37 -11.87 -25.82
C VAL A 1242 25.81 -11.01 -24.63
N ALA A 1243 25.59 -9.70 -24.68
CA ALA A 1243 25.89 -8.83 -23.54
C ALA A 1243 25.01 -9.17 -22.33
N VAL A 1244 23.70 -9.35 -22.52
CA VAL A 1244 22.75 -9.71 -21.45
C VAL A 1244 23.13 -11.04 -20.80
N GLU A 1245 23.41 -12.09 -21.59
CA GLU A 1245 23.78 -13.40 -21.06
C GLU A 1245 25.14 -13.36 -20.35
N MET A 1246 26.11 -12.60 -20.88
CA MET A 1246 27.42 -12.47 -20.25
C MET A 1246 27.38 -11.64 -18.96
N HIS A 1247 26.48 -10.66 -18.86
CA HIS A 1247 26.16 -10.01 -17.59
C HIS A 1247 25.48 -10.97 -16.62
N ALA A 1248 24.49 -11.77 -17.04
CA ALA A 1248 23.85 -12.76 -16.17
C ALA A 1248 24.83 -13.82 -15.63
N ILE A 1249 25.76 -14.30 -16.47
CA ILE A 1249 26.84 -15.22 -16.07
C ILE A 1249 27.79 -14.55 -15.07
N ARG A 1250 28.21 -13.30 -15.33
CA ARG A 1250 29.06 -12.52 -14.42
C ARG A 1250 28.37 -12.31 -13.07
N ASP A 1251 27.12 -11.90 -13.07
CA ASP A 1251 26.40 -11.53 -11.85
C ASP A 1251 26.09 -12.77 -11.00
N ALA A 1252 25.78 -13.91 -11.64
CA ALA A 1252 25.68 -15.20 -10.96
C ALA A 1252 27.02 -15.65 -10.30
N TYR A 1253 28.16 -15.34 -10.91
CA TYR A 1253 29.48 -15.59 -10.33
C TYR A 1253 29.79 -14.63 -9.17
N LEU A 1254 29.58 -13.31 -9.36
CA LEU A 1254 29.89 -12.28 -8.35
C LEU A 1254 29.01 -12.40 -7.09
N ILE A 1255 27.74 -12.78 -7.22
CA ILE A 1255 26.87 -13.09 -6.08
C ILE A 1255 27.46 -14.22 -5.22
N SER A 1256 28.30 -15.10 -5.78
CA SER A 1256 28.92 -16.20 -5.04
C SER A 1256 30.21 -15.82 -4.31
N GLU A 1257 30.95 -14.79 -4.74
CA GLU A 1257 32.11 -14.26 -4.00
C GLU A 1257 31.68 -13.35 -2.83
N ALA A 1258 30.56 -12.63 -2.96
CA ALA A 1258 30.01 -11.81 -1.88
C ALA A 1258 29.47 -12.60 -0.66
N TRP A 1259 29.58 -13.95 -0.67
CA TRP A 1259 29.10 -14.87 0.36
C TRP A 1259 30.21 -15.65 1.10
N ASN A 1260 31.50 -15.36 0.84
CA ASN A 1260 32.66 -16.02 1.46
C ASN A 1260 33.55 -15.03 2.24
#